data_AF-A0A6M5YYP9-F1
#
_entry.id   AF-A0A6M5YYP9-F1
#
_cell.length_a   1.000
_cell.length_b   1.000
_cell.length_c   1.000
_cell.angle_alpha   90.00
_cell.angle_beta   90.00
_cell.angle_gamma   90.00
#
_symmetry.space_group_name_H-M   'P 1'
#
loop_
_entity.id
_entity.type
_entity.pdbx_description
1 polymer ?
#
loop_
_entity_poly.entity_id
_entity_poly.type
_entity_poly.pdbx_seq_one_letter_code
_entity_poly.pdbx_strand_id
1 'polypeptide(L)'
;MSPPTPSQFEAFYTAVHGFAPFPWQKRLAARVCGGAWPRAIALPTAAGKTACIDIAVFALACGAKAAPRRIFFVVDRRIVVDQAYEHAKKLAKVLDAAKSGILKEVAESLRGLTHEVDARPLDVYALRGGMYRESAWARSPLQPTVIASTVDQVGSRLLFRGYGVSDSMKPVHAGLVGNDSLILLDEAHCARPFDQTMQAIEKYREWGEKYDAPFKFVSITATPSGGLPEAQIERAAAEDLTHPVLGARIRASKPARLVVAEKARGKSFKQWGKPLVETLMQHAKELAAPDGCVGIIVNRVATARELAKQLGPDAVLLTGRMRPLDRDRIFEEKLQPLLSGASGARPKFVVGTQCLECGADFDFHALVTECASLDALRQRFGRLNRIAARPSAKAVIVVRADQTEPAEKEADRDPVYDNALANTWKWLRGDPAAPRAEFDFGVSAMSEMLRGISEEGVSELNAPAPDAPVLFPAHLDCWVQTHPIPTPEPDPALFLHGPKKSGQPDVQVVFRADLGEDATKWAEIVGLCPPSSSEAVAVPVGVFRKWMAGEHAEDETADLEGGTVPESEEDDQESQPRHALRWRGPEEGEEKTKVVLAPKDVTPNDTYVLPCSAPGAAGLGDFPPGEIADYAEEAFQRSRDKALLRLPGLVIPDDADKAEETALVSSALQAALTDDPPEWRKRAVAYFTDPKFAKRREIDRHPLGGFVISGKNRLFQFDPTYLDDSEPAESFRGAAVPLEAHSQGVAGYAARFARGCGLDVALFTQAGLWHDLGKLDPRFQAMLRQCSPRTAAIGEPLAKSAKSPRTKRERDEAREVHKYPVGARHELLSAVLVAAKVGSDEVDDLLLHLIATHHGFARPFTGAVDDPATDADANRPFAPTLFAEAFPLIPYRQQAREWNAELPERFWRVVRKYGWWGAAYHEAVFRLADHAQSAAEQDRDATPPPIATTWVELPAKAVRAEWHALPLTGLDGANPLAFLAALGTLVVCDQLARGPEPPAWLNGRVALSWGRPLAPAVPVLHLPGPPPAPADVAAFLAGRLARAVEDHASAWVVDMLERGLRKGATRDFSVIKRHAVPPRPADRHRLDWVTALSCESALGADSQLQTVRCDYLIGNLKSLLAGTAAGHLRRTLFDPWDYADGLSNQSLHWEPGEDRRHAYQWHQPNGDPTRKRRGGMLGANRLALEAWLLFPSFPDGDERVRTRGFRGNRAGSTFWLWPLWRSRLTPDGVASILSVPNLASAAAGADSLRGLGVTAVYRSRRILVGKTPNLTPADALV
;
A
#
# COMPACT_ATOMS: atom_id res chain seq x y z
N MET A 1 21.56 20.30 27.66
CA MET A 1 20.71 20.04 28.84
C MET A 1 20.54 18.54 28.99
N SER A 2 20.36 18.05 30.21
CA SER A 2 20.14 16.62 30.44
C SER A 2 18.75 16.22 29.93
N PRO A 3 18.58 15.05 29.29
CA PRO A 3 17.27 14.56 28.88
C PRO A 3 16.37 14.32 30.11
N PRO A 4 15.05 14.39 29.95
CA PRO A 4 14.09 14.03 31.00
C PRO A 4 14.31 12.57 31.47
N THR A 5 13.99 12.31 32.73
CA THR A 5 14.12 11.00 33.37
C THR A 5 12.77 10.28 33.46
N PRO A 6 12.74 8.93 33.50
CA PRO A 6 11.49 8.17 33.59
C PRO A 6 10.58 8.58 34.77
N SER A 7 11.16 8.96 35.91
CA SER A 7 10.43 9.41 37.10
C SER A 7 9.67 10.73 36.90
N GLN A 8 10.00 11.51 35.87
CA GLN A 8 9.34 12.80 35.58
C GLN A 8 8.09 12.66 34.70
N PHE A 9 7.72 11.44 34.29
CA PHE A 9 6.54 11.22 33.44
C PHE A 9 5.24 11.76 34.05
N GLU A 10 5.04 11.61 35.36
CA GLU A 10 3.85 12.14 36.04
C GLU A 10 3.77 13.68 35.97
N ALA A 11 4.91 14.35 36.17
CA ALA A 11 4.99 15.81 36.05
C ALA A 11 4.71 16.26 34.61
N PHE A 12 5.28 15.56 33.62
CA PHE A 12 5.01 15.79 32.20
C PHE A 12 3.52 15.62 31.87
N TYR A 13 2.93 14.48 32.21
CA TYR A 13 1.54 14.17 31.89
C TYR A 13 0.57 15.16 32.56
N THR A 14 0.83 15.51 33.83
CA THR A 14 0.04 16.51 34.55
C THR A 14 0.16 17.90 33.91
N ALA A 15 1.34 18.28 33.42
CA ALA A 15 1.54 19.56 32.73
C ALA A 15 0.81 19.63 31.38
N VAL A 16 0.69 18.52 30.64
CA VAL A 16 -0.05 18.47 29.37
C VAL A 16 -1.56 18.45 29.58
N HIS A 17 -2.05 17.70 30.55
CA HIS A 17 -3.48 17.37 30.67
C HIS A 17 -4.21 18.03 31.84
N GLY A 18 -3.48 18.54 32.84
CA GLY A 18 -4.03 19.15 34.06
C GLY A 18 -4.44 18.16 35.15
N PHE A 19 -4.18 16.86 34.96
CA PHE A 19 -4.47 15.79 35.92
C PHE A 19 -3.40 14.70 35.88
N ALA A 20 -3.24 13.97 36.99
CA ALA A 20 -2.24 12.91 37.12
C ALA A 20 -2.56 11.68 36.24
N PRO A 21 -1.54 10.97 35.72
CA PRO A 21 -1.74 9.73 34.98
C PRO A 21 -2.22 8.59 35.87
N PHE A 22 -2.94 7.64 35.30
CA PHE A 22 -3.36 6.41 35.98
C PHE A 22 -2.16 5.51 36.33
N PRO A 23 -2.27 4.62 37.35
CA PRO A 23 -1.16 3.78 37.78
C PRO A 23 -0.56 2.94 36.63
N TRP A 24 -1.39 2.29 35.80
CA TRP A 24 -0.90 1.55 34.64
C TRP A 24 -0.11 2.40 33.64
N GLN A 25 -0.48 3.69 33.45
CA GLN A 25 0.22 4.59 32.55
C GLN A 25 1.63 4.89 33.08
N LYS A 26 1.79 5.05 34.41
CA LYS A 26 3.10 5.22 35.06
C LYS A 26 3.96 3.97 34.93
N ARG A 27 3.39 2.78 35.17
CA ARG A 27 4.10 1.50 35.03
C ARG A 27 4.59 1.30 33.59
N LEU A 28 3.70 1.51 32.62
CA LEU A 28 4.04 1.40 31.20
C LEU A 28 5.10 2.42 30.80
N ALA A 29 4.99 3.68 31.24
CA ALA A 29 5.99 4.71 30.97
C ALA A 29 7.38 4.32 31.48
N ALA A 30 7.49 3.85 32.72
CA ALA A 30 8.76 3.40 33.29
C ALA A 30 9.37 2.25 32.49
N ARG A 31 8.55 1.26 32.13
CA ARG A 31 8.95 0.10 31.31
C ARG A 31 9.44 0.51 29.91
N VAL A 32 8.69 1.38 29.24
CA VAL A 32 8.98 1.84 27.88
C VAL A 32 10.20 2.76 27.85
N CYS A 33 10.37 3.65 28.83
CA CYS A 33 11.58 4.46 28.94
C CYS A 33 12.84 3.61 29.21
N GLY A 34 12.67 2.40 29.77
CA GLY A 34 13.72 1.37 29.84
C GLY A 34 14.00 0.64 28.51
N GLY A 35 13.30 0.98 27.42
CA GLY A 35 13.46 0.38 26.09
C GLY A 35 12.59 -0.85 25.81
N ALA A 36 11.60 -1.15 26.66
CA ALA A 36 10.86 -2.42 26.62
C ALA A 36 9.34 -2.23 26.42
N TRP A 37 8.89 -2.01 25.18
CA TRP A 37 7.47 -2.09 24.86
C TRP A 37 6.89 -3.51 25.10
N PRO A 38 5.70 -3.65 25.73
CA PRO A 38 4.95 -4.90 25.70
C PRO A 38 4.44 -5.20 24.29
N ARG A 39 4.15 -6.48 23.98
CA ARG A 39 3.51 -6.87 22.72
C ARG A 39 2.02 -6.58 22.72
N ALA A 40 1.37 -6.62 23.88
CA ALA A 40 -0.05 -6.32 24.03
C ALA A 40 -0.39 -5.46 25.26
N ILE A 41 -1.39 -4.58 25.12
CA ILE A 41 -1.95 -3.77 26.21
C ILE A 41 -3.43 -4.17 26.38
N ALA A 42 -3.72 -4.83 27.49
CA ALA A 42 -5.01 -5.44 27.80
C ALA A 42 -5.73 -4.72 28.94
N LEU A 43 -6.28 -3.56 28.59
CA LEU A 43 -7.00 -2.68 29.51
C LEU A 43 -8.44 -2.43 29.03
N PRO A 44 -9.39 -2.20 29.96
CA PRO A 44 -10.79 -1.96 29.61
C PRO A 44 -10.97 -0.66 28.81
N THR A 45 -12.13 -0.55 28.15
CA THR A 45 -12.53 0.70 27.50
C THR A 45 -12.61 1.84 28.54
N ALA A 46 -12.35 3.08 28.11
CA ALA A 46 -12.25 4.27 28.97
C ALA A 46 -11.10 4.29 30.01
N ALA A 47 -10.14 3.36 29.93
CA ALA A 47 -8.91 3.37 30.74
C ALA A 47 -7.87 4.42 30.32
N GLY A 48 -8.14 5.24 29.29
CA GLY A 48 -7.22 6.27 28.80
C GLY A 48 -6.07 5.72 27.95
N LYS A 49 -6.35 4.72 27.08
CA LYS A 49 -5.35 4.00 26.27
C LYS A 49 -4.61 4.92 25.27
N THR A 50 -5.21 6.04 24.87
CA THR A 50 -4.57 7.08 24.03
C THR A 50 -3.29 7.65 24.66
N ALA A 51 -3.11 7.51 25.98
CA ALA A 51 -1.88 7.88 26.68
C ALA A 51 -0.63 7.14 26.18
N CYS A 52 -0.78 6.06 25.41
CA CYS A 52 0.34 5.41 24.72
C CYS A 52 1.10 6.38 23.79
N ILE A 53 0.41 7.38 23.22
CA ILE A 53 1.04 8.44 22.43
C ILE A 53 1.97 9.29 23.32
N ASP A 54 1.48 9.77 24.47
CA ASP A 54 2.27 10.56 25.42
C ASP A 54 3.48 9.77 25.93
N ILE A 55 3.30 8.48 26.23
CA ILE A 55 4.36 7.58 26.70
C ILE A 55 5.43 7.39 25.62
N ALA A 56 5.02 7.19 24.37
CA ALA A 56 5.96 7.01 23.26
C ALA A 56 6.79 8.29 23.01
N VAL A 57 6.14 9.46 22.98
CA VAL A 57 6.80 10.76 22.82
C VAL A 57 7.75 11.04 23.99
N PHE A 58 7.32 10.76 25.22
CA PHE A 58 8.16 10.97 26.41
C PHE A 58 9.36 10.01 26.44
N ALA A 59 9.18 8.74 26.07
CA ALA A 59 10.27 7.78 25.99
C ALA A 59 11.31 8.15 24.93
N LEU A 60 10.85 8.67 23.77
CA LEU A 60 11.74 9.25 22.76
C LEU A 60 12.53 10.44 23.32
N ALA A 61 11.86 11.36 24.04
CA ALA A 61 12.52 12.49 24.68
C ALA A 61 13.50 12.08 25.79
N CYS A 62 13.26 10.97 26.50
CA CYS A 62 14.20 10.40 27.48
C CYS A 62 15.46 9.81 26.83
N GLY A 63 15.50 9.68 25.50
CA GLY A 63 16.56 8.95 24.80
C GLY A 63 16.52 7.44 25.08
N ALA A 64 15.31 6.89 25.29
CA ALA A 64 15.16 5.46 25.56
C ALA A 64 15.75 4.62 24.42
N LYS A 65 16.42 3.52 24.78
CA LYS A 65 17.08 2.65 23.81
C LYS A 65 16.08 2.17 22.76
N ALA A 66 16.41 2.36 21.48
CA ALA A 66 15.57 1.94 20.35
C ALA A 66 14.15 2.57 20.37
N ALA A 67 13.98 3.77 20.94
CA ALA A 67 12.75 4.54 20.83
C ALA A 67 12.55 5.04 19.39
N PRO A 68 11.45 4.67 18.72
CA PRO A 68 11.18 5.12 17.35
C PRO A 68 10.80 6.59 17.25
N ARG A 69 11.24 7.25 16.18
CA ARG A 69 10.85 8.65 15.89
C ARG A 69 9.44 8.78 15.33
N ARG A 70 8.93 7.74 14.66
CA ARG A 70 7.58 7.72 14.09
C ARG A 70 6.66 6.85 14.92
N ILE A 71 5.54 7.42 15.34
CA ILE A 71 4.54 6.75 16.18
C ILE A 71 3.24 6.69 15.39
N PHE A 72 2.91 5.53 14.86
CA PHE A 72 1.64 5.26 14.19
C PHE A 72 0.62 4.78 15.23
N PHE A 73 -0.44 5.56 15.43
CA PHE A 73 -1.63 5.14 16.17
C PHE A 73 -2.68 4.68 15.16
N VAL A 74 -2.77 3.37 14.98
CA VAL A 74 -3.57 2.71 13.95
C VAL A 74 -4.86 2.20 14.54
N VAL A 75 -5.97 2.49 13.86
CA VAL A 75 -7.29 1.99 14.26
C VAL A 75 -8.02 1.45 13.04
N ASP A 76 -8.73 0.35 13.21
CA ASP A 76 -9.51 -0.28 12.13
C ASP A 76 -10.77 0.52 11.73
N ARG A 77 -11.04 1.66 12.38
CA ARG A 77 -12.26 2.45 12.15
C ARG A 77 -11.96 3.93 11.91
N ARG A 78 -12.47 4.44 10.79
CA ARG A 78 -12.20 5.80 10.28
C ARG A 78 -12.50 6.93 11.25
N ILE A 79 -13.56 6.83 12.06
CA ILE A 79 -13.97 7.90 12.99
C ILE A 79 -13.01 8.03 14.19
N VAL A 80 -12.25 6.99 14.55
CA VAL A 80 -11.34 7.01 15.72
C VAL A 80 -10.04 7.74 15.45
N VAL A 81 -9.63 7.80 14.19
CA VAL A 81 -8.41 8.50 13.77
C VAL A 81 -8.42 9.94 14.31
N ASP A 82 -9.59 10.56 14.40
CA ASP A 82 -9.73 11.98 14.74
C ASP A 82 -9.42 12.28 16.19
N GLN A 83 -9.84 11.41 17.11
CA GLN A 83 -9.56 11.59 18.52
C GLN A 83 -8.07 11.42 18.83
N ALA A 84 -7.44 10.40 18.25
CA ALA A 84 -6.00 10.21 18.40
C ALA A 84 -5.22 11.37 17.78
N TYR A 85 -5.67 11.86 16.63
CA TYR A 85 -5.11 13.03 15.95
C TYR A 85 -5.23 14.31 16.79
N GLU A 86 -6.42 14.64 17.29
CA GLU A 86 -6.63 15.85 18.12
C GLU A 86 -5.88 15.77 19.46
N HIS A 87 -5.78 14.58 20.06
CA HIS A 87 -4.94 14.37 21.25
C HIS A 87 -3.47 14.66 20.97
N ALA A 88 -2.92 14.10 19.88
CA ALA A 88 -1.55 14.34 19.47
C ALA A 88 -1.30 15.81 19.09
N LYS A 89 -2.26 16.45 18.42
CA LYS A 89 -2.21 17.88 18.05
C LYS A 89 -2.18 18.79 19.27
N LYS A 90 -2.98 18.50 20.30
CA LYS A 90 -2.91 19.18 21.60
C LYS A 90 -1.52 19.04 22.21
N LEU A 91 -0.96 17.83 22.22
CA LEU A 91 0.38 17.56 22.75
C LEU A 91 1.46 18.38 22.01
N ALA A 92 1.46 18.35 20.68
CA ALA A 92 2.40 19.11 19.86
C ALA A 92 2.31 20.63 20.14
N LYS A 93 1.09 21.17 20.20
CA LYS A 93 0.86 22.60 20.50
C LYS A 93 1.39 23.01 21.88
N VAL A 94 1.16 22.19 22.90
CA VAL A 94 1.62 22.46 24.28
C VAL A 94 3.15 22.39 24.37
N LEU A 95 3.79 21.43 23.70
CA LEU A 95 5.25 21.31 23.65
C LEU A 95 5.89 22.49 22.93
N ASP A 96 5.32 22.93 21.80
CA ASP A 96 5.89 24.03 21.03
C ASP A 96 5.82 25.37 21.77
N ALA A 97 4.71 25.62 22.47
CA ALA A 97 4.50 26.83 23.27
C ALA A 97 5.28 26.86 24.61
N ALA A 98 5.90 25.74 25.02
CA ALA A 98 6.53 25.61 26.33
C ALA A 98 7.82 26.45 26.44
N LYS A 99 7.86 27.35 27.43
CA LYS A 99 9.01 28.25 27.70
C LYS A 99 9.80 27.90 28.97
N SER A 100 9.30 27.00 29.81
CA SER A 100 9.93 26.58 31.08
C SER A 100 9.40 25.22 31.56
N GLY A 101 10.08 24.63 32.54
CA GLY A 101 9.68 23.37 33.18
C GLY A 101 9.85 22.12 32.30
N ILE A 102 9.23 21.02 32.74
CA ILE A 102 9.36 19.69 32.09
C ILE A 102 8.92 19.68 30.62
N LEU A 103 7.92 20.48 30.25
CA LEU A 103 7.46 20.57 28.86
C LEU A 103 8.54 21.16 27.94
N LYS A 104 9.31 22.15 28.43
CA LYS A 104 10.45 22.70 27.71
C LYS A 104 11.56 21.68 27.57
N GLU A 105 11.90 20.96 28.65
CA GLU A 105 12.94 19.92 28.62
C GLU A 105 12.62 18.82 27.60
N VAL A 106 11.36 18.36 27.58
CA VAL A 106 10.86 17.40 26.59
C VAL A 106 10.94 17.99 25.19
N ALA A 107 10.44 19.22 24.99
CA ALA A 107 10.47 19.87 23.67
C ALA A 107 11.90 20.05 23.13
N GLU A 108 12.84 20.51 23.95
CA GLU A 108 14.23 20.69 23.56
C GLU A 108 14.94 19.36 23.26
N SER A 109 14.64 18.31 24.03
CA SER A 109 15.17 16.97 23.74
C SER A 109 14.70 16.47 22.36
N LEU A 110 13.41 16.63 22.06
CA LEU A 110 12.85 16.24 20.76
C LEU A 110 13.39 17.09 19.60
N ARG A 111 13.52 18.42 19.79
CA ARG A 111 14.18 19.32 18.82
C ARG A 111 15.63 18.90 18.55
N GLY A 112 16.33 18.40 19.56
CA GLY A 112 17.70 17.90 19.43
C GLY A 112 17.84 16.72 18.45
N LEU A 113 16.77 15.95 18.19
CA LEU A 113 16.80 14.80 17.29
C LEU A 113 16.77 15.18 15.79
N THR A 114 16.26 16.37 15.47
CA THR A 114 16.10 16.82 14.07
C THR A 114 17.42 17.34 13.49
N HIS A 115 18.34 17.76 14.35
CA HIS A 115 19.56 18.49 13.98
C HIS A 115 19.27 19.74 13.12
N GLU A 116 18.15 20.42 13.38
CA GLU A 116 17.69 21.61 12.67
C GLU A 116 17.45 22.76 13.66
N VAL A 117 17.82 23.98 13.25
CA VAL A 117 17.62 25.21 14.03
C VAL A 117 16.15 25.59 13.96
N ASP A 118 15.55 25.96 15.09
CA ASP A 118 14.12 26.30 15.21
C ASP A 118 13.14 25.20 14.79
N ALA A 119 13.59 23.94 14.81
CA ALA A 119 12.73 22.79 14.56
C ALA A 119 11.57 22.71 15.56
N ARG A 120 10.46 22.13 15.12
CA ARG A 120 9.36 21.79 16.04
C ARG A 120 9.67 20.53 16.84
N PRO A 121 9.21 20.47 18.10
CA PRO A 121 9.41 19.29 18.92
C PRO A 121 8.64 18.07 18.39
N LEU A 122 7.46 18.24 17.78
CA LEU A 122 6.61 17.14 17.37
C LEU A 122 5.71 17.54 16.20
N ASP A 123 5.72 16.73 15.14
CA ASP A 123 4.73 16.82 14.06
C ASP A 123 3.62 15.79 14.23
N VAL A 124 2.44 16.10 13.70
CA VAL A 124 1.24 15.26 13.84
C VAL A 124 0.54 15.16 12.50
N TYR A 125 0.06 13.98 12.12
CA TYR A 125 -0.67 13.78 10.87
C TYR A 125 -1.86 12.84 11.06
N ALA A 126 -2.88 13.01 10.22
CA ALA A 126 -3.97 12.06 10.04
C ALA A 126 -3.90 11.53 8.61
N LEU A 127 -3.85 10.20 8.45
CA LEU A 127 -3.89 9.55 7.14
C LEU A 127 -5.20 8.77 7.00
N ARG A 128 -6.05 9.16 6.04
CA ARG A 128 -7.40 8.61 5.84
C ARG A 128 -7.65 8.27 4.36
N GLY A 129 -8.09 7.04 4.07
CA GLY A 129 -8.54 6.66 2.72
C GLY A 129 -7.45 6.70 1.64
N GLY A 130 -7.72 6.11 0.48
CA GLY A 130 -6.75 5.94 -0.62
C GLY A 130 -6.56 7.15 -1.53
N MET A 131 -6.67 8.38 -1.01
CA MET A 131 -6.64 9.58 -1.85
C MET A 131 -5.25 9.97 -2.33
N TYR A 132 -5.20 10.50 -3.55
CA TYR A 132 -3.97 10.86 -4.24
C TYR A 132 -3.14 11.89 -3.46
N ARG A 133 -1.91 11.49 -3.12
CA ARG A 133 -0.83 12.27 -2.49
C ARG A 133 -1.17 12.87 -1.10
N GLU A 134 -1.02 12.03 -0.07
CA GLU A 134 -0.81 12.48 1.31
C GLU A 134 0.64 12.15 1.73
N SER A 135 1.60 12.92 1.23
CA SER A 135 3.04 12.72 1.50
C SER A 135 3.60 13.58 2.65
N ALA A 136 2.79 14.49 3.20
CA ALA A 136 3.23 15.53 4.12
C ALA A 136 4.03 14.99 5.33
N TRP A 137 3.61 13.82 5.85
CA TRP A 137 4.25 13.16 6.98
C TRP A 137 5.62 12.54 6.67
N ALA A 138 5.95 12.35 5.40
CA ALA A 138 7.16 11.69 4.94
C ALA A 138 8.31 12.67 4.64
N ARG A 139 8.23 13.96 5.00
CA ARG A 139 9.19 15.01 4.60
C ARG A 139 10.62 14.84 5.15
N SER A 140 10.76 14.27 6.35
CA SER A 140 12.06 14.12 7.00
C SER A 140 12.20 12.76 7.68
N PRO A 141 13.35 12.08 7.53
CA PRO A 141 13.65 10.87 8.26
C PRO A 141 13.92 11.12 9.76
N LEU A 142 14.19 12.36 10.18
CA LEU A 142 14.62 12.69 11.55
C LEU A 142 13.55 13.36 12.43
N GLN A 143 12.51 13.92 11.84
CA GLN A 143 11.47 14.65 12.57
C GLN A 143 10.67 13.67 13.47
N PRO A 144 10.56 13.91 14.79
CA PRO A 144 9.60 13.20 15.63
C PRO A 144 8.17 13.43 15.12
N THR A 145 7.44 12.35 14.88
CA THR A 145 6.13 12.41 14.22
C THR A 145 5.14 11.42 14.82
N VAL A 146 3.92 11.89 15.11
CA VAL A 146 2.76 11.05 15.45
C VAL A 146 1.80 11.01 14.25
N ILE A 147 1.45 9.81 13.80
CA ILE A 147 0.52 9.61 12.69
C ILE A 147 -0.69 8.83 13.20
N ALA A 148 -1.86 9.44 13.22
CA ALA A 148 -3.13 8.75 13.41
C ALA A 148 -3.60 8.19 12.06
N SER A 149 -3.92 6.90 11.97
CA SER A 149 -4.18 6.25 10.68
C SER A 149 -5.09 5.04 10.75
N THR A 150 -5.50 4.54 9.58
CA THR A 150 -6.24 3.27 9.45
C THR A 150 -5.32 2.10 9.12
N VAL A 151 -5.84 0.88 9.30
CA VAL A 151 -5.14 -0.37 8.94
C VAL A 151 -4.75 -0.36 7.47
N ASP A 152 -5.66 0.02 6.57
CA ASP A 152 -5.39 0.12 5.13
C ASP A 152 -4.26 1.08 4.80
N GLN A 153 -4.21 2.26 5.42
CA GLN A 153 -3.20 3.27 5.11
C GLN A 153 -1.80 2.84 5.54
N VAL A 154 -1.64 2.30 6.76
CA VAL A 154 -0.35 1.83 7.26
C VAL A 154 0.05 0.51 6.63
N GLY A 155 -0.87 -0.46 6.59
CA GLY A 155 -0.65 -1.79 6.06
C GLY A 155 -0.29 -1.80 4.58
N SER A 156 -1.05 -1.08 3.74
CA SER A 156 -0.73 -1.01 2.30
C SER A 156 0.64 -0.36 2.03
N ARG A 157 1.00 0.70 2.77
CA ARG A 157 2.32 1.35 2.67
C ARG A 157 3.45 0.40 3.09
N LEU A 158 3.25 -0.34 4.18
CA LEU A 158 4.20 -1.33 4.66
C LEU A 158 4.38 -2.47 3.64
N LEU A 159 3.33 -2.85 2.91
CA LEU A 159 3.36 -3.82 1.81
C LEU A 159 3.71 -3.20 0.45
N PHE A 160 4.36 -2.03 0.40
CA PHE A 160 4.80 -1.35 -0.83
C PHE A 160 3.68 -1.05 -1.84
N ARG A 161 2.43 -1.03 -1.40
CA ARG A 161 1.24 -0.77 -2.21
C ARG A 161 0.36 0.30 -1.59
N GLY A 162 1.01 1.29 -0.99
CA GLY A 162 0.36 2.42 -0.32
C GLY A 162 -0.78 2.98 -1.16
N TYR A 163 -2.01 2.88 -0.66
CA TYR A 163 -3.17 3.44 -1.34
C TYR A 163 -3.03 4.96 -1.42
N GLY A 164 -3.34 5.54 -2.59
CA GLY A 164 -3.14 6.97 -2.84
C GLY A 164 -1.68 7.42 -3.02
N VAL A 165 -0.72 6.48 -3.02
CA VAL A 165 0.72 6.77 -3.17
C VAL A 165 1.18 6.46 -4.60
N SER A 166 1.89 7.40 -5.23
CA SER A 166 2.47 7.21 -6.57
C SER A 166 3.49 6.08 -6.59
N ASP A 167 3.67 5.45 -7.74
CA ASP A 167 4.62 4.33 -7.94
C ASP A 167 6.06 4.71 -7.52
N SER A 168 6.43 5.97 -7.75
CA SER A 168 7.70 6.53 -7.33
C SER A 168 7.81 6.66 -5.80
N MET A 169 6.75 7.04 -5.07
CA MET A 169 6.82 7.28 -3.62
C MET A 169 6.55 6.05 -2.75
N LYS A 170 6.00 4.96 -3.31
CA LYS A 170 5.80 3.68 -2.62
C LYS A 170 7.01 3.19 -1.81
N PRO A 171 8.26 3.20 -2.31
CA PRO A 171 9.42 2.80 -1.51
C PRO A 171 9.73 3.74 -0.35
N VAL A 172 9.56 5.06 -0.52
CA VAL A 172 9.80 6.02 0.57
C VAL A 172 8.85 5.71 1.73
N HIS A 173 7.56 5.54 1.42
CA HIS A 173 6.55 5.21 2.43
C HIS A 173 6.83 3.86 3.09
N ALA A 174 7.14 2.81 2.31
CA ALA A 174 7.46 1.50 2.85
C ALA A 174 8.71 1.52 3.75
N GLY A 175 9.75 2.27 3.33
CA GLY A 175 10.97 2.46 4.09
C GLY A 175 10.71 3.15 5.44
N LEU A 176 9.94 4.24 5.45
CA LEU A 176 9.62 5.00 6.67
C LEU A 176 8.64 4.28 7.61
N VAL A 177 7.63 3.55 7.10
CA VAL A 177 6.71 2.78 7.96
C VAL A 177 7.40 1.53 8.51
N GLY A 178 8.24 0.88 7.70
CA GLY A 178 8.93 -0.35 8.06
C GLY A 178 10.15 -0.17 8.96
N ASN A 179 10.61 1.07 9.21
CA ASN A 179 11.82 1.36 9.97
C ASN A 179 11.71 2.65 10.78
N ASP A 180 12.39 2.69 11.92
CA ASP A 180 12.31 3.80 12.88
C ASP A 180 10.86 4.15 13.26
N SER A 181 10.07 3.08 13.49
CA SER A 181 8.61 3.15 13.65
C SER A 181 8.06 2.33 14.82
N LEU A 182 7.13 2.92 15.56
CA LEU A 182 6.24 2.26 16.53
C LEU A 182 4.84 2.22 15.94
N ILE A 183 4.25 1.03 15.83
CA ILE A 183 2.86 0.85 15.39
C ILE A 183 2.03 0.36 16.59
N LEU A 184 1.13 1.22 17.06
CA LEU A 184 0.14 0.96 18.09
C LEU A 184 -1.19 0.61 17.39
N LEU A 185 -1.61 -0.64 17.41
CA LEU A 185 -2.89 -1.06 16.83
C LEU A 185 -3.98 -1.08 17.90
N ASP A 186 -4.85 -0.07 17.91
CA ASP A 186 -6.01 -0.02 18.79
C ASP A 186 -7.16 -0.88 18.28
N GLU A 187 -7.86 -1.50 19.22
CA GLU A 187 -8.93 -2.47 18.98
C GLU A 187 -8.49 -3.61 18.05
N ALA A 188 -7.28 -4.15 18.27
CA ALA A 188 -6.64 -5.18 17.44
C ALA A 188 -7.47 -6.47 17.23
N HIS A 189 -8.53 -6.69 18.01
CA HIS A 189 -9.46 -7.80 17.81
C HIS A 189 -10.28 -7.67 16.51
N CYS A 190 -10.54 -6.44 16.05
CA CYS A 190 -11.19 -6.19 14.75
C CYS A 190 -10.23 -6.41 13.56
N ALA A 191 -8.92 -6.18 13.77
CA ALA A 191 -7.89 -6.26 12.72
C ALA A 191 -6.94 -7.46 12.90
N ARG A 192 -7.49 -8.64 13.23
CA ARG A 192 -6.72 -9.88 13.42
C ARG A 192 -5.83 -10.27 12.22
N PRO A 193 -6.28 -10.17 10.96
CA PRO A 193 -5.42 -10.47 9.82
C PRO A 193 -4.20 -9.55 9.77
N PHE A 194 -4.39 -8.24 10.00
CA PHE A 194 -3.28 -7.29 10.06
C PHE A 194 -2.30 -7.60 11.20
N ASP A 195 -2.75 -7.97 12.40
CA ASP A 195 -1.87 -8.39 13.49
C ASP A 195 -0.98 -9.59 13.09
N GLN A 196 -1.56 -10.60 12.42
CA GLN A 196 -0.82 -11.76 11.93
C GLN A 196 0.20 -11.39 10.83
N THR A 197 -0.18 -10.50 9.92
CA THR A 197 0.72 -9.95 8.91
C THR A 197 1.89 -9.21 9.56
N MET A 198 1.66 -8.42 10.60
CA MET A 198 2.70 -7.73 11.36
C MET A 198 3.67 -8.71 12.02
N GLN A 199 3.18 -9.80 12.60
CA GLN A 199 4.04 -10.86 13.17
C GLN A 199 4.97 -11.47 12.11
N ALA A 200 4.46 -11.71 10.90
CA ALA A 200 5.28 -12.20 9.80
C ALA A 200 6.33 -11.18 9.35
N ILE A 201 5.95 -9.90 9.23
CA ILE A 201 6.86 -8.80 8.85
C ILE A 201 7.98 -8.62 9.86
N GLU A 202 7.69 -8.67 11.17
CA GLU A 202 8.71 -8.61 12.23
C GLU A 202 9.81 -9.67 12.00
N LYS A 203 9.44 -10.87 11.55
CA LYS A 203 10.37 -11.96 11.24
C LYS A 203 11.12 -11.77 9.92
N TYR A 204 10.45 -11.31 8.87
CA TYR A 204 11.12 -11.06 7.58
C TYR A 204 12.12 -9.90 7.64
N ARG A 205 11.91 -8.92 8.52
CA ARG A 205 12.90 -7.85 8.77
C ARG A 205 14.23 -8.39 9.32
N GLU A 206 14.24 -9.58 9.94
CA GLU A 206 15.46 -10.21 10.46
C GLU A 206 16.31 -10.89 9.35
N TRP A 207 15.82 -10.97 8.11
CA TRP A 207 16.50 -11.68 7.01
C TRP A 207 17.59 -10.87 6.31
N GLY A 208 17.63 -9.54 6.49
CA GLY A 208 18.66 -8.64 5.95
C GLY A 208 19.73 -8.29 6.99
N GLU A 209 20.73 -7.52 6.58
CA GLU A 209 21.69 -6.90 7.49
C GLU A 209 20.98 -5.99 8.50
N LYS A 210 21.37 -6.11 9.77
CA LYS A 210 20.85 -5.28 10.85
C LYS A 210 21.52 -3.91 10.81
N TYR A 211 20.71 -2.87 10.96
CA TYR A 211 21.15 -1.50 11.22
C TYR A 211 20.22 -0.86 12.24
N ASP A 212 20.63 0.26 12.83
CA ASP A 212 20.11 0.80 14.11
C ASP A 212 18.71 1.44 14.05
N ALA A 213 17.87 1.11 13.07
CA ALA A 213 16.51 1.62 12.95
C ALA A 213 15.48 0.73 13.70
N PRO A 214 14.86 1.20 14.80
CA PRO A 214 13.94 0.41 15.58
C PRO A 214 12.61 0.17 14.86
N PHE A 215 12.00 -0.99 15.12
CA PHE A 215 10.63 -1.29 14.67
C PHE A 215 9.91 -2.02 15.80
N LYS A 216 8.75 -1.50 16.21
CA LYS A 216 7.96 -2.04 17.32
C LYS A 216 6.50 -2.10 16.92
N PHE A 217 5.84 -3.21 17.21
CA PHE A 217 4.41 -3.38 17.03
C PHE A 217 3.74 -3.78 18.35
N VAL A 218 2.66 -3.09 18.71
CA VAL A 218 1.96 -3.26 19.99
C VAL A 218 0.47 -3.29 19.73
N SER A 219 -0.19 -4.35 20.19
CA SER A 219 -1.62 -4.54 20.01
C SER A 219 -2.36 -4.07 21.27
N ILE A 220 -3.26 -3.09 21.14
CA ILE A 220 -4.08 -2.57 22.22
C ILE A 220 -5.46 -3.22 22.09
N THR A 221 -5.76 -4.17 22.97
CA THR A 221 -7.01 -4.96 22.91
C THR A 221 -7.35 -5.52 24.27
N ALA A 222 -8.64 -5.54 24.63
CA ALA A 222 -9.09 -6.14 25.89
C ALA A 222 -8.84 -7.66 25.95
N THR A 223 -8.69 -8.31 24.79
CA THR A 223 -8.51 -9.76 24.65
C THR A 223 -7.31 -10.05 23.74
N PRO A 224 -6.07 -10.07 24.29
CA PRO A 224 -4.89 -10.45 23.54
C PRO A 224 -5.03 -11.87 23.00
N SER A 225 -4.63 -12.08 21.75
CA SER A 225 -4.64 -13.39 21.09
C SER A 225 -3.22 -13.99 21.08
N GLY A 226 -3.13 -15.31 20.82
CA GLY A 226 -1.86 -15.95 20.41
C GLY A 226 -0.94 -16.45 21.54
N GLY A 227 -1.45 -16.65 22.77
CA GLY A 227 -0.67 -17.29 23.85
C GLY A 227 0.58 -16.50 24.26
N LEU A 228 0.53 -15.17 24.20
CA LEU A 228 1.64 -14.30 24.57
C LEU A 228 2.06 -14.56 26.03
N PRO A 229 3.39 -14.60 26.33
CA PRO A 229 3.86 -14.70 27.71
C PRO A 229 3.34 -13.53 28.55
N GLU A 230 2.98 -13.76 29.82
CA GLU A 230 2.36 -12.73 30.66
C GLU A 230 3.24 -11.47 30.80
N ALA A 231 4.58 -11.61 30.80
CA ALA A 231 5.51 -10.49 30.82
C ALA A 231 5.41 -9.56 29.58
N GLN A 232 4.85 -10.04 28.47
CA GLN A 232 4.63 -9.29 27.23
C GLN A 232 3.25 -8.62 27.17
N ILE A 233 2.43 -8.77 28.22
CA ILE A 233 1.09 -8.18 28.31
C ILE A 233 1.05 -7.17 29.46
N GLU A 234 0.58 -5.95 29.20
CA GLU A 234 0.24 -5.00 30.26
C GLU A 234 -1.24 -5.13 30.62
N ARG A 235 -1.57 -5.40 31.88
CA ARG A 235 -2.96 -5.58 32.38
C ARG A 235 -3.27 -4.61 33.51
N ALA A 236 -4.56 -4.47 33.81
CA ALA A 236 -5.01 -3.77 35.02
C ALA A 236 -4.51 -4.51 36.27
N ALA A 237 -3.88 -3.78 37.19
CA ALA A 237 -3.41 -4.28 38.49
C ALA A 237 -4.34 -3.85 39.63
N ALA A 238 -4.07 -4.33 40.85
CA ALA A 238 -4.87 -4.00 42.04
C ALA A 238 -4.96 -2.47 42.31
N GLU A 239 -3.88 -1.74 42.03
CA GLU A 239 -3.85 -0.27 42.15
C GLU A 239 -4.76 0.45 41.14
N ASP A 240 -4.97 -0.13 39.94
CA ASP A 240 -5.88 0.43 38.94
C ASP A 240 -7.35 0.26 39.36
N LEU A 241 -7.67 -0.86 40.01
CA LEU A 241 -9.02 -1.17 40.51
C LEU A 241 -9.41 -0.30 41.70
N THR A 242 -8.44 0.05 42.56
CA THR A 242 -8.68 0.86 43.76
C THR A 242 -8.59 2.37 43.50
N HIS A 243 -8.05 2.78 42.35
CA HIS A 243 -7.94 4.19 41.98
C HIS A 243 -9.33 4.89 41.97
N PRO A 244 -9.48 6.11 42.54
CA PRO A 244 -10.78 6.77 42.70
C PRO A 244 -11.55 6.95 41.38
N VAL A 245 -10.85 7.36 40.31
CA VAL A 245 -11.46 7.61 38.99
C VAL A 245 -11.58 6.33 38.15
N LEU A 246 -10.45 5.69 37.82
CA LEU A 246 -10.45 4.47 37.01
C LEU A 246 -11.24 3.31 37.64
N GLY A 247 -11.10 3.11 38.96
CA GLY A 247 -11.88 2.11 39.69
C GLY A 247 -13.38 2.37 39.66
N ALA A 248 -13.83 3.63 39.74
CA ALA A 248 -15.24 3.98 39.60
C ALA A 248 -15.76 3.67 38.19
N ARG A 249 -14.97 3.96 37.14
CA ARG A 249 -15.32 3.60 35.75
C ARG A 249 -15.46 2.09 35.55
N ILE A 250 -14.59 1.31 36.18
CA ILE A 250 -14.60 -0.16 36.12
C ILE A 250 -15.81 -0.76 36.86
N ARG A 251 -16.25 -0.13 37.95
CA ARG A 251 -17.39 -0.58 38.78
C ARG A 251 -18.75 -0.05 38.34
N ALA A 252 -18.80 0.94 37.45
CA ALA A 252 -20.06 1.57 37.04
C ALA A 252 -21.00 0.55 36.37
N SER A 253 -22.21 0.41 36.92
CA SER A 253 -23.26 -0.46 36.39
C SER A 253 -23.94 0.17 35.18
N LYS A 254 -24.24 -0.66 34.17
CA LYS A 254 -24.87 -0.30 32.89
C LYS A 254 -25.95 -1.34 32.54
N PRO A 255 -27.08 -1.36 33.26
CA PRO A 255 -28.16 -2.30 33.00
C PRO A 255 -28.81 -2.06 31.63
N ALA A 256 -29.01 -3.14 30.89
CA ALA A 256 -29.59 -3.18 29.56
C ALA A 256 -30.81 -4.09 29.53
N ARG A 257 -31.97 -3.55 29.14
CA ARG A 257 -33.17 -4.35 28.90
C ARG A 257 -33.09 -5.05 27.55
N LEU A 258 -33.46 -6.33 27.52
CA LEU A 258 -33.46 -7.16 26.30
C LEU A 258 -34.87 -7.17 25.68
N VAL A 259 -35.00 -6.67 24.45
CA VAL A 259 -36.28 -6.56 23.71
C VAL A 259 -36.22 -7.29 22.37
N VAL A 260 -37.28 -8.04 22.04
CA VAL A 260 -37.48 -8.64 20.72
C VAL A 260 -38.47 -7.78 19.93
N ALA A 261 -38.09 -7.35 18.73
CA ALA A 261 -38.97 -6.69 17.77
C ALA A 261 -39.79 -7.76 17.02
N GLU A 262 -40.89 -8.21 17.62
CA GLU A 262 -41.67 -9.38 17.15
C GLU A 262 -42.12 -9.31 15.69
N LYS A 263 -42.46 -8.10 15.21
CA LYS A 263 -42.94 -7.85 13.84
C LYS A 263 -41.81 -7.66 12.82
N ALA A 264 -40.55 -7.53 13.25
CA ALA A 264 -39.41 -7.36 12.36
C ALA A 264 -38.89 -8.73 11.91
N ARG A 265 -39.39 -9.22 10.77
CA ARG A 265 -39.03 -10.51 10.17
C ARG A 265 -38.97 -10.40 8.65
N GLY A 266 -38.13 -11.21 8.00
CA GLY A 266 -38.07 -11.33 6.54
C GLY A 266 -36.70 -11.08 5.94
N LYS A 267 -36.60 -11.16 4.60
CA LYS A 267 -35.32 -11.16 3.86
C LYS A 267 -34.91 -9.78 3.33
N SER A 268 -35.82 -8.83 3.16
CA SER A 268 -35.51 -7.50 2.60
C SER A 268 -35.84 -6.36 3.55
N PHE A 269 -35.14 -5.23 3.44
CA PHE A 269 -35.35 -4.05 4.31
C PHE A 269 -36.82 -3.59 4.31
N LYS A 270 -37.52 -3.73 3.17
CA LYS A 270 -38.95 -3.39 3.04
C LYS A 270 -39.86 -4.21 3.99
N GLN A 271 -39.46 -5.43 4.35
CA GLN A 271 -40.25 -6.31 5.22
C GLN A 271 -39.98 -6.06 6.71
N TRP A 272 -38.70 -6.00 7.11
CA TRP A 272 -38.31 -5.92 8.52
C TRP A 272 -37.93 -4.52 9.00
N GLY A 273 -37.59 -3.60 8.08
CA GLY A 273 -37.04 -2.27 8.41
C GLY A 273 -38.02 -1.39 9.17
N LYS A 274 -39.25 -1.23 8.65
CA LYS A 274 -40.27 -0.38 9.30
C LYS A 274 -40.63 -0.86 10.73
N PRO A 275 -40.97 -2.14 10.97
CA PRO A 275 -41.26 -2.62 12.33
C PRO A 275 -40.08 -2.47 13.31
N LEU A 276 -38.85 -2.63 12.84
CA LEU A 276 -37.65 -2.45 13.64
C LEU A 276 -37.47 -0.97 14.03
N VAL A 277 -37.57 -0.05 13.06
CA VAL A 277 -37.48 1.40 13.28
C VAL A 277 -38.53 1.88 14.26
N GLU A 278 -39.78 1.41 14.16
CA GLU A 278 -40.86 1.74 15.11
C GLU A 278 -40.50 1.33 16.55
N THR A 279 -39.95 0.12 16.73
CA THR A 279 -39.56 -0.40 18.05
C THR A 279 -38.37 0.39 18.64
N LEU A 280 -37.35 0.68 17.82
CA LEU A 280 -36.19 1.49 18.21
C LEU A 280 -36.62 2.91 18.62
N MET A 281 -37.47 3.55 17.81
CA MET A 281 -37.98 4.89 18.06
C MET A 281 -38.80 4.95 19.35
N GLN A 282 -39.65 3.95 19.60
CA GLN A 282 -40.44 3.87 20.82
C GLN A 282 -39.55 3.90 22.06
N HIS A 283 -38.56 3.01 22.14
CA HIS A 283 -37.65 2.94 23.29
C HIS A 283 -36.72 4.15 23.41
N ALA A 284 -36.32 4.76 22.29
CA ALA A 284 -35.56 6.00 22.32
C ALA A 284 -36.35 7.13 22.96
N LYS A 285 -37.63 7.28 22.60
CA LYS A 285 -38.54 8.28 23.20
C LYS A 285 -38.82 8.00 24.67
N GLU A 286 -38.95 6.73 25.06
CA GLU A 286 -39.12 6.32 26.47
C GLU A 286 -37.91 6.66 27.35
N LEU A 287 -36.70 6.57 26.78
CA LEU A 287 -35.44 6.88 27.48
C LEU A 287 -35.03 8.36 27.42
N ALA A 288 -35.71 9.17 26.60
CA ALA A 288 -35.38 10.58 26.43
C ALA A 288 -35.70 11.38 27.70
N ALA A 289 -34.70 12.11 28.20
CA ALA A 289 -34.85 13.06 29.30
C ALA A 289 -34.69 14.50 28.79
N PRO A 290 -35.26 15.52 29.46
CA PRO A 290 -35.19 16.92 29.00
C PRO A 290 -33.77 17.44 28.72
N ASP A 291 -32.81 17.09 29.59
CA ASP A 291 -31.40 17.48 29.48
C ASP A 291 -30.47 16.31 29.07
N GLY A 292 -31.07 15.22 28.58
CA GLY A 292 -30.36 13.98 28.25
C GLY A 292 -30.26 13.74 26.74
N CYS A 293 -29.17 13.11 26.33
CA CYS A 293 -29.00 12.62 24.96
C CYS A 293 -29.10 11.09 24.92
N VAL A 294 -29.94 10.59 24.02
CA VAL A 294 -30.05 9.15 23.72
C VAL A 294 -29.22 8.83 22.48
N GLY A 295 -28.20 7.99 22.65
CA GLY A 295 -27.49 7.40 21.52
C GLY A 295 -28.29 6.23 20.96
N ILE A 296 -28.50 6.20 19.64
CA ILE A 296 -29.22 5.11 18.95
C ILE A 296 -28.28 4.47 17.93
N ILE A 297 -27.80 3.26 18.23
CA ILE A 297 -26.79 2.57 17.42
C ILE A 297 -27.41 1.37 16.70
N VAL A 298 -27.46 1.45 15.37
CA VAL A 298 -28.07 0.47 14.47
C VAL A 298 -27.02 -0.23 13.59
N ASN A 299 -27.37 -1.36 12.98
CA ASN A 299 -26.41 -2.21 12.27
C ASN A 299 -26.26 -1.89 10.77
N ARG A 300 -27.17 -1.10 10.18
CA ARG A 300 -27.26 -0.81 8.73
C ARG A 300 -27.53 0.67 8.48
N VAL A 301 -26.94 1.21 7.41
CA VAL A 301 -27.11 2.62 6.99
C VAL A 301 -28.57 2.94 6.67
N ALA A 302 -29.27 2.05 5.97
CA ALA A 302 -30.70 2.19 5.67
C ALA A 302 -31.56 2.37 6.94
N THR A 303 -31.32 1.57 7.99
CA THR A 303 -32.04 1.70 9.28
C THR A 303 -31.77 3.06 9.93
N ALA A 304 -30.51 3.53 9.91
CA ALA A 304 -30.10 4.80 10.50
C ALA A 304 -30.80 5.99 9.81
N ARG A 305 -30.77 6.00 8.47
CA ARG A 305 -31.41 7.03 7.64
C ARG A 305 -32.92 7.11 7.88
N GLU A 306 -33.60 5.97 7.86
CA GLU A 306 -35.06 5.93 8.07
C GLU A 306 -35.44 6.35 9.50
N LEU A 307 -34.69 5.92 10.51
CA LEU A 307 -34.92 6.32 11.90
C LEU A 307 -34.70 7.83 12.12
N ALA A 308 -33.60 8.39 11.59
CA ALA A 308 -33.33 9.82 11.67
C ALA A 308 -34.42 10.65 10.99
N LYS A 309 -34.88 10.20 9.82
CA LYS A 309 -36.00 10.82 9.09
C LYS A 309 -37.29 10.85 9.93
N GLN A 310 -37.61 9.76 10.64
CA GLN A 310 -38.82 9.69 11.48
C GLN A 310 -38.72 10.47 12.80
N LEU A 311 -37.51 10.58 13.38
CA LEU A 311 -37.26 11.39 14.57
C LEU A 311 -37.23 12.90 14.25
N GLY A 312 -36.98 13.27 13.00
CA GLY A 312 -37.05 14.65 12.53
C GLY A 312 -35.89 15.51 13.06
N PRO A 313 -36.11 16.83 13.27
CA PRO A 313 -35.03 17.78 13.57
C PRO A 313 -34.35 17.56 14.94
N ASP A 314 -34.97 16.77 15.82
CA ASP A 314 -34.43 16.40 17.14
C ASP A 314 -33.29 15.35 17.05
N ALA A 315 -33.09 14.75 15.87
CA ALA A 315 -32.08 13.73 15.63
C ALA A 315 -30.91 14.25 14.78
N VAL A 316 -29.70 13.89 15.19
CA VAL A 316 -28.49 14.05 14.38
C VAL A 316 -28.10 12.67 13.82
N LEU A 317 -28.02 12.55 12.50
CA LEU A 317 -27.56 11.35 11.81
C LEU A 317 -26.04 11.37 11.67
N LEU A 318 -25.39 10.28 12.04
CA LEU A 318 -23.96 10.05 11.84
C LEU A 318 -23.72 8.68 11.22
N THR A 319 -23.05 8.67 10.06
CA THR A 319 -22.63 7.47 9.34
C THR A 319 -21.21 7.70 8.80
N GLY A 320 -20.53 6.64 8.37
CA GLY A 320 -19.24 6.70 7.68
C GLY A 320 -19.35 7.11 6.20
N ARG A 321 -20.56 7.43 5.72
CA ARG A 321 -20.85 7.86 4.33
C ARG A 321 -20.87 9.39 4.17
N MET A 322 -20.31 10.14 5.11
CA MET A 322 -20.27 11.61 5.09
C MET A 322 -18.90 12.12 4.64
N ARG A 323 -18.85 13.27 3.94
CA ARG A 323 -17.58 13.96 3.67
C ARG A 323 -16.99 14.48 4.97
N PRO A 324 -15.66 14.44 5.18
CA PRO A 324 -15.05 14.98 6.40
C PRO A 324 -15.44 16.44 6.70
N LEU A 325 -15.51 17.30 5.69
CA LEU A 325 -15.98 18.69 5.87
C LEU A 325 -17.43 18.78 6.38
N ASP A 326 -18.35 17.94 5.87
CA ASP A 326 -19.75 17.94 6.34
C ASP A 326 -19.84 17.47 7.79
N ARG A 327 -19.11 16.41 8.11
CA ARG A 327 -19.08 15.82 9.45
C ARG A 327 -18.45 16.76 10.47
N ASP A 328 -17.34 17.42 10.12
CA ASP A 328 -16.67 18.38 11.01
C ASP A 328 -17.59 19.55 11.34
N ARG A 329 -18.37 20.07 10.37
CA ARG A 329 -19.40 21.09 10.62
C ARG A 329 -20.50 20.61 11.56
N ILE A 330 -21.06 19.41 11.32
CA ILE A 330 -22.08 18.83 12.21
C ILE A 330 -21.53 18.64 13.63
N PHE A 331 -20.24 18.29 13.75
CA PHE A 331 -19.59 18.13 15.02
C PHE A 331 -19.49 19.45 15.79
N GLU A 332 -18.96 20.50 15.15
CA GLU A 332 -18.81 21.83 15.71
C GLU A 332 -20.16 22.47 16.09
N GLU A 333 -21.17 22.32 15.23
CA GLU A 333 -22.48 22.95 15.43
C GLU A 333 -23.37 22.22 16.43
N LYS A 334 -23.33 20.88 16.47
CA LYS A 334 -24.37 20.08 17.16
C LYS A 334 -23.86 19.05 18.15
N LEU A 335 -22.63 18.56 18.04
CA LEU A 335 -22.17 17.38 18.82
C LEU A 335 -21.13 17.71 19.88
N GLN A 336 -20.42 18.82 19.78
CA GLN A 336 -19.42 19.24 20.77
C GLN A 336 -19.91 19.18 22.23
N PRO A 337 -21.17 19.53 22.55
CA PRO A 337 -21.70 19.43 23.92
C PRO A 337 -21.88 18.00 24.47
N LEU A 338 -21.71 16.96 23.64
CA LEU A 338 -21.78 15.55 24.03
C LEU A 338 -20.43 14.94 24.44
N LEU A 339 -19.34 15.68 24.26
CA LEU A 339 -18.02 15.22 24.71
C LEU A 339 -17.98 15.12 26.25
N SER A 340 -17.19 14.17 26.77
CA SER A 340 -17.07 13.99 28.22
C SER A 340 -16.64 15.30 28.91
N GLY A 341 -17.48 15.80 29.82
CA GLY A 341 -17.19 17.04 30.57
C GLY A 341 -17.50 18.34 29.84
N ALA A 342 -18.06 18.31 28.63
CA ALA A 342 -18.47 19.51 27.89
C ALA A 342 -19.81 20.10 28.39
N SER A 343 -19.89 21.44 28.36
CA SER A 343 -21.09 22.24 28.66
C SER A 343 -21.78 22.72 27.38
N GLY A 344 -23.11 22.80 27.35
CA GLY A 344 -23.87 23.34 26.22
C GLY A 344 -25.20 22.62 25.99
N ALA A 345 -26.01 23.13 25.06
CA ALA A 345 -27.26 22.50 24.64
C ALA A 345 -26.96 21.26 23.79
N ARG A 346 -27.45 20.09 24.20
CA ARG A 346 -27.18 18.80 23.57
C ARG A 346 -28.33 18.40 22.64
N PRO A 347 -28.06 17.65 21.56
CA PRO A 347 -29.12 17.06 20.76
C PRO A 347 -29.84 15.98 21.57
N LYS A 348 -31.13 15.82 21.31
CA LYS A 348 -31.98 14.85 22.02
C LYS A 348 -31.68 13.42 21.59
N PHE A 349 -31.49 13.21 20.29
CA PHE A 349 -31.15 11.92 19.71
C PHE A 349 -29.90 12.03 18.82
N VAL A 350 -29.01 11.06 18.95
CA VAL A 350 -27.93 10.84 17.98
C VAL A 350 -28.11 9.45 17.40
N VAL A 351 -28.47 9.38 16.13
CA VAL A 351 -28.67 8.13 15.39
C VAL A 351 -27.41 7.84 14.59
N GLY A 352 -26.89 6.63 14.70
CA GLY A 352 -25.78 6.23 13.87
C GLY A 352 -25.58 4.73 13.80
N THR A 353 -24.63 4.37 12.95
CA THR A 353 -24.21 2.99 12.68
C THR A 353 -23.06 2.60 13.61
N GLN A 354 -22.26 1.60 13.21
CA GLN A 354 -21.00 1.20 13.85
C GLN A 354 -20.00 2.36 14.02
N CYS A 355 -20.20 3.46 13.30
CA CYS A 355 -19.42 4.69 13.38
C CYS A 355 -19.44 5.33 14.79
N LEU A 356 -20.51 5.12 15.57
CA LEU A 356 -20.64 5.59 16.95
C LEU A 356 -19.94 4.69 17.99
N GLU A 357 -19.60 3.45 17.62
CA GLU A 357 -18.91 2.52 18.51
C GLU A 357 -17.50 3.00 18.83
N CYS A 358 -16.88 3.69 17.87
CA CYS A 358 -15.46 3.96 17.85
C CYS A 358 -15.21 5.42 17.43
N GLY A 359 -14.61 6.21 18.32
CA GLY A 359 -13.81 7.36 17.89
C GLY A 359 -14.20 8.75 18.36
N ALA A 360 -15.42 8.95 18.82
CA ALA A 360 -15.78 10.15 19.54
C ALA A 360 -15.86 9.85 21.04
N ASP A 361 -15.37 10.79 21.87
CA ASP A 361 -15.49 10.73 23.33
C ASP A 361 -16.91 11.09 23.80
N PHE A 362 -17.91 10.55 23.10
CA PHE A 362 -19.32 10.74 23.43
C PHE A 362 -19.67 10.05 24.72
N ASP A 363 -20.39 10.78 25.56
CA ASP A 363 -20.91 10.31 26.83
C ASP A 363 -22.45 10.39 26.84
N PHE A 364 -23.09 9.33 26.36
CA PHE A 364 -24.55 9.26 26.27
C PHE A 364 -25.20 9.05 27.65
N HIS A 365 -26.42 9.57 27.80
CA HIS A 365 -27.20 9.45 29.04
C HIS A 365 -28.01 8.15 29.05
N ALA A 366 -28.50 7.76 27.87
CA ALA A 366 -29.13 6.47 27.63
C ALA A 366 -28.73 5.93 26.26
N LEU A 367 -28.85 4.62 26.08
CA LEU A 367 -28.46 3.93 24.85
C LEU A 367 -29.60 3.04 24.34
N VAL A 368 -29.98 3.18 23.08
CA VAL A 368 -30.79 2.19 22.37
C VAL A 368 -29.91 1.58 21.30
N THR A 369 -29.86 0.27 21.19
CA THR A 369 -29.04 -0.36 20.17
C THR A 369 -29.67 -1.63 19.61
N GLU A 370 -29.44 -1.88 18.33
CA GLU A 370 -29.68 -3.22 17.80
C GLU A 370 -28.74 -4.25 18.46
N CYS A 371 -29.16 -5.50 18.54
CA CYS A 371 -28.28 -6.59 18.91
C CYS A 371 -27.14 -6.72 17.88
N ALA A 372 -25.95 -7.08 18.34
CA ALA A 372 -24.76 -7.28 17.53
C ALA A 372 -23.90 -8.36 18.20
N SER A 373 -22.72 -8.63 17.64
CA SER A 373 -21.71 -9.45 18.32
C SER A 373 -21.26 -8.82 19.65
N LEU A 374 -20.73 -9.64 20.55
CA LEU A 374 -20.38 -9.22 21.91
C LEU A 374 -19.32 -8.11 21.95
N ASP A 375 -18.31 -8.19 21.09
CA ASP A 375 -17.28 -7.18 20.94
C ASP A 375 -17.85 -5.82 20.50
N ALA A 376 -18.75 -5.81 19.51
CA ALA A 376 -19.44 -4.60 19.07
C ALA A 376 -20.31 -4.00 20.20
N LEU A 377 -21.10 -4.82 20.89
CA LEU A 377 -21.90 -4.36 22.04
C LEU A 377 -21.02 -3.76 23.14
N ARG A 378 -19.90 -4.40 23.52
CA ARG A 378 -18.97 -3.85 24.52
C ARG A 378 -18.47 -2.45 24.13
N GLN A 379 -18.22 -2.19 22.84
CA GLN A 379 -17.83 -0.87 22.36
C GLN A 379 -18.98 0.14 22.45
N ARG A 380 -20.20 -0.23 22.05
CA ARG A 380 -21.42 0.60 22.17
C ARG A 380 -21.66 1.03 23.63
N PHE A 381 -21.61 0.09 24.56
CA PHE A 381 -21.75 0.36 26.00
C PHE A 381 -20.58 1.16 26.58
N GLY A 382 -19.42 1.18 25.91
CA GLY A 382 -18.30 2.07 26.21
C GLY A 382 -18.60 3.56 26.02
N ARG A 383 -19.72 3.92 25.37
CA ARG A 383 -20.21 5.29 25.17
C ARG A 383 -21.35 5.66 26.13
N LEU A 384 -21.90 4.70 26.86
CA LEU A 384 -22.93 4.91 27.87
C LEU A 384 -22.29 5.18 29.24
N ASN A 385 -22.59 6.33 29.85
CA ASN A 385 -22.04 6.73 31.17
C ASN A 385 -20.53 6.48 31.27
N ARG A 386 -19.80 6.95 30.27
CA ARG A 386 -18.41 6.63 29.98
C ARG A 386 -17.45 7.03 31.09
N ILE A 387 -17.65 8.20 31.66
CA ILE A 387 -16.81 8.73 32.77
C ILE A 387 -17.35 8.38 34.16
N ALA A 388 -18.43 7.60 34.24
CA ALA A 388 -19.11 7.24 35.49
C ALA A 388 -19.55 8.45 36.33
N ALA A 389 -19.91 9.56 35.68
CA ALA A 389 -20.40 10.77 36.35
C ALA A 389 -21.85 10.63 36.86
N ARG A 390 -22.58 9.60 36.41
CA ARG A 390 -23.98 9.37 36.75
C ARG A 390 -24.14 8.08 37.58
N PRO A 391 -25.00 8.08 38.62
CA PRO A 391 -25.19 6.93 39.49
C PRO A 391 -25.85 5.72 38.79
N SER A 392 -26.60 5.96 37.71
CA SER A 392 -27.19 4.91 36.88
C SER A 392 -27.22 5.33 35.43
N ALA A 393 -27.08 4.38 34.52
CA ALA A 393 -27.33 4.54 33.08
C ALA A 393 -28.32 3.45 32.63
N LYS A 394 -29.19 3.75 31.67
CA LYS A 394 -30.15 2.77 31.15
C LYS A 394 -29.89 2.50 29.67
N ALA A 395 -29.99 1.24 29.28
CA ALA A 395 -29.92 0.84 27.89
C ALA A 395 -31.04 -0.11 27.48
N VAL A 396 -31.31 -0.18 26.17
CA VAL A 396 -32.18 -1.18 25.56
C VAL A 396 -31.45 -1.81 24.38
N ILE A 397 -31.40 -3.14 24.34
CA ILE A 397 -30.93 -3.92 23.20
C ILE A 397 -32.14 -4.50 22.49
N VAL A 398 -32.29 -4.19 21.21
CA VAL A 398 -33.38 -4.65 20.35
C VAL A 398 -32.87 -5.68 19.36
N VAL A 399 -33.43 -6.88 19.32
CA VAL A 399 -33.13 -7.90 18.30
C VAL A 399 -34.35 -8.12 17.42
N ARG A 400 -34.13 -8.45 16.14
CA ARG A 400 -35.20 -8.93 15.27
C ARG A 400 -35.64 -10.34 15.69
N ALA A 401 -36.91 -10.65 15.51
CA ALA A 401 -37.43 -11.96 15.91
C ALA A 401 -36.78 -13.13 15.15
N ASP A 402 -36.39 -12.91 13.89
CA ASP A 402 -35.71 -13.90 13.04
C ASP A 402 -34.18 -13.98 13.25
N GLN A 403 -33.63 -13.23 14.20
CA GLN A 403 -32.20 -13.23 14.55
C GLN A 403 -31.93 -13.71 15.99
N THR A 404 -32.96 -14.24 16.66
CA THR A 404 -32.85 -14.78 18.02
C THR A 404 -32.14 -16.14 18.07
N GLU A 405 -32.07 -16.82 16.94
CA GLU A 405 -31.53 -18.17 16.76
C GLU A 405 -30.46 -18.18 15.65
N PRO A 406 -29.37 -18.97 15.79
CA PRO A 406 -28.36 -19.12 14.75
C PRO A 406 -28.97 -19.69 13.46
N ALA A 407 -28.58 -19.15 12.32
CA ALA A 407 -28.99 -19.66 11.03
C ALA A 407 -28.24 -20.96 10.69
N GLU A 408 -28.99 -22.00 10.27
CA GLU A 408 -28.43 -23.27 9.82
C GLU A 408 -27.76 -23.14 8.43
N LYS A 409 -28.37 -22.35 7.54
CA LYS A 409 -27.89 -22.13 6.17
C LYS A 409 -27.00 -20.90 6.09
N GLU A 410 -25.91 -21.00 5.32
CA GLU A 410 -24.95 -19.90 5.21
C GLU A 410 -25.56 -18.63 4.58
N ALA A 411 -26.49 -18.79 3.63
CA ALA A 411 -27.18 -17.69 2.96
C ALA A 411 -28.17 -16.91 3.86
N ASP A 412 -28.56 -17.48 5.00
CA ASP A 412 -29.51 -16.85 5.94
C ASP A 412 -28.77 -16.20 7.15
N ARG A 413 -27.44 -16.29 7.20
CA ARG A 413 -26.60 -15.67 8.25
C ARG A 413 -26.52 -14.16 8.06
N ASP A 414 -26.31 -13.44 9.15
CA ASP A 414 -26.07 -12.00 9.07
C ASP A 414 -24.77 -11.73 8.29
N PRO A 415 -24.77 -10.84 7.28
CA PRO A 415 -23.59 -10.59 6.45
C PRO A 415 -22.41 -9.98 7.20
N VAL A 416 -22.64 -9.38 8.38
CA VAL A 416 -21.60 -8.69 9.16
C VAL A 416 -21.18 -9.54 10.36
N TYR A 417 -22.15 -10.06 11.09
CA TYR A 417 -21.90 -10.75 12.35
C TYR A 417 -22.02 -12.28 12.25
N ASP A 418 -22.38 -12.84 11.09
CA ASP A 418 -22.71 -14.26 10.93
C ASP A 418 -23.69 -14.69 12.05
N ASN A 419 -23.47 -15.84 12.69
CA ASN A 419 -24.22 -16.34 13.82
C ASN A 419 -23.81 -15.72 15.16
N ALA A 420 -22.76 -14.87 15.20
CA ALA A 420 -22.28 -14.26 16.44
C ALA A 420 -23.31 -13.36 17.11
N LEU A 421 -24.15 -12.67 16.31
CA LEU A 421 -25.26 -11.86 16.83
C LEU A 421 -26.27 -12.74 17.57
N ALA A 422 -26.73 -13.83 16.96
CA ALA A 422 -27.70 -14.74 17.58
C ALA A 422 -27.10 -15.47 18.81
N ASN A 423 -25.85 -15.90 18.71
CA ASN A 423 -25.11 -16.51 19.83
C ASN A 423 -24.98 -15.53 21.00
N THR A 424 -24.65 -14.27 20.72
CA THR A 424 -24.60 -13.20 21.73
C THR A 424 -25.95 -12.98 22.37
N TRP A 425 -27.03 -12.90 21.58
CA TRP A 425 -28.38 -12.73 22.12
C TRP A 425 -28.77 -13.86 23.08
N LYS A 426 -28.52 -15.12 22.69
CA LYS A 426 -28.76 -16.29 23.55
C LYS A 426 -27.97 -16.23 24.84
N TRP A 427 -26.68 -15.90 24.73
CA TRP A 427 -25.81 -15.78 25.90
C TRP A 427 -26.29 -14.70 26.88
N LEU A 428 -26.73 -13.54 26.38
CA LEU A 428 -27.30 -12.46 27.19
C LEU A 428 -28.59 -12.89 27.90
N ARG A 429 -29.51 -13.54 27.17
CA ARG A 429 -30.77 -14.09 27.71
C ARG A 429 -30.54 -15.15 28.78
N GLY A 430 -29.44 -15.90 28.69
CA GLY A 430 -29.11 -16.96 29.64
C GLY A 430 -30.00 -18.19 29.44
N ASP A 431 -30.34 -18.85 30.55
CA ASP A 431 -31.14 -20.08 30.54
C ASP A 431 -32.53 -19.85 29.90
N PRO A 432 -32.91 -20.57 28.84
CA PRO A 432 -34.24 -20.49 28.24
C PRO A 432 -35.39 -20.78 29.22
N ALA A 433 -35.14 -21.57 30.28
CA ALA A 433 -36.12 -21.87 31.32
C ALA A 433 -36.35 -20.70 32.29
N ALA A 434 -35.39 -19.77 32.38
CA ALA A 434 -35.44 -18.57 33.22
C ALA A 434 -34.75 -17.39 32.50
N PRO A 435 -35.35 -16.88 31.40
CA PRO A 435 -34.68 -15.90 30.56
C PRO A 435 -34.53 -14.57 31.30
N ARG A 436 -33.33 -14.01 31.26
CA ARG A 436 -33.03 -12.69 31.83
C ARG A 436 -33.79 -11.62 31.05
N ALA A 437 -34.43 -10.70 31.78
CA ALA A 437 -35.05 -9.50 31.22
C ALA A 437 -34.03 -8.35 31.07
N GLU A 438 -33.01 -8.34 31.92
CA GLU A 438 -31.94 -7.33 31.95
C GLU A 438 -30.56 -7.98 32.07
N PHE A 439 -29.55 -7.28 31.54
CA PHE A 439 -28.14 -7.69 31.60
C PHE A 439 -27.25 -6.47 31.90
N ASP A 440 -26.28 -6.59 32.82
CA ASP A 440 -25.38 -5.48 33.17
C ASP A 440 -24.09 -5.50 32.32
N PHE A 441 -23.91 -4.47 31.50
CA PHE A 441 -22.72 -4.27 30.66
C PHE A 441 -21.59 -3.46 31.35
N GLY A 442 -21.66 -3.27 32.67
CA GLY A 442 -20.55 -2.74 33.47
C GLY A 442 -19.28 -3.60 33.32
N VAL A 443 -18.10 -2.97 33.33
CA VAL A 443 -16.82 -3.66 33.04
C VAL A 443 -16.56 -4.82 34.02
N SER A 444 -16.85 -4.60 35.31
CA SER A 444 -16.70 -5.64 36.34
C SER A 444 -17.67 -6.82 36.13
N ALA A 445 -18.96 -6.52 35.93
CA ALA A 445 -19.99 -7.55 35.69
C ALA A 445 -19.69 -8.36 34.42
N MET A 446 -19.28 -7.70 33.34
CA MET A 446 -18.83 -8.37 32.11
C MET A 446 -17.63 -9.28 32.34
N SER A 447 -16.63 -8.82 33.09
CA SER A 447 -15.42 -9.61 33.35
C SER A 447 -15.73 -10.85 34.19
N GLU A 448 -16.66 -10.76 35.13
CA GLU A 448 -17.14 -11.91 35.91
C GLU A 448 -17.95 -12.89 35.06
N MET A 449 -18.85 -12.41 34.20
CA MET A 449 -19.65 -13.28 33.33
C MET A 449 -18.82 -14.03 32.29
N LEU A 450 -17.70 -13.46 31.85
CA LEU A 450 -16.75 -14.11 30.95
C LEU A 450 -15.80 -15.06 31.69
N ARG A 451 -15.72 -14.98 33.02
CA ARG A 451 -14.81 -15.79 33.85
C ARG A 451 -15.31 -17.24 33.90
N GLY A 452 -14.79 -18.06 33.00
CA GLY A 452 -15.14 -19.48 32.89
C GLY A 452 -15.65 -19.90 31.50
N ILE A 453 -15.78 -18.96 30.57
CA ILE A 453 -16.01 -19.27 29.15
C ILE A 453 -14.65 -19.57 28.51
N SER A 454 -14.56 -20.61 27.66
CA SER A 454 -13.34 -20.91 26.91
C SER A 454 -13.06 -19.83 25.86
N GLU A 455 -11.82 -19.75 25.37
CA GLU A 455 -11.48 -18.80 24.28
C GLU A 455 -12.33 -19.05 23.03
N GLU A 456 -12.60 -20.31 22.70
CA GLU A 456 -13.48 -20.68 21.59
C GLU A 456 -14.91 -20.19 21.83
N GLY A 457 -15.45 -20.39 23.04
CA GLY A 457 -16.77 -19.93 23.41
C GLY A 457 -16.92 -18.40 23.33
N VAL A 458 -15.89 -17.64 23.71
CA VAL A 458 -15.88 -16.17 23.54
C VAL A 458 -15.77 -15.79 22.05
N SER A 459 -15.00 -16.54 21.26
CA SER A 459 -14.86 -16.30 19.82
C SER A 459 -16.17 -16.51 19.06
N GLU A 460 -17.05 -17.41 19.51
CA GLU A 460 -18.39 -17.63 18.92
C GLU A 460 -19.38 -16.50 19.18
N LEU A 461 -19.11 -15.66 20.19
CA LEU A 461 -19.91 -14.47 20.53
C LEU A 461 -19.40 -13.22 19.80
N ASN A 462 -18.14 -13.20 19.37
CA ASN A 462 -17.55 -12.07 18.66
C ASN A 462 -17.75 -12.16 17.15
N ALA A 463 -17.64 -11.03 16.46
CA ALA A 463 -17.68 -11.03 15.00
C ALA A 463 -16.60 -11.96 14.43
N PRO A 464 -16.91 -12.76 13.39
CA PRO A 464 -15.95 -13.69 12.81
C PRO A 464 -14.78 -12.92 12.19
N ALA A 465 -13.60 -13.04 12.80
CA ALA A 465 -12.36 -12.50 12.25
C ALA A 465 -11.59 -13.62 11.54
N PRO A 466 -11.55 -13.66 10.20
CA PRO A 466 -10.76 -14.66 9.50
C PRO A 466 -9.26 -14.50 9.83
N ASP A 467 -8.50 -15.58 9.69
CA ASP A 467 -7.04 -15.48 9.71
C ASP A 467 -6.53 -14.86 8.39
N ALA A 468 -5.44 -14.10 8.46
CA ALA A 468 -4.72 -13.69 7.27
C ALA A 468 -4.18 -14.93 6.52
N PRO A 469 -4.03 -14.83 5.18
CA PRO A 469 -3.21 -15.76 4.44
C PRO A 469 -1.78 -15.79 4.96
N VAL A 470 -1.06 -16.88 4.68
CA VAL A 470 0.35 -16.98 5.04
C VAL A 470 1.17 -16.06 4.12
N LEU A 471 1.87 -15.08 4.72
CA LEU A 471 2.75 -14.18 3.99
C LEU A 471 4.04 -14.90 3.57
N PHE A 472 4.17 -15.26 2.29
CA PHE A 472 5.38 -15.85 1.69
C PHE A 472 6.40 -14.82 1.13
N PRO A 473 7.69 -15.21 0.96
CA PRO A 473 8.71 -14.36 0.35
C PRO A 473 8.36 -13.89 -1.07
N ALA A 474 7.70 -14.73 -1.87
CA ALA A 474 7.26 -14.39 -3.21
C ALA A 474 6.30 -13.19 -3.25
N HIS A 475 5.47 -12.98 -2.22
CA HIS A 475 4.61 -11.79 -2.11
C HIS A 475 5.46 -10.53 -1.94
N LEU A 476 6.41 -10.55 -1.01
CA LEU A 476 7.32 -9.43 -0.72
C LEU A 476 8.20 -9.09 -1.92
N ASP A 477 8.67 -10.10 -2.65
CA ASP A 477 9.47 -9.91 -3.87
C ASP A 477 8.67 -9.24 -5.00
N CYS A 478 7.38 -9.52 -5.12
CA CYS A 478 6.50 -8.79 -6.04
C CYS A 478 6.27 -7.35 -5.56
N TRP A 479 6.02 -7.15 -4.27
CA TRP A 479 5.68 -5.84 -3.73
C TRP A 479 6.87 -4.87 -3.68
N VAL A 480 8.09 -5.31 -3.38
CA VAL A 480 9.26 -4.41 -3.35
C VAL A 480 9.56 -3.77 -4.71
N GLN A 481 9.16 -4.40 -5.81
CA GLN A 481 9.22 -3.85 -7.17
C GLN A 481 8.07 -2.86 -7.36
N THR A 482 8.39 -1.57 -7.37
CA THR A 482 7.41 -0.48 -7.44
C THR A 482 7.38 0.22 -8.79
N HIS A 483 8.40 0.04 -9.63
CA HIS A 483 8.41 0.60 -10.98
C HIS A 483 9.32 -0.19 -11.95
N PRO A 484 8.76 -0.89 -12.95
CA PRO A 484 7.32 -1.14 -13.15
C PRO A 484 6.75 -2.09 -12.08
N ILE A 485 5.46 -2.02 -11.82
CA ILE A 485 4.76 -2.98 -10.95
C ILE A 485 4.68 -4.34 -11.65
N PRO A 486 5.04 -5.45 -11.00
CA PRO A 486 4.99 -6.78 -11.60
C PRO A 486 3.54 -7.27 -11.80
N THR A 487 3.31 -8.03 -12.87
CA THR A 487 2.07 -8.78 -13.13
C THR A 487 2.35 -10.29 -13.08
N PRO A 488 1.49 -11.11 -12.43
CA PRO A 488 0.39 -10.73 -11.55
C PRO A 488 0.89 -10.09 -10.25
N GLU A 489 0.03 -9.27 -9.67
CA GLU A 489 0.29 -8.54 -8.44
C GLU A 489 -0.50 -9.18 -7.29
N PRO A 490 0.13 -9.53 -6.16
CA PRO A 490 -0.61 -9.98 -4.99
C PRO A 490 -1.45 -8.85 -4.40
N ASP A 491 -2.69 -9.14 -4.03
CA ASP A 491 -3.59 -8.15 -3.42
C ASP A 491 -3.22 -7.93 -1.93
N PRO A 492 -2.78 -6.71 -1.54
CA PRO A 492 -2.47 -6.42 -0.14
C PRO A 492 -3.70 -6.55 0.77
N ALA A 493 -4.93 -6.33 0.27
CA ALA A 493 -6.14 -6.35 1.09
C ALA A 493 -6.36 -7.69 1.79
N LEU A 494 -5.96 -8.80 1.15
CA LEU A 494 -6.04 -10.14 1.74
C LEU A 494 -5.25 -10.26 3.06
N PHE A 495 -4.14 -9.55 3.19
CA PHE A 495 -3.27 -9.58 4.36
C PHE A 495 -3.69 -8.57 5.44
N LEU A 496 -4.56 -7.62 5.08
CA LEU A 496 -5.11 -6.63 6.01
C LEU A 496 -6.44 -7.10 6.60
N HIS A 497 -7.27 -7.75 5.78
CA HIS A 497 -8.68 -8.06 6.07
C HIS A 497 -9.04 -9.56 6.00
N GLY A 498 -8.13 -10.42 5.49
CA GLY A 498 -8.35 -11.86 5.37
C GLY A 498 -9.09 -12.30 4.09
N PRO A 499 -9.23 -13.62 3.85
CA PRO A 499 -9.75 -14.17 2.58
C PRO A 499 -11.28 -14.35 2.50
N LYS A 500 -12.03 -14.30 3.62
CA LYS A 500 -13.50 -14.54 3.59
C LYS A 500 -14.25 -13.29 3.14
N LYS A 501 -15.12 -13.46 2.13
CA LYS A 501 -16.04 -12.48 1.52
C LYS A 501 -15.60 -11.06 1.83
N SER A 502 -14.57 -10.63 1.10
CA SER A 502 -14.19 -9.23 0.98
C SER A 502 -15.47 -8.43 0.90
N GLY A 503 -15.86 -7.75 1.98
CA GLY A 503 -16.80 -6.71 1.72
C GLY A 503 -16.10 -5.71 0.83
N GLN A 504 -16.90 -5.12 -0.03
CA GLN A 504 -16.39 -4.54 -1.24
C GLN A 504 -15.51 -3.34 -0.87
N PRO A 505 -14.27 -3.26 -1.38
CA PRO A 505 -13.42 -2.12 -1.11
C PRO A 505 -14.13 -0.84 -1.55
N ASP A 506 -13.89 0.26 -0.86
CA ASP A 506 -14.50 1.54 -1.23
C ASP A 506 -13.79 2.16 -2.44
N VAL A 507 -14.50 3.04 -3.14
CA VAL A 507 -13.94 4.08 -4.00
C VAL A 507 -14.14 5.43 -3.34
N GLN A 508 -13.29 6.41 -3.66
CA GLN A 508 -13.44 7.78 -3.17
C GLN A 508 -14.16 8.60 -4.25
N VAL A 509 -15.29 9.21 -3.91
CA VAL A 509 -16.09 10.01 -4.85
C VAL A 509 -16.02 11.48 -4.47
N VAL A 510 -15.74 12.34 -5.45
CA VAL A 510 -15.61 13.80 -5.29
C VAL A 510 -16.55 14.49 -6.27
N PHE A 511 -17.14 15.61 -5.86
CA PHE A 511 -18.10 16.36 -6.66
C PHE A 511 -17.55 17.72 -7.09
N ARG A 512 -17.82 18.11 -8.33
CA ARG A 512 -17.36 19.36 -8.95
C ARG A 512 -18.50 20.06 -9.68
N ALA A 513 -18.64 21.36 -9.50
CA ALA A 513 -19.67 22.16 -10.18
C ALA A 513 -19.24 22.63 -11.59
N ASP A 514 -17.95 22.59 -11.90
CA ASP A 514 -17.32 23.24 -13.07
C ASP A 514 -16.83 22.27 -14.15
N LEU A 515 -17.25 21.01 -14.13
CA LEU A 515 -16.81 20.01 -15.13
C LEU A 515 -17.38 20.24 -16.54
N GLY A 516 -18.58 20.84 -16.65
CA GLY A 516 -19.29 21.02 -17.92
C GLY A 516 -19.71 19.70 -18.59
N GLU A 517 -20.25 19.79 -19.81
CA GLU A 517 -20.76 18.63 -20.57
C GLU A 517 -19.67 17.85 -21.32
N ASP A 518 -18.54 18.48 -21.63
CA ASP A 518 -17.45 17.88 -22.40
C ASP A 518 -16.47 17.12 -21.49
N ALA A 519 -16.67 15.80 -21.38
CA ALA A 519 -15.86 14.92 -20.54
C ALA A 519 -14.37 14.87 -20.92
N THR A 520 -14.00 15.25 -22.14
CA THR A 520 -12.58 15.25 -22.57
C THR A 520 -11.75 16.30 -21.85
N LYS A 521 -12.39 17.35 -21.33
CA LYS A 521 -11.74 18.45 -20.58
C LYS A 521 -11.66 18.20 -19.07
N TRP A 522 -12.34 17.17 -18.56
CA TRP A 522 -12.46 16.94 -17.12
C TRP A 522 -11.11 16.74 -16.44
N ALA A 523 -10.17 16.04 -17.07
CA ALA A 523 -8.82 15.83 -16.52
C ALA A 523 -8.03 17.14 -16.37
N GLU A 524 -8.18 18.06 -17.33
CA GLU A 524 -7.54 19.38 -17.28
C GLU A 524 -8.19 20.27 -16.22
N ILE A 525 -9.53 20.33 -16.18
CA ILE A 525 -10.30 21.09 -15.17
C ILE A 525 -9.95 20.64 -13.75
N VAL A 526 -9.99 19.33 -13.50
CA VAL A 526 -9.65 18.77 -12.18
C VAL A 526 -8.16 18.97 -11.86
N GLY A 527 -7.29 19.05 -12.86
CA GLY A 527 -5.88 19.39 -12.69
C GLY A 527 -5.64 20.79 -12.14
N LEU A 528 -6.52 21.75 -12.42
CA LEU A 528 -6.44 23.12 -11.88
C LEU A 528 -6.80 23.19 -10.39
N CYS A 529 -7.69 22.32 -9.92
CA CYS A 529 -8.05 22.18 -8.50
C CYS A 529 -8.15 20.69 -8.11
N PRO A 530 -7.00 20.04 -7.84
CA PRO A 530 -6.93 18.61 -7.58
C PRO A 530 -7.79 18.17 -6.38
N PRO A 531 -8.38 16.96 -6.40
CA PRO A 531 -9.20 16.45 -5.31
C PRO A 531 -8.44 16.25 -3.99
N SER A 532 -9.14 16.43 -2.86
CA SER A 532 -8.60 16.26 -1.49
C SER A 532 -9.47 15.34 -0.61
N SER A 533 -8.85 14.67 0.38
CA SER A 533 -9.55 13.78 1.33
C SER A 533 -10.62 14.46 2.15
N SER A 534 -10.52 15.78 2.36
CA SER A 534 -11.53 16.52 3.12
C SER A 534 -12.89 16.65 2.40
N GLU A 535 -12.93 16.51 1.07
CA GLU A 535 -14.15 16.66 0.25
C GLU A 535 -14.68 15.35 -0.34
N ALA A 536 -13.97 14.23 -0.17
CA ALA A 536 -14.38 12.95 -0.72
C ALA A 536 -15.37 12.20 0.18
N VAL A 537 -16.24 11.42 -0.46
CA VAL A 537 -17.11 10.44 0.19
C VAL A 537 -16.70 9.03 -0.21
N ALA A 538 -16.65 8.12 0.76
CA ALA A 538 -16.29 6.73 0.52
C ALA A 538 -17.53 5.88 0.19
N VAL A 539 -17.50 5.23 -0.97
CA VAL A 539 -18.63 4.49 -1.53
C VAL A 539 -18.21 3.04 -1.80
N PRO A 540 -18.97 2.01 -1.41
CA PRO A 540 -18.60 0.62 -1.72
C PRO A 540 -18.53 0.44 -3.23
N VAL A 541 -17.50 -0.27 -3.72
CA VAL A 541 -17.28 -0.37 -5.16
C VAL A 541 -18.48 -0.94 -5.91
N GLY A 542 -19.27 -1.85 -5.34
CA GLY A 542 -20.50 -2.35 -5.98
C GLY A 542 -21.65 -1.35 -6.00
N VAL A 543 -21.81 -0.52 -4.95
CA VAL A 543 -22.78 0.59 -4.97
C VAL A 543 -22.42 1.58 -6.07
N PHE A 544 -21.13 1.91 -6.19
CA PHE A 544 -20.65 2.78 -7.26
C PHE A 544 -20.78 2.15 -8.66
N ARG A 545 -20.53 0.84 -8.80
CA ARG A 545 -20.74 0.11 -10.05
C ARG A 545 -22.20 0.06 -10.47
N LYS A 546 -23.14 -0.17 -9.55
CA LYS A 546 -24.59 -0.08 -9.80
C LYS A 546 -25.00 1.33 -10.22
N TRP A 547 -24.48 2.35 -9.53
CA TRP A 547 -24.70 3.74 -9.92
C TRP A 547 -24.16 4.03 -11.33
N MET A 548 -22.97 3.53 -11.68
CA MET A 548 -22.39 3.64 -13.04
C MET A 548 -23.25 2.95 -14.10
N ALA A 549 -23.89 1.82 -13.76
CA ALA A 549 -24.85 1.12 -14.62
C ALA A 549 -26.20 1.85 -14.76
N GLY A 550 -26.39 2.94 -13.99
CA GLY A 550 -27.58 3.79 -13.99
C GLY A 550 -28.75 3.25 -13.15
N GLU A 551 -28.52 2.19 -12.37
CA GLU A 551 -29.48 1.63 -11.41
C GLU A 551 -29.68 2.55 -10.18
N HIS A 552 -30.81 2.37 -9.48
CA HIS A 552 -31.04 3.00 -8.18
C HIS A 552 -30.39 2.16 -7.07
N ALA A 553 -29.35 2.69 -6.43
CA ALA A 553 -28.63 1.98 -5.38
C ALA A 553 -29.20 2.33 -3.99
N GLU A 554 -30.04 1.45 -3.41
CA GLU A 554 -30.32 1.50 -1.97
C GLU A 554 -29.14 0.87 -1.21
N ASP A 555 -28.51 1.63 -0.30
CA ASP A 555 -27.37 1.15 0.49
C ASP A 555 -27.85 0.36 1.73
N GLU A 556 -27.99 -0.95 1.56
CA GLU A 556 -28.27 -1.90 2.65
C GLU A 556 -27.00 -2.39 3.37
N THR A 557 -25.83 -1.79 3.11
CA THR A 557 -24.57 -2.22 3.74
C THR A 557 -24.43 -1.78 5.20
N ALA A 558 -23.54 -2.46 5.92
CA ALA A 558 -23.05 -1.98 7.19
C ALA A 558 -21.89 -1.01 7.03
N ASP A 559 -21.67 -0.20 8.05
CA ASP A 559 -20.71 0.89 8.03
C ASP A 559 -19.34 0.43 8.57
N LEU A 560 -18.77 -0.56 7.89
CA LEU A 560 -17.44 -1.14 8.13
C LEU A 560 -16.61 -1.04 6.84
N GLU A 561 -15.30 -0.88 6.95
CA GLU A 561 -14.42 -0.94 5.78
C GLU A 561 -14.53 -2.34 5.17
N GLY A 562 -14.84 -2.40 3.88
CA GLY A 562 -15.19 -3.67 3.23
C GLY A 562 -16.48 -4.26 3.79
N GLY A 563 -17.63 -3.58 3.60
CA GLY A 563 -18.96 -4.13 3.86
C GLY A 563 -19.50 -4.96 2.67
N THR A 564 -20.19 -6.07 2.93
CA THR A 564 -20.72 -6.95 1.88
C THR A 564 -22.07 -6.47 1.34
N VAL A 565 -22.24 -6.47 0.01
CA VAL A 565 -23.52 -6.27 -0.69
C VAL A 565 -24.04 -7.64 -1.12
N PRO A 566 -25.33 -7.98 -0.91
CA PRO A 566 -25.92 -9.19 -1.50
C PRO A 566 -25.84 -9.11 -3.03
N GLU A 567 -25.34 -10.17 -3.68
CA GLU A 567 -25.50 -10.35 -5.13
C GLU A 567 -26.99 -10.54 -5.42
N SER A 568 -27.63 -9.52 -5.98
CA SER A 568 -28.95 -9.64 -6.59
C SER A 568 -28.77 -9.98 -8.07
N GLU A 569 -29.57 -10.91 -8.58
CA GLU A 569 -29.64 -11.26 -9.99
C GLU A 569 -29.79 -9.99 -10.85
N GLU A 570 -29.06 -9.95 -11.97
CA GLU A 570 -29.00 -8.85 -12.92
C GLU A 570 -30.40 -8.55 -13.48
N ASP A 571 -31.07 -7.52 -12.94
CA ASP A 571 -32.24 -6.93 -13.59
C ASP A 571 -31.72 -6.00 -14.71
N ASP A 572 -31.56 -6.55 -15.91
CA ASP A 572 -31.28 -5.82 -17.15
C ASP A 572 -32.46 -4.87 -17.48
N GLN A 573 -32.49 -3.68 -16.86
CA GLN A 573 -33.21 -2.54 -17.40
C GLN A 573 -32.24 -1.69 -18.24
N GLU A 574 -32.58 -1.45 -19.51
CA GLU A 574 -31.87 -0.53 -20.40
C GLU A 574 -31.85 0.89 -19.81
N SER A 575 -30.85 1.17 -18.99
CA SER A 575 -30.59 2.49 -18.42
C SER A 575 -29.36 3.11 -19.10
N GLN A 576 -29.35 4.44 -19.25
CA GLN A 576 -28.23 5.12 -19.89
C GLN A 576 -26.97 5.02 -19.00
N PRO A 577 -25.84 4.50 -19.51
CA PRO A 577 -24.61 4.37 -18.73
C PRO A 577 -24.11 5.74 -18.28
N ARG A 578 -23.82 5.86 -16.98
CA ARG A 578 -23.22 7.06 -16.39
C ARG A 578 -21.70 7.03 -16.58
N HIS A 579 -21.04 8.19 -16.49
CA HIS A 579 -19.60 8.31 -16.65
C HIS A 579 -18.97 9.12 -15.51
N ALA A 580 -17.70 8.84 -15.22
CA ALA A 580 -16.94 9.43 -14.12
C ALA A 580 -15.47 9.63 -14.51
N LEU A 581 -14.80 10.68 -14.03
CA LEU A 581 -13.35 10.80 -14.20
C LEU A 581 -12.64 9.97 -13.13
N ARG A 582 -11.90 8.93 -13.51
CA ARG A 582 -10.95 8.29 -12.61
C ARG A 582 -9.70 9.15 -12.51
N TRP A 583 -9.42 9.68 -11.33
CA TRP A 583 -8.31 10.61 -11.06
C TRP A 583 -7.13 9.90 -10.38
N ARG A 584 -5.95 9.94 -11.03
CA ARG A 584 -4.65 9.49 -10.48
C ARG A 584 -3.56 10.55 -10.63
N GLY A 585 -3.96 11.82 -10.69
CA GLY A 585 -3.08 12.96 -10.87
C GLY A 585 -2.91 13.42 -12.31
N PRO A 586 -2.26 14.59 -12.50
CA PRO A 586 -2.15 15.24 -13.81
C PRO A 586 -1.02 14.69 -14.70
N GLU A 587 -0.03 13.96 -14.14
CA GLU A 587 1.20 13.60 -14.86
C GLU A 587 1.32 12.12 -15.26
N GLU A 588 0.37 11.27 -14.87
CA GLU A 588 0.50 9.80 -14.98
C GLU A 588 0.12 9.21 -16.37
N GLY A 589 0.04 10.04 -17.41
CA GLY A 589 -0.31 9.64 -18.77
C GLY A 589 -1.81 9.40 -18.97
N GLU A 590 -2.29 9.54 -20.21
CA GLU A 590 -3.71 9.39 -20.60
C GLU A 590 -4.29 8.00 -20.28
N GLU A 591 -3.46 6.99 -20.04
CA GLU A 591 -3.92 5.65 -19.68
C GLU A 591 -4.39 5.53 -18.21
N LYS A 592 -3.89 6.37 -17.29
CA LYS A 592 -4.16 6.24 -15.85
C LYS A 592 -5.28 7.18 -15.37
N THR A 593 -5.20 8.48 -15.64
CA THR A 593 -6.30 9.44 -15.42
C THR A 593 -7.17 9.49 -16.67
N LYS A 594 -8.40 8.99 -16.60
CA LYS A 594 -9.29 8.88 -17.76
C LYS A 594 -10.76 8.87 -17.37
N VAL A 595 -11.63 9.24 -18.31
CA VAL A 595 -13.06 9.06 -18.17
C VAL A 595 -13.39 7.57 -18.27
N VAL A 596 -14.10 7.07 -17.26
CA VAL A 596 -14.58 5.70 -17.19
C VAL A 596 -16.03 5.67 -17.64
N LEU A 597 -16.34 4.76 -18.58
CA LEU A 597 -17.65 4.64 -19.23
C LEU A 597 -18.40 3.34 -18.87
N ALA A 598 -17.75 2.40 -18.17
CA ALA A 598 -18.31 1.09 -17.86
C ALA A 598 -18.05 0.67 -16.41
N PRO A 599 -19.00 0.00 -15.72
CA PRO A 599 -18.83 -0.47 -14.35
C PRO A 599 -17.61 -1.40 -14.14
N LYS A 600 -17.27 -2.21 -15.14
CA LYS A 600 -16.11 -3.13 -15.11
C LYS A 600 -14.76 -2.43 -15.02
N ASP A 601 -14.70 -1.17 -15.43
CA ASP A 601 -13.48 -0.35 -15.40
C ASP A 601 -13.33 0.41 -14.07
N VAL A 602 -14.28 0.22 -13.14
CA VAL A 602 -14.18 0.73 -11.77
C VAL A 602 -13.22 -0.13 -10.97
N THR A 603 -12.17 0.49 -10.47
CA THR A 603 -11.10 -0.12 -9.69
C THR A 603 -11.21 0.30 -8.21
N PRO A 604 -11.08 -0.65 -7.27
CA PRO A 604 -11.03 -0.37 -5.83
C PRO A 604 -10.04 0.73 -5.44
N ASN A 605 -10.36 1.48 -4.38
CA ASN A 605 -9.53 2.52 -3.75
C ASN A 605 -9.13 3.71 -4.65
N ASP A 606 -9.62 3.78 -5.89
CA ASP A 606 -9.39 4.93 -6.76
C ASP A 606 -10.32 6.11 -6.42
N THR A 607 -9.89 7.31 -6.81
CA THR A 607 -10.70 8.54 -6.73
C THR A 607 -11.46 8.74 -8.04
N TYR A 608 -12.77 8.96 -7.93
CA TYR A 608 -13.67 9.28 -9.02
C TYR A 608 -14.26 10.67 -8.83
N VAL A 609 -14.20 11.50 -9.86
CA VAL A 609 -14.74 12.86 -9.86
C VAL A 609 -16.00 12.92 -10.72
N LEU A 610 -17.06 13.48 -10.16
CA LEU A 610 -18.41 13.57 -10.75
C LEU A 610 -18.91 15.02 -10.75
N PRO A 611 -19.83 15.39 -11.67
CA PRO A 611 -20.58 16.64 -11.56
C PRO A 611 -21.48 16.66 -10.31
N CYS A 612 -21.62 17.82 -9.65
CA CYS A 612 -22.59 17.98 -8.56
C CYS A 612 -24.04 17.70 -8.98
N SER A 613 -24.36 17.93 -10.26
CA SER A 613 -25.66 17.69 -10.88
C SER A 613 -25.87 16.25 -11.34
N ALA A 614 -24.94 15.33 -11.07
CA ALA A 614 -25.02 13.97 -11.60
C ALA A 614 -26.28 13.24 -11.08
N PRO A 615 -27.09 12.61 -11.97
CA PRO A 615 -28.31 11.92 -11.57
C PRO A 615 -28.04 10.83 -10.52
N GLY A 616 -28.84 10.81 -9.45
CA GLY A 616 -28.71 9.82 -8.37
C GLY A 616 -27.47 9.98 -7.47
N ALA A 617 -26.70 11.07 -7.60
CA ALA A 617 -25.51 11.32 -6.78
C ALA A 617 -25.83 11.37 -5.26
N ALA A 618 -27.02 11.83 -4.88
CA ALA A 618 -27.47 11.85 -3.49
C ALA A 618 -27.54 10.45 -2.85
N GLY A 619 -27.63 9.38 -3.64
CA GLY A 619 -27.61 8.00 -3.15
C GLY A 619 -26.20 7.49 -2.81
N LEU A 620 -25.15 8.17 -3.24
CA LEU A 620 -23.75 7.75 -3.05
C LEU A 620 -23.20 8.10 -1.65
N GLY A 621 -23.85 8.99 -0.90
CA GLY A 621 -23.35 9.50 0.36
C GLY A 621 -24.43 10.09 1.25
N ASP A 622 -24.05 10.49 2.46
CA ASP A 622 -24.88 11.22 3.41
C ASP A 622 -24.45 12.69 3.41
N PHE A 623 -25.26 13.54 2.77
CA PHE A 623 -25.01 14.96 2.61
C PHE A 623 -25.93 15.80 3.51
N PRO A 624 -25.51 17.00 3.94
CA PRO A 624 -26.40 17.96 4.59
C PRO A 624 -27.64 18.25 3.72
N PRO A 625 -28.77 18.70 4.31
CA PRO A 625 -29.99 19.01 3.56
C PRO A 625 -29.74 20.07 2.48
N GLY A 626 -30.06 19.77 1.21
CA GLY A 626 -29.89 20.68 0.08
C GLY A 626 -29.29 20.00 -1.15
N GLU A 627 -28.82 20.81 -2.12
CA GLU A 627 -28.03 20.33 -3.26
C GLU A 627 -26.60 19.95 -2.82
N ILE A 628 -25.97 19.02 -3.55
CA ILE A 628 -24.59 18.61 -3.27
C ILE A 628 -23.65 19.77 -3.61
N ALA A 629 -23.09 20.40 -2.57
CA ALA A 629 -22.19 21.53 -2.71
C ALA A 629 -20.79 21.10 -3.20
N ASP A 630 -20.14 21.95 -4.00
CA ASP A 630 -18.73 21.84 -4.36
C ASP A 630 -17.86 22.48 -3.27
N TYR A 631 -16.90 21.72 -2.71
CA TYR A 631 -15.99 22.17 -1.65
C TYR A 631 -14.52 22.22 -2.10
N ALA A 632 -14.25 22.21 -3.41
CA ALA A 632 -12.88 22.07 -3.92
C ALA A 632 -11.92 23.15 -3.38
N GLU A 633 -12.31 24.44 -3.35
CA GLU A 633 -11.41 25.50 -2.88
C GLU A 633 -11.14 25.43 -1.36
N GLU A 634 -12.15 25.12 -0.56
CA GLU A 634 -12.01 24.96 0.89
C GLU A 634 -11.13 23.74 1.21
N ALA A 635 -11.37 22.63 0.50
CA ALA A 635 -10.59 21.42 0.62
C ALA A 635 -9.14 21.60 0.16
N PHE A 636 -8.92 22.34 -0.93
CA PHE A 636 -7.59 22.71 -1.41
C PHE A 636 -6.86 23.60 -0.40
N GLN A 637 -7.53 24.64 0.13
CA GLN A 637 -6.94 25.52 1.12
C GLN A 637 -6.59 24.77 2.41
N ARG A 638 -7.45 23.85 2.86
CA ARG A 638 -7.20 23.03 4.07
C ARG A 638 -6.07 22.02 3.88
N SER A 639 -5.94 21.42 2.69
CA SER A 639 -4.97 20.35 2.39
C SER A 639 -3.61 20.86 1.89
N ARG A 640 -3.55 22.08 1.34
CA ARG A 640 -2.33 22.68 0.80
C ARG A 640 -1.89 24.00 1.47
N ASP A 641 -2.73 24.59 2.33
CA ASP A 641 -2.53 25.93 2.96
C ASP A 641 -2.11 26.99 1.95
N LYS A 642 -2.60 26.85 0.72
CA LYS A 642 -2.44 27.80 -0.36
C LYS A 642 -3.81 28.35 -0.70
N ALA A 643 -3.89 29.64 -1.01
CA ALA A 643 -5.13 30.21 -1.52
C ALA A 643 -5.37 29.70 -2.95
N LEU A 644 -6.62 29.35 -3.25
CA LEU A 644 -7.09 29.07 -4.61
C LEU A 644 -8.51 29.58 -4.75
N LEU A 645 -8.82 30.23 -5.88
CA LEU A 645 -10.16 30.67 -6.23
C LEU A 645 -10.42 30.44 -7.72
N ARG A 646 -11.53 29.77 -8.04
CA ARG A 646 -12.04 29.65 -9.40
C ARG A 646 -12.97 30.83 -9.70
N LEU A 647 -12.68 31.58 -10.77
CA LEU A 647 -13.41 32.77 -11.19
C LEU A 647 -13.96 32.55 -12.62
N PRO A 648 -15.07 31.81 -12.78
CA PRO A 648 -15.61 31.47 -14.09
C PRO A 648 -16.10 32.70 -14.89
N GLY A 649 -16.47 33.79 -14.20
CA GLY A 649 -16.93 35.03 -14.83
C GLY A 649 -15.83 36.04 -15.18
N LEU A 650 -14.55 35.75 -14.89
CA LEU A 650 -13.45 36.68 -15.16
C LEU A 650 -13.03 36.60 -16.64
N VAL A 651 -13.03 37.73 -17.33
CA VAL A 651 -12.52 37.85 -18.70
C VAL A 651 -11.31 38.77 -18.68
N ILE A 652 -10.18 38.29 -19.18
CA ILE A 652 -8.94 39.06 -19.36
C ILE A 652 -8.67 39.07 -20.88
N PRO A 653 -8.65 40.25 -21.53
CA PRO A 653 -8.30 40.38 -22.94
C PRO A 653 -6.89 39.84 -23.24
N ASP A 654 -6.69 39.23 -24.42
CA ASP A 654 -5.38 38.65 -24.80
C ASP A 654 -4.29 39.73 -24.97
N ASP A 655 -4.69 41.00 -25.18
CA ASP A 655 -3.82 42.17 -25.30
C ASP A 655 -3.71 42.99 -24.00
N ALA A 656 -4.33 42.54 -22.90
CA ALA A 656 -4.30 43.23 -21.62
C ALA A 656 -2.87 43.34 -21.08
N ASP A 657 -2.50 44.55 -20.63
CA ASP A 657 -1.24 44.73 -19.93
C ASP A 657 -1.31 44.21 -18.49
N LYS A 658 -0.16 44.11 -17.82
CA LYS A 658 -0.07 43.56 -16.47
C LYS A 658 -0.83 44.39 -15.43
N ALA A 659 -0.98 45.69 -15.64
CA ALA A 659 -1.71 46.56 -14.72
C ALA A 659 -3.22 46.39 -14.90
N GLU A 660 -3.68 46.26 -16.15
CA GLU A 660 -5.07 45.96 -16.50
C GLU A 660 -5.51 44.57 -16.00
N GLU A 661 -4.71 43.54 -16.26
CA GLU A 661 -4.90 42.20 -15.70
C GLU A 661 -5.02 42.27 -14.17
N THR A 662 -4.15 43.04 -13.52
CA THR A 662 -4.14 43.17 -12.07
C THR A 662 -5.42 43.81 -11.55
N ALA A 663 -5.93 44.83 -12.23
CA ALA A 663 -7.16 45.54 -11.88
C ALA A 663 -8.40 44.65 -12.07
N LEU A 664 -8.52 43.96 -13.22
CA LEU A 664 -9.63 43.05 -13.52
C LEU A 664 -9.71 41.91 -12.50
N VAL A 665 -8.57 41.30 -12.20
CA VAL A 665 -8.47 40.25 -11.19
C VAL A 665 -8.86 40.77 -9.81
N SER A 666 -8.38 41.94 -9.41
CA SER A 666 -8.68 42.49 -8.08
C SER A 666 -10.17 42.83 -7.93
N SER A 667 -10.80 43.34 -8.98
CA SER A 667 -12.24 43.58 -9.03
C SER A 667 -13.03 42.27 -8.89
N ALA A 668 -12.65 41.22 -9.64
CA ALA A 668 -13.30 39.92 -9.57
C ALA A 668 -13.12 39.23 -8.21
N LEU A 669 -11.96 39.38 -7.56
CA LEU A 669 -11.71 38.88 -6.20
C LEU A 669 -12.61 39.55 -5.16
N GLN A 670 -12.84 40.86 -5.27
CA GLN A 670 -13.74 41.58 -4.38
C GLN A 670 -15.20 41.18 -4.62
N ALA A 671 -15.60 41.02 -5.89
CA ALA A 671 -16.94 40.53 -6.24
C ALA A 671 -17.22 39.10 -5.75
N ALA A 672 -16.18 38.30 -5.45
CA ALA A 672 -16.32 36.96 -4.89
C ALA A 672 -16.71 36.95 -3.39
N LEU A 673 -16.60 38.08 -2.68
CA LEU A 673 -17.08 38.23 -1.31
C LEU A 673 -18.60 38.52 -1.35
N THR A 674 -19.40 37.54 -0.92
CA THR A 674 -20.84 37.69 -0.66
C THR A 674 -21.09 38.50 0.64
N ASP A 675 -22.35 38.81 0.98
CA ASP A 675 -22.68 39.55 2.22
C ASP A 675 -22.16 38.86 3.50
N ASP A 676 -22.17 37.52 3.54
CA ASP A 676 -21.54 36.71 4.60
C ASP A 676 -20.71 35.56 3.99
N PRO A 677 -19.46 35.81 3.58
CA PRO A 677 -18.62 34.79 2.96
C PRO A 677 -17.99 33.86 4.00
N PRO A 678 -17.79 32.57 3.69
CA PRO A 678 -17.12 31.65 4.60
C PRO A 678 -15.67 32.10 4.86
N GLU A 679 -15.15 31.77 6.04
CA GLU A 679 -13.82 32.24 6.48
C GLU A 679 -12.69 31.88 5.53
N TRP A 680 -12.71 30.69 4.90
CA TRP A 680 -11.68 30.29 3.93
C TRP A 680 -11.64 31.23 2.70
N ARG A 681 -12.81 31.74 2.29
CA ARG A 681 -12.94 32.63 1.13
C ARG A 681 -12.47 34.04 1.45
N LYS A 682 -12.85 34.58 2.62
CA LYS A 682 -12.30 35.84 3.15
C LYS A 682 -10.77 35.83 3.15
N ARG A 683 -10.19 34.72 3.60
CA ARG A 683 -8.75 34.50 3.66
C ARG A 683 -8.08 34.42 2.29
N ALA A 684 -8.66 33.68 1.36
CA ALA A 684 -8.14 33.61 -0.01
C ALA A 684 -8.12 34.99 -0.67
N VAL A 685 -9.22 35.75 -0.56
CA VAL A 685 -9.29 37.11 -1.10
C VAL A 685 -8.29 38.04 -0.41
N ALA A 686 -8.15 37.97 0.91
CA ALA A 686 -7.15 38.75 1.65
C ALA A 686 -5.72 38.45 1.17
N TYR A 687 -5.38 37.17 0.97
CA TYR A 687 -4.08 36.78 0.44
C TYR A 687 -3.83 37.33 -0.98
N PHE A 688 -4.82 37.24 -1.87
CA PHE A 688 -4.65 37.70 -3.25
C PHE A 688 -4.67 39.22 -3.43
N THR A 689 -5.18 39.95 -2.44
CA THR A 689 -5.25 41.42 -2.42
C THR A 689 -4.16 42.09 -1.59
N ASP A 690 -3.44 41.35 -0.74
CA ASP A 690 -2.26 41.85 -0.03
C ASP A 690 -1.15 42.26 -1.02
N PRO A 691 -0.67 43.51 -1.01
CA PRO A 691 0.39 43.99 -1.90
C PRO A 691 1.69 43.17 -1.88
N LYS A 692 2.00 42.49 -0.76
CA LYS A 692 3.15 41.60 -0.60
C LYS A 692 3.02 40.32 -1.46
N PHE A 693 1.80 39.82 -1.61
CA PHE A 693 1.49 38.54 -2.26
C PHE A 693 0.80 38.70 -3.62
N ALA A 694 0.22 39.86 -3.92
CA ALA A 694 -0.46 40.14 -5.19
C ALA A 694 0.43 39.94 -6.43
N LYS A 695 1.76 40.15 -6.30
CA LYS A 695 2.74 39.87 -7.37
C LYS A 695 3.15 38.39 -7.46
N ARG A 696 2.67 37.54 -6.55
CA ARG A 696 3.01 36.13 -6.36
C ARG A 696 1.78 35.20 -6.49
N ARG A 697 0.76 35.66 -7.20
CA ARG A 697 -0.38 34.83 -7.63
C ARG A 697 -0.14 34.27 -9.02
N GLU A 698 -0.63 33.07 -9.28
CA GLU A 698 -0.71 32.46 -10.60
C GLU A 698 -2.14 32.58 -11.12
N ILE A 699 -2.27 32.72 -12.43
CA ILE A 699 -3.54 32.93 -13.12
C ILE A 699 -3.54 31.95 -14.30
N ASP A 700 -4.37 30.92 -14.21
CA ASP A 700 -4.51 29.87 -15.21
C ASP A 700 -5.88 29.96 -15.88
N ARG A 701 -5.92 29.80 -17.21
CA ARG A 701 -7.18 29.86 -17.95
C ARG A 701 -8.00 28.60 -17.68
N HIS A 702 -9.27 28.77 -17.35
CA HIS A 702 -10.17 27.64 -17.15
C HIS A 702 -10.69 27.11 -18.51
N PRO A 703 -10.71 25.78 -18.76
CA PRO A 703 -11.11 25.21 -20.06
C PRO A 703 -12.54 25.52 -20.53
N LEU A 704 -13.42 25.92 -19.60
CA LEU A 704 -14.80 26.34 -19.90
C LEU A 704 -14.99 27.87 -19.98
N GLY A 705 -13.90 28.64 -19.90
CA GLY A 705 -13.94 30.10 -19.75
C GLY A 705 -13.79 30.53 -18.28
N GLY A 706 -13.24 31.74 -18.08
CA GLY A 706 -12.81 32.20 -16.76
C GLY A 706 -11.36 31.87 -16.45
N PHE A 707 -10.97 32.11 -15.21
CA PHE A 707 -9.61 31.86 -14.71
C PHE A 707 -9.61 31.24 -13.33
N VAL A 708 -8.57 30.48 -13.01
CA VAL A 708 -8.25 29.98 -11.67
C VAL A 708 -7.06 30.75 -11.16
N ILE A 709 -7.19 31.31 -9.95
CA ILE A 709 -6.13 32.06 -9.30
C ILE A 709 -5.60 31.23 -8.14
N SER A 710 -4.30 30.99 -8.12
CA SER A 710 -3.64 30.21 -7.07
C SER A 710 -2.48 30.98 -6.43
N GLY A 711 -2.25 30.74 -5.14
CA GLY A 711 -1.18 31.39 -4.37
C GLY A 711 0.10 30.56 -4.37
N LYS A 712 1.25 31.21 -4.62
CA LYS A 712 2.56 30.56 -4.54
C LYS A 712 3.03 30.28 -3.11
N ASN A 713 2.64 31.14 -2.17
CA ASN A 713 3.07 31.06 -0.79
C ASN A 713 1.99 30.42 0.07
N ARG A 714 2.45 29.77 1.14
CA ARG A 714 1.57 29.29 2.19
C ARG A 714 0.86 30.45 2.89
N LEU A 715 -0.35 30.19 3.37
CA LEU A 715 -1.16 31.10 4.16
C LEU A 715 -0.70 31.13 5.63
N PHE A 716 0.07 30.13 6.07
CA PHE A 716 0.54 29.93 7.44
C PHE A 716 -0.62 29.89 8.45
N GLN A 717 -1.79 29.44 8.02
CA GLN A 717 -2.99 29.35 8.85
C GLN A 717 -3.12 27.97 9.45
N PHE A 718 -2.86 26.99 8.61
CA PHE A 718 -2.57 25.65 9.04
C PHE A 718 -1.07 25.58 9.26
N ASP A 719 -0.69 24.84 10.28
CA ASP A 719 0.71 24.68 10.60
C ASP A 719 1.45 24.15 9.32
N PRO A 720 2.57 24.78 8.89
CA PRO A 720 3.27 24.50 7.63
C PRO A 720 3.72 23.04 7.39
N THR A 721 3.67 22.17 8.38
CA THR A 721 4.02 20.75 8.23
C THR A 721 2.90 19.87 7.68
N TYR A 722 1.64 20.33 7.63
CA TYR A 722 0.44 19.46 7.50
C TYR A 722 -0.04 19.18 6.07
N LEU A 723 0.77 19.42 5.03
CA LEU A 723 0.26 19.65 3.67
C LEU A 723 1.10 18.94 2.59
N ASP A 724 0.45 18.52 1.51
CA ASP A 724 1.09 17.74 0.46
C ASP A 724 1.92 18.62 -0.49
N ASP A 725 3.24 18.67 -0.27
CA ASP A 725 4.20 19.33 -1.17
C ASP A 725 5.12 18.27 -1.83
N SER A 726 4.55 17.16 -2.32
CA SER A 726 5.31 16.14 -3.07
C SER A 726 5.16 16.24 -4.59
N GLU A 727 5.33 17.43 -5.13
CA GLU A 727 5.50 17.58 -6.58
C GLU A 727 6.95 17.86 -6.96
N PRO A 728 7.68 16.87 -7.52
CA PRO A 728 8.84 17.15 -8.35
C PRO A 728 8.48 18.11 -9.51
N ALA A 729 7.22 18.15 -9.95
CA ALA A 729 6.74 19.04 -11.00
C ALA A 729 6.55 20.50 -10.56
N GLU A 730 6.28 20.78 -9.28
CA GLU A 730 6.31 22.15 -8.75
C GLU A 730 7.75 22.62 -8.46
N SER A 731 8.72 21.69 -8.37
CA SER A 731 10.13 22.02 -8.11
C SER A 731 10.81 22.85 -9.20
N PHE A 732 10.20 22.99 -10.38
CA PHE A 732 10.68 23.86 -11.47
C PHE A 732 10.22 25.32 -11.36
N ARG A 733 9.57 25.70 -10.26
CA ARG A 733 8.96 27.03 -10.08
C ARG A 733 9.84 27.90 -9.17
N GLY A 734 10.72 28.72 -9.74
CA GLY A 734 11.61 29.57 -8.95
C GLY A 734 12.69 30.30 -9.74
N ALA A 735 13.60 30.97 -9.04
CA ALA A 735 14.83 31.50 -9.65
C ALA A 735 15.70 30.33 -10.18
N ALA A 736 16.55 30.58 -11.18
CA ALA A 736 17.48 29.58 -11.66
C ALA A 736 18.40 29.11 -10.51
N VAL A 737 18.54 27.79 -10.35
CA VAL A 737 19.37 27.18 -9.30
C VAL A 737 20.61 26.55 -9.96
N PRO A 738 21.84 26.95 -9.58
CA PRO A 738 23.06 26.30 -10.03
C PRO A 738 23.14 24.83 -9.59
N LEU A 739 23.68 23.98 -10.47
CA LEU A 739 23.83 22.54 -10.22
C LEU A 739 24.77 22.25 -9.04
N GLU A 740 25.85 23.02 -8.90
CA GLU A 740 26.79 22.91 -7.79
C GLU A 740 26.14 23.26 -6.45
N ALA A 741 25.38 24.37 -6.41
CA ALA A 741 24.67 24.79 -5.21
C ALA A 741 23.62 23.76 -4.78
N HIS A 742 22.85 23.23 -5.74
CA HIS A 742 21.88 22.17 -5.48
C HIS A 742 22.54 20.91 -4.92
N SER A 743 23.57 20.40 -5.60
CA SER A 743 24.23 19.13 -5.21
C SER A 743 24.95 19.25 -3.86
N GLN A 744 25.54 20.39 -3.54
CA GLN A 744 26.09 20.67 -2.20
C GLN A 744 25.00 20.67 -1.13
N GLY A 745 23.85 21.27 -1.42
CA GLY A 745 22.72 21.30 -0.51
C GLY A 745 22.14 19.91 -0.24
N VAL A 746 21.93 19.11 -1.29
CA VAL A 746 21.50 17.70 -1.16
C VAL A 746 22.51 16.90 -0.35
N ALA A 747 23.81 17.06 -0.61
CA ALA A 747 24.86 16.40 0.17
C ALA A 747 24.81 16.77 1.66
N GLY A 748 24.46 18.03 1.99
CA GLY A 748 24.29 18.47 3.36
C GLY A 748 23.10 17.87 4.08
N TYR A 749 21.93 17.85 3.43
CA TYR A 749 20.77 17.13 3.97
C TYR A 749 21.05 15.63 4.09
N ALA A 750 21.70 15.02 3.10
CA ALA A 750 22.01 13.59 3.10
C ALA A 750 22.98 13.22 4.24
N ALA A 751 24.03 14.02 4.46
CA ALA A 751 24.97 13.85 5.57
C ALA A 751 24.27 13.99 6.93
N ARG A 752 23.38 14.99 7.07
CA ARG A 752 22.58 15.23 8.27
C ARG A 752 21.66 14.04 8.57
N PHE A 753 20.88 13.63 7.57
CA PHE A 753 19.93 12.53 7.70
C PHE A 753 20.63 11.19 7.95
N ALA A 754 21.71 10.88 7.23
CA ALA A 754 22.50 9.68 7.47
C ALA A 754 23.03 9.63 8.91
N ARG A 755 23.56 10.75 9.43
CA ARG A 755 24.06 10.83 10.82
C ARG A 755 22.96 10.58 11.84
N GLY A 756 21.81 11.24 11.70
CA GLY A 756 20.69 11.06 12.62
C GLY A 756 20.06 9.66 12.54
N CYS A 757 20.11 9.02 11.38
CA CYS A 757 19.61 7.66 11.16
C CYS A 757 20.64 6.55 11.49
N GLY A 758 21.88 6.90 11.87
CA GLY A 758 22.93 5.91 12.14
C GLY A 758 23.42 5.18 10.87
N LEU A 759 23.41 5.85 9.72
CA LEU A 759 23.86 5.33 8.43
C LEU A 759 25.24 5.89 8.04
N ASP A 760 25.84 5.35 6.99
CA ASP A 760 27.14 5.77 6.47
C ASP A 760 27.09 7.21 5.90
N VAL A 761 27.56 8.17 6.70
CA VAL A 761 27.58 9.60 6.34
C VAL A 761 28.39 9.85 5.07
N ALA A 762 29.51 9.16 4.86
CA ALA A 762 30.37 9.39 3.71
C ALA A 762 29.68 8.93 2.42
N LEU A 763 29.07 7.73 2.43
CA LEU A 763 28.34 7.20 1.28
C LEU A 763 27.17 8.11 0.87
N PHE A 764 26.36 8.56 1.84
CA PHE A 764 25.22 9.44 1.56
C PHE A 764 25.64 10.84 1.11
N THR A 765 26.76 11.35 1.62
CA THR A 765 27.34 12.62 1.15
C THR A 765 27.78 12.50 -0.31
N GLN A 766 28.48 11.41 -0.68
CA GLN A 766 28.88 11.16 -2.07
C GLN A 766 27.67 10.97 -2.99
N ALA A 767 26.62 10.28 -2.53
CA ALA A 767 25.36 10.19 -3.28
C ALA A 767 24.79 11.58 -3.57
N GLY A 768 24.74 12.48 -2.58
CA GLY A 768 24.22 13.84 -2.74
C GLY A 768 25.02 14.70 -3.72
N LEU A 769 26.35 14.61 -3.66
CA LEU A 769 27.24 15.37 -4.57
C LEU A 769 27.07 14.97 -6.04
N TRP A 770 26.83 13.68 -6.31
CA TRP A 770 26.96 13.11 -7.67
C TRP A 770 25.66 12.60 -8.28
N HIS A 771 24.52 12.63 -7.56
CA HIS A 771 23.26 12.06 -8.05
C HIS A 771 22.73 12.70 -9.34
N ASP A 772 23.06 13.97 -9.53
CA ASP A 772 22.50 14.83 -10.58
C ASP A 772 23.50 15.15 -11.69
N LEU A 773 24.64 14.47 -11.70
CA LEU A 773 25.72 14.68 -12.68
C LEU A 773 25.26 14.53 -14.14
N GLY A 774 24.29 13.66 -14.41
CA GLY A 774 23.68 13.47 -15.73
C GLY A 774 22.92 14.70 -16.24
N LYS A 775 22.58 15.68 -15.39
CA LYS A 775 22.04 16.97 -15.84
C LYS A 775 23.03 17.78 -16.67
N LEU A 776 24.31 17.41 -16.66
CA LEU A 776 25.34 17.99 -17.54
C LEU A 776 25.18 17.57 -19.01
N ASP A 777 24.25 16.68 -19.37
CA ASP A 777 23.88 16.42 -20.77
C ASP A 777 23.56 17.76 -21.47
N PRO A 778 24.28 18.14 -22.54
CA PRO A 778 24.06 19.40 -23.25
C PRO A 778 22.62 19.62 -23.72
N ARG A 779 21.90 18.52 -24.06
CA ARG A 779 20.49 18.56 -24.48
C ARG A 779 19.58 18.88 -23.27
N PHE A 780 19.91 18.34 -22.10
CA PHE A 780 19.19 18.64 -20.86
C PHE A 780 19.42 20.09 -20.41
N GLN A 781 20.67 20.59 -20.47
CA GLN A 781 20.96 22.00 -20.17
C GLN A 781 20.28 22.96 -21.16
N ALA A 782 20.18 22.59 -22.44
CA ALA A 782 19.45 23.37 -23.44
C ALA A 782 17.97 23.52 -23.08
N MET A 783 17.35 22.43 -22.65
CA MET A 783 15.97 22.40 -22.19
C MET A 783 15.76 23.29 -20.96
N LEU A 784 16.67 23.25 -19.97
CA LEU A 784 16.59 24.12 -18.80
C LEU A 784 16.78 25.61 -19.13
N ARG A 785 17.66 25.93 -20.07
CA ARG A 785 17.95 27.33 -20.46
C ARG A 785 17.00 27.88 -21.53
N GLN A 786 16.14 27.04 -22.11
CA GLN A 786 15.34 27.36 -23.30
C GLN A 786 16.20 27.90 -24.45
N CYS A 787 17.35 27.27 -24.69
CA CYS A 787 18.30 27.68 -25.73
C CYS A 787 18.72 26.50 -26.63
N SER A 788 19.63 26.74 -27.59
CA SER A 788 20.18 25.65 -28.41
C SER A 788 21.17 24.80 -27.59
N PRO A 789 21.24 23.46 -27.80
CA PRO A 789 22.28 22.61 -27.22
C PRO A 789 23.72 23.06 -27.50
N ARG A 790 23.95 23.78 -28.60
CA ARG A 790 25.27 24.32 -28.96
C ARG A 790 25.70 25.50 -28.09
N THR A 791 24.75 26.26 -27.56
CA THR A 791 25.00 27.43 -26.71
C THR A 791 24.72 27.16 -25.23
N ALA A 792 24.09 26.03 -24.91
CA ALA A 792 23.73 25.62 -23.54
C ALA A 792 24.93 25.39 -22.61
N ALA A 793 26.10 25.08 -23.18
CA ALA A 793 27.36 24.91 -22.46
C ALA A 793 28.00 26.24 -22.01
N ILE A 794 27.43 27.39 -22.41
CA ILE A 794 27.93 28.73 -22.03
C ILE A 794 27.22 29.18 -20.75
N GLY A 795 27.95 29.22 -19.65
CA GLY A 795 27.47 29.63 -18.32
C GLY A 795 27.47 28.50 -17.28
N GLU A 796 27.22 28.85 -16.02
CA GLU A 796 27.22 27.90 -14.90
C GLU A 796 26.08 26.87 -15.01
N PRO A 797 26.33 25.55 -15.01
CA PRO A 797 25.30 24.52 -15.18
C PRO A 797 24.14 24.68 -14.20
N LEU A 798 22.92 24.46 -14.67
CA LEU A 798 21.71 24.62 -13.86
C LEU A 798 21.15 23.26 -13.42
N ALA A 799 20.68 23.18 -12.17
CA ALA A 799 19.82 22.09 -11.71
C ALA A 799 18.35 22.32 -12.10
N LYS A 800 17.91 23.59 -12.10
CA LYS A 800 16.52 24.02 -12.33
C LYS A 800 16.46 25.31 -13.14
N SER A 801 15.44 25.45 -13.98
CA SER A 801 15.24 26.63 -14.83
C SER A 801 14.46 27.75 -14.13
N ALA A 802 14.61 28.98 -14.62
CA ALA A 802 13.79 30.13 -14.18
C ALA A 802 12.41 30.20 -14.87
N LYS A 803 12.24 29.47 -15.98
CA LYS A 803 10.99 29.34 -16.75
C LYS A 803 10.81 27.86 -17.08
N SER A 804 9.71 27.26 -16.64
CA SER A 804 9.40 25.86 -16.91
C SER A 804 8.13 25.74 -17.75
N PRO A 805 8.07 24.83 -18.74
CA PRO A 805 6.85 24.52 -19.45
C PRO A 805 5.77 23.98 -18.47
N ARG A 806 4.54 24.48 -18.61
CA ARG A 806 3.44 24.40 -17.62
C ARG A 806 2.50 23.23 -17.86
N THR A 807 2.22 22.91 -19.11
CA THR A 807 1.35 21.78 -19.48
C THR A 807 2.18 20.61 -19.96
N LYS A 808 1.61 19.40 -19.96
CA LYS A 808 2.21 18.21 -20.61
C LYS A 808 2.62 18.54 -22.05
N ARG A 809 1.73 19.22 -22.78
CA ARG A 809 1.97 19.68 -24.15
C ARG A 809 3.18 20.61 -24.27
N GLU A 810 3.26 21.66 -23.44
CA GLU A 810 4.42 22.57 -23.47
C GLU A 810 5.73 21.85 -23.10
N ARG A 811 5.69 20.86 -22.20
CA ARG A 811 6.86 20.04 -21.85
C ARG A 811 7.31 19.14 -22.99
N ASP A 812 6.36 18.52 -23.67
CA ASP A 812 6.62 17.66 -24.82
C ASP A 812 7.15 18.51 -26.00
N GLU A 813 6.55 19.68 -26.25
CA GLU A 813 7.04 20.66 -27.24
C GLU A 813 8.45 21.17 -26.89
N ALA A 814 8.74 21.48 -25.62
CA ALA A 814 10.08 21.89 -25.19
C ALA A 814 11.11 20.76 -25.37
N ARG A 815 10.75 19.51 -25.05
CA ARG A 815 11.63 18.34 -25.29
C ARG A 815 11.93 18.15 -26.76
N GLU A 816 10.92 18.28 -27.61
CA GLU A 816 11.05 18.18 -29.07
C GLU A 816 11.96 19.29 -29.61
N VAL A 817 11.72 20.54 -29.21
CA VAL A 817 12.51 21.72 -29.62
C VAL A 817 13.98 21.59 -29.17
N HIS A 818 14.23 21.10 -27.96
CA HIS A 818 15.57 21.00 -27.38
C HIS A 818 16.24 19.62 -27.57
N LYS A 819 15.59 18.70 -28.29
CA LYS A 819 16.05 17.35 -28.63
C LYS A 819 16.43 16.46 -27.43
N TYR A 820 15.81 16.65 -26.26
CA TYR A 820 16.04 15.73 -25.14
C TYR A 820 15.15 14.48 -25.30
N PRO A 821 15.69 13.24 -25.30
CA PRO A 821 14.94 12.05 -25.70
C PRO A 821 13.72 11.77 -24.82
N VAL A 822 12.64 11.25 -25.42
CA VAL A 822 11.48 10.79 -24.65
C VAL A 822 11.88 9.58 -23.81
N GLY A 823 11.55 9.62 -22.52
CA GLY A 823 11.90 8.57 -21.55
C GLY A 823 13.29 8.68 -20.95
N ALA A 824 14.17 9.57 -21.45
CA ALA A 824 15.51 9.78 -20.92
C ALA A 824 15.52 10.26 -19.46
N ARG A 825 16.49 9.78 -18.69
CA ARG A 825 16.64 9.91 -17.24
C ARG A 825 18.06 10.35 -16.88
N HIS A 826 18.19 11.55 -16.29
CA HIS A 826 19.50 12.10 -15.92
C HIS A 826 20.12 11.29 -14.78
N GLU A 827 19.32 10.75 -13.87
CA GLU A 827 19.77 9.93 -12.75
C GLU A 827 20.49 8.65 -13.16
N LEU A 828 20.09 8.06 -14.29
CA LEU A 828 20.73 6.85 -14.83
C LEU A 828 22.06 7.19 -15.49
N LEU A 829 22.12 8.32 -16.22
CA LEU A 829 23.36 8.84 -16.77
C LEU A 829 24.36 9.19 -15.65
N SER A 830 23.90 9.79 -14.54
CA SER A 830 24.72 10.03 -13.35
C SER A 830 25.33 8.73 -12.81
N ALA A 831 24.53 7.68 -12.65
CA ALA A 831 25.01 6.39 -12.16
C ALA A 831 26.06 5.76 -13.11
N VAL A 832 25.89 5.91 -14.43
CA VAL A 832 26.90 5.44 -15.42
C VAL A 832 28.20 6.22 -15.30
N LEU A 833 28.14 7.55 -15.17
CA LEU A 833 29.32 8.39 -15.02
C LEU A 833 30.11 8.06 -13.76
N VAL A 834 29.41 7.87 -12.64
CA VAL A 834 30.02 7.48 -11.36
C VAL A 834 30.64 6.08 -11.46
N ALA A 835 29.93 5.12 -12.05
CA ALA A 835 30.45 3.77 -12.28
C ALA A 835 31.70 3.79 -13.19
N ALA A 836 31.74 4.65 -14.20
CA ALA A 836 32.89 4.78 -15.10
C ALA A 836 34.11 5.43 -14.42
N LYS A 837 33.91 6.37 -13.49
CA LYS A 837 35.01 7.03 -12.75
C LYS A 837 35.73 6.06 -11.80
N VAL A 838 34.97 5.22 -11.10
CA VAL A 838 35.49 4.29 -10.08
C VAL A 838 35.87 2.94 -10.68
N GLY A 839 35.20 2.52 -11.75
CA GLY A 839 35.17 1.13 -12.19
C GLY A 839 33.90 0.45 -11.71
N SER A 840 33.14 -0.14 -12.64
CA SER A 840 31.83 -0.75 -12.36
C SER A 840 31.87 -1.85 -11.32
N ASP A 841 33.04 -2.46 -11.14
CA ASP A 841 33.25 -3.63 -10.30
C ASP A 841 33.82 -3.28 -8.92
N GLU A 842 34.21 -2.03 -8.70
CA GLU A 842 34.81 -1.53 -7.45
C GLU A 842 33.86 -0.60 -6.67
N VAL A 843 32.89 0.03 -7.36
CA VAL A 843 31.93 0.96 -6.77
C VAL A 843 30.86 0.25 -5.92
N ASP A 844 30.46 0.90 -4.82
CA ASP A 844 29.41 0.39 -3.93
C ASP A 844 28.04 0.31 -4.63
N ASP A 845 27.41 -0.86 -4.62
CA ASP A 845 26.08 -1.07 -5.19
C ASP A 845 25.02 -0.14 -4.57
N LEU A 846 25.10 0.17 -3.28
CA LEU A 846 24.18 1.08 -2.61
C LEU A 846 24.35 2.50 -3.14
N LEU A 847 25.57 2.99 -3.33
CA LEU A 847 25.82 4.33 -3.88
C LEU A 847 25.18 4.47 -5.27
N LEU A 848 25.48 3.53 -6.18
CA LEU A 848 24.89 3.54 -7.52
C LEU A 848 23.36 3.36 -7.50
N HIS A 849 22.85 2.58 -6.55
CA HIS A 849 21.42 2.38 -6.37
C HIS A 849 20.73 3.67 -5.95
N LEU A 850 21.22 4.35 -4.90
CA LEU A 850 20.66 5.61 -4.42
C LEU A 850 20.64 6.68 -5.52
N ILE A 851 21.72 6.78 -6.30
CA ILE A 851 21.78 7.69 -7.46
C ILE A 851 20.74 7.29 -8.51
N ALA A 852 20.67 6.02 -8.91
CA ALA A 852 19.78 5.60 -10.00
C ALA A 852 18.30 5.62 -9.63
N THR A 853 17.94 5.49 -8.35
CA THR A 853 16.55 5.37 -7.90
C THR A 853 16.00 6.63 -7.24
N HIS A 854 16.70 7.77 -7.27
CA HIS A 854 16.27 8.94 -6.49
C HIS A 854 14.93 9.55 -6.97
N HIS A 855 14.56 9.36 -8.24
CA HIS A 855 13.22 9.68 -8.76
C HIS A 855 12.20 8.53 -8.65
N GLY A 856 12.56 7.40 -8.04
CA GLY A 856 11.71 6.22 -7.84
C GLY A 856 11.58 5.27 -9.03
N PHE A 857 12.42 5.44 -10.06
CA PHE A 857 12.58 4.50 -11.20
C PHE A 857 13.68 3.47 -10.93
N ALA A 858 13.93 2.55 -11.87
CA ALA A 858 14.94 1.50 -11.77
C ALA A 858 14.71 0.51 -10.60
N ARG A 859 13.44 0.13 -10.37
CA ARG A 859 13.01 -0.79 -9.28
C ARG A 859 12.18 -1.97 -9.82
N PRO A 860 12.74 -2.85 -10.67
CA PRO A 860 14.17 -2.96 -11.00
C PRO A 860 14.59 -2.39 -12.36
N PHE A 861 13.63 -2.07 -13.24
CA PHE A 861 13.92 -1.67 -14.62
C PHE A 861 13.67 -0.18 -14.86
N THR A 862 14.37 0.38 -15.84
CA THR A 862 14.00 1.65 -16.46
C THR A 862 13.08 1.42 -17.67
N GLY A 863 12.27 2.43 -17.99
CA GLY A 863 11.46 2.47 -19.20
C GLY A 863 12.29 2.60 -20.47
N ALA A 864 11.61 2.51 -21.62
CA ALA A 864 12.25 2.71 -22.92
C ALA A 864 12.66 4.17 -23.12
N VAL A 865 13.75 4.36 -23.87
CA VAL A 865 14.29 5.68 -24.22
C VAL A 865 14.38 5.75 -25.73
N ASP A 866 13.78 6.77 -26.33
CA ASP A 866 13.81 7.02 -27.77
C ASP A 866 14.98 7.94 -28.14
N ASP A 867 16.20 7.39 -28.13
CA ASP A 867 17.45 8.10 -28.47
C ASP A 867 18.16 7.40 -29.66
N PRO A 868 17.75 7.70 -30.91
CA PRO A 868 18.16 6.95 -32.10
C PRO A 868 19.65 7.13 -32.40
N ALA A 869 20.33 6.03 -32.74
CA ALA A 869 21.78 6.00 -33.04
C ALA A 869 22.19 6.88 -34.22
N THR A 870 21.23 7.23 -35.10
CA THR A 870 21.44 8.03 -36.30
C THR A 870 21.52 9.53 -36.00
N ASP A 871 21.16 9.96 -34.78
CA ASP A 871 21.37 11.36 -34.40
C ASP A 871 22.86 11.60 -34.14
N ALA A 872 23.48 12.43 -34.97
CA ALA A 872 24.88 12.83 -34.82
C ALA A 872 25.10 13.56 -33.48
N ASP A 873 24.07 14.25 -32.98
CA ASP A 873 24.04 14.88 -31.67
C ASP A 873 23.69 13.89 -30.53
N ALA A 874 23.59 12.57 -30.78
CA ALA A 874 23.46 11.52 -29.75
C ALA A 874 24.75 10.68 -29.52
N ASN A 875 25.73 10.70 -30.42
CA ASN A 875 27.02 9.98 -30.25
C ASN A 875 28.25 10.82 -29.88
N ARG A 876 28.19 12.16 -29.84
CA ARG A 876 29.36 12.96 -29.43
C ARG A 876 29.63 12.80 -27.93
N PRO A 877 30.88 12.64 -27.51
CA PRO A 877 31.22 12.61 -26.11
C PRO A 877 31.13 14.02 -25.50
N PHE A 878 30.79 14.08 -24.20
CA PHE A 878 30.94 15.29 -23.39
C PHE A 878 31.89 15.02 -22.23
N ALA A 879 32.56 16.06 -21.74
CA ALA A 879 33.45 16.01 -20.58
C ALA A 879 32.73 16.59 -19.36
N PRO A 880 32.03 15.76 -18.56
CA PRO A 880 31.39 16.26 -17.34
C PRO A 880 32.46 16.70 -16.35
N THR A 881 32.38 17.96 -15.92
CA THR A 881 33.16 18.50 -14.80
C THR A 881 32.18 19.17 -13.84
N LEU A 882 32.26 18.83 -12.56
CA LEU A 882 31.47 19.43 -11.48
C LEU A 882 32.37 19.53 -10.24
N PHE A 883 32.39 20.67 -9.54
CA PHE A 883 33.29 20.89 -8.39
C PHE A 883 34.78 20.72 -8.70
N ALA A 884 35.21 21.02 -9.93
CA ALA A 884 36.54 20.75 -10.46
C ALA A 884 36.94 19.25 -10.53
N GLU A 885 36.01 18.32 -10.26
CA GLU A 885 36.19 16.90 -10.49
C GLU A 885 35.85 16.54 -11.94
N ALA A 886 36.81 15.97 -12.65
CA ALA A 886 36.60 15.46 -14.00
C ALA A 886 36.07 14.02 -13.97
N PHE A 887 35.17 13.72 -14.90
CA PHE A 887 34.60 12.39 -15.13
C PHE A 887 34.93 11.90 -16.55
N PRO A 888 34.90 10.57 -16.81
CA PRO A 888 35.24 10.03 -18.11
C PRO A 888 34.39 10.58 -19.26
N LEU A 889 35.01 10.75 -20.43
CA LEU A 889 34.33 11.11 -21.68
C LEU A 889 33.39 9.98 -22.11
N ILE A 890 32.09 10.21 -22.07
CA ILE A 890 31.07 9.26 -22.56
C ILE A 890 30.11 9.97 -23.54
N PRO A 891 29.50 9.24 -24.49
CA PRO A 891 28.42 9.77 -25.32
C PRO A 891 27.23 10.21 -24.46
N TYR A 892 26.51 11.24 -24.90
CA TYR A 892 25.23 11.64 -24.27
C TYR A 892 24.10 10.62 -24.52
N ARG A 893 24.31 9.63 -25.40
CA ARG A 893 23.31 8.60 -25.73
C ARG A 893 22.80 7.87 -24.49
N GLN A 894 21.49 7.90 -24.29
CA GLN A 894 20.85 7.21 -23.18
C GLN A 894 20.32 5.84 -23.63
N GLN A 895 21.10 4.79 -23.33
CA GLN A 895 20.83 3.43 -23.82
C GLN A 895 20.16 2.57 -22.74
N ALA A 896 18.83 2.66 -22.64
CA ALA A 896 18.02 1.90 -21.66
C ALA A 896 18.37 0.40 -21.61
N ARG A 897 18.63 -0.20 -22.77
CA ARG A 897 19.03 -1.62 -22.90
C ARG A 897 20.32 -1.95 -22.16
N GLU A 898 21.33 -1.10 -22.27
CA GLU A 898 22.63 -1.33 -21.62
C GLU A 898 22.49 -1.15 -20.10
N TRP A 899 21.70 -0.18 -19.66
CA TRP A 899 21.42 0.04 -18.23
C TRP A 899 20.65 -1.14 -17.63
N ASN A 900 19.58 -1.57 -18.29
CA ASN A 900 18.76 -2.71 -17.86
C ASN A 900 19.53 -4.05 -17.88
N ALA A 901 20.76 -4.11 -18.37
CA ALA A 901 21.61 -5.29 -18.26
C ALA A 901 22.15 -5.52 -16.84
N GLU A 902 22.31 -4.46 -16.03
CA GLU A 902 22.85 -4.53 -14.67
C GLU A 902 21.88 -3.99 -13.60
N LEU A 903 20.95 -3.11 -13.96
CA LEU A 903 20.00 -2.51 -13.00
C LEU A 903 19.22 -3.54 -12.16
N PRO A 904 18.63 -4.61 -12.73
CA PRO A 904 17.87 -5.57 -11.94
C PRO A 904 18.73 -6.36 -10.97
N GLU A 905 19.94 -6.71 -11.40
CA GLU A 905 20.89 -7.44 -10.56
C GLU A 905 21.37 -6.58 -9.40
N ARG A 906 21.63 -5.28 -9.63
CA ARG A 906 21.98 -4.35 -8.56
C ARG A 906 20.81 -4.16 -7.59
N PHE A 907 19.60 -3.96 -8.10
CA PHE A 907 18.39 -3.84 -7.28
C PHE A 907 18.26 -5.02 -6.32
N TRP A 908 18.36 -6.26 -6.83
CA TRP A 908 18.22 -7.45 -6.00
C TRP A 908 19.39 -7.64 -5.04
N ARG A 909 20.63 -7.30 -5.41
CA ARG A 909 21.75 -7.32 -4.45
C ARG A 909 21.50 -6.39 -3.27
N VAL A 910 21.02 -5.18 -3.51
CA VAL A 910 20.67 -4.21 -2.45
C VAL A 910 19.51 -4.75 -1.59
N VAL A 911 18.45 -5.27 -2.20
CA VAL A 911 17.29 -5.86 -1.48
C VAL A 911 17.69 -7.08 -0.65
N ARG A 912 18.51 -7.99 -1.19
CA ARG A 912 18.95 -9.19 -0.46
C ARG A 912 19.93 -8.85 0.65
N LYS A 913 20.74 -7.80 0.49
CA LYS A 913 21.67 -7.32 1.53
C LYS A 913 20.94 -6.63 2.68
N TYR A 914 20.13 -5.62 2.41
CA TYR A 914 19.50 -4.79 3.45
C TYR A 914 18.07 -5.23 3.82
N GLY A 915 17.54 -6.27 3.19
CA GLY A 915 16.14 -6.69 3.31
C GLY A 915 15.18 -5.78 2.54
N TRP A 916 13.93 -6.22 2.38
CA TRP A 916 12.90 -5.50 1.60
C TRP A 916 12.69 -4.05 2.10
N TRP A 917 12.39 -3.88 3.39
CA TRP A 917 12.18 -2.56 3.99
C TRP A 917 13.48 -1.78 4.18
N GLY A 918 14.62 -2.46 4.34
CA GLY A 918 15.88 -1.76 4.57
C GLY A 918 16.47 -1.13 3.34
N ALA A 919 16.39 -1.80 2.18
CA ALA A 919 16.69 -1.16 0.91
C ALA A 919 15.83 0.10 0.69
N ALA A 920 14.53 -0.02 0.96
CA ALA A 920 13.58 1.09 0.83
C ALA A 920 13.85 2.24 1.82
N TYR A 921 14.35 1.95 3.02
CA TYR A 921 14.71 2.97 4.01
C TYR A 921 15.93 3.78 3.59
N HIS A 922 16.96 3.14 3.03
CA HIS A 922 18.11 3.86 2.51
C HIS A 922 17.71 4.79 1.35
N GLU A 923 16.85 4.30 0.45
CA GLU A 923 16.25 5.13 -0.60
C GLU A 923 15.45 6.30 -0.01
N ALA A 924 14.63 6.05 1.02
CA ALA A 924 13.85 7.09 1.69
C ALA A 924 14.74 8.19 2.27
N VAL A 925 15.78 7.83 3.02
CA VAL A 925 16.71 8.79 3.61
C VAL A 925 17.35 9.69 2.55
N PHE A 926 17.82 9.10 1.45
CA PHE A 926 18.49 9.87 0.39
C PHE A 926 17.52 10.74 -0.39
N ARG A 927 16.38 10.20 -0.80
CA ARG A 927 15.38 10.93 -1.61
C ARG A 927 14.78 12.10 -0.86
N LEU A 928 14.58 11.96 0.44
CA LEU A 928 14.11 13.06 1.28
C LEU A 928 15.16 14.16 1.44
N ALA A 929 16.45 13.86 1.31
CA ALA A 929 17.47 14.90 1.28
C ALA A 929 17.36 15.77 0.02
N ASP A 930 17.15 15.15 -1.14
CA ASP A 930 16.89 15.86 -2.40
C ASP A 930 15.60 16.70 -2.33
N HIS A 931 14.51 16.11 -1.82
CA HIS A 931 13.26 16.84 -1.62
C HIS A 931 13.40 18.02 -0.64
N ALA A 932 14.12 17.84 0.47
CA ALA A 932 14.33 18.89 1.47
C ALA A 932 15.14 20.07 0.90
N GLN A 933 16.22 19.80 0.17
CA GLN A 933 16.97 20.84 -0.53
C GLN A 933 16.12 21.55 -1.58
N SER A 934 15.35 20.78 -2.35
CA SER A 934 14.45 21.34 -3.36
C SER A 934 13.38 22.26 -2.77
N ALA A 935 12.88 21.97 -1.57
CA ALA A 935 11.95 22.84 -0.85
C ALA A 935 12.65 24.12 -0.32
N ALA A 936 13.83 24.00 0.28
CA ALA A 936 14.60 25.14 0.78
C ALA A 936 14.92 26.18 -0.31
N GLU A 937 15.23 25.71 -1.53
CA GLU A 937 15.47 26.57 -2.70
C GLU A 937 14.26 27.43 -3.10
N GLN A 938 13.04 26.96 -2.84
CA GLN A 938 11.81 27.69 -3.14
C GLN A 938 11.52 28.79 -2.11
N ASP A 939 11.81 28.52 -0.84
CA ASP A 939 11.53 29.43 0.29
C ASP A 939 12.61 30.52 0.47
N ARG A 940 13.74 30.43 -0.27
CA ARG A 940 14.88 31.37 -0.26
C ARG A 940 15.58 31.55 1.09
N ASP A 941 15.43 30.59 2.00
CA ASP A 941 16.14 30.61 3.28
C ASP A 941 17.38 29.69 3.24
N ALA A 942 18.49 30.25 3.76
CA ALA A 942 19.78 29.66 4.09
C ALA A 942 20.41 28.64 3.11
N THR A 943 21.54 29.02 2.49
CA THR A 943 22.47 28.05 1.90
C THR A 943 23.07 27.19 3.00
N PRO A 944 22.96 25.85 2.95
CA PRO A 944 23.58 24.99 3.95
C PRO A 944 25.10 25.20 3.97
N PRO A 945 25.77 24.99 5.12
CA PRO A 945 27.21 25.20 5.23
C PRO A 945 27.96 24.38 4.19
N PRO A 946 29.01 24.93 3.57
CA PRO A 946 29.75 24.24 2.51
C PRO A 946 30.35 22.94 3.03
N ILE A 947 30.14 21.86 2.26
CA ILE A 947 30.69 20.52 2.53
C ILE A 947 31.87 20.27 1.59
N ALA A 948 32.80 19.43 2.00
CA ALA A 948 33.89 18.98 1.14
C ALA A 948 33.32 18.32 -0.13
N THR A 949 33.67 18.88 -1.29
CA THR A 949 33.14 18.47 -2.60
C THR A 949 34.06 17.50 -3.35
N THR A 950 35.18 17.12 -2.75
CA THR A 950 36.14 16.19 -3.34
C THR A 950 35.58 14.77 -3.34
N TRP A 951 35.96 13.99 -4.36
CA TRP A 951 35.69 12.56 -4.35
C TRP A 951 36.35 11.89 -3.14
N VAL A 952 35.59 11.07 -2.41
CA VAL A 952 36.11 10.27 -1.29
C VAL A 952 36.09 8.81 -1.70
N GLU A 953 37.24 8.14 -1.62
CA GLU A 953 37.31 6.70 -1.81
C GLU A 953 36.51 5.99 -0.70
N LEU A 954 35.43 5.33 -1.11
CA LEU A 954 34.69 4.42 -0.24
C LEU A 954 35.44 3.09 -0.16
N PRO A 955 35.32 2.32 0.94
CA PRO A 955 36.03 1.06 1.10
C PRO A 955 35.81 0.14 -0.11
N ALA A 956 36.90 -0.25 -0.77
CA ALA A 956 36.85 -1.14 -1.93
C ALA A 956 36.13 -2.45 -1.55
N LYS A 957 35.10 -2.81 -2.32
CA LYS A 957 34.47 -4.13 -2.22
C LYS A 957 35.11 -5.09 -3.22
N ALA A 958 34.96 -6.39 -2.96
CA ALA A 958 35.52 -7.45 -3.78
C ALA A 958 35.18 -7.23 -5.26
N VAL A 959 36.22 -7.24 -6.11
CA VAL A 959 36.10 -7.18 -7.57
C VAL A 959 35.09 -8.23 -8.03
N ARG A 960 34.14 -7.83 -8.89
CA ARG A 960 33.14 -8.75 -9.42
C ARG A 960 33.84 -9.89 -10.17
N ALA A 961 33.52 -11.13 -9.80
CA ALA A 961 34.09 -12.32 -10.42
C ALA A 961 33.80 -12.37 -11.93
N GLU A 962 34.76 -12.91 -12.69
CA GLU A 962 34.61 -13.16 -14.12
C GLU A 962 33.48 -14.18 -14.39
N TRP A 963 32.77 -14.01 -15.50
CA TRP A 963 31.71 -14.92 -15.93
C TRP A 963 32.21 -15.85 -17.03
N HIS A 964 32.06 -17.15 -16.82
CA HIS A 964 32.36 -18.17 -17.83
C HIS A 964 31.07 -18.70 -18.47
N ALA A 965 31.01 -18.67 -19.80
CA ALA A 965 29.82 -19.03 -20.56
C ALA A 965 29.75 -20.54 -20.85
N LEU A 966 28.65 -21.18 -20.45
CA LEU A 966 28.28 -22.55 -20.77
C LEU A 966 27.01 -22.55 -21.65
N PRO A 967 27.12 -22.69 -22.97
CA PRO A 967 25.96 -22.82 -23.85
C PRO A 967 25.26 -24.17 -23.66
N LEU A 968 23.94 -24.13 -23.59
CA LEU A 968 23.10 -25.32 -23.50
C LEU A 968 22.54 -25.64 -24.89
N THR A 969 23.41 -26.17 -25.75
CA THR A 969 23.16 -26.34 -27.21
C THR A 969 22.03 -27.30 -27.55
N GLY A 970 21.59 -28.13 -26.62
CA GLY A 970 20.42 -29.00 -26.80
C GLY A 970 19.08 -28.27 -26.64
N LEU A 971 19.07 -27.07 -26.07
CA LEU A 971 17.85 -26.32 -25.76
C LEU A 971 17.57 -25.21 -26.79
N ASP A 972 16.31 -25.09 -27.20
CA ASP A 972 15.80 -24.00 -28.03
C ASP A 972 14.75 -23.20 -27.25
N GLY A 973 15.03 -21.93 -26.94
CA GLY A 973 14.12 -21.05 -26.19
C GLY A 973 12.76 -20.81 -26.86
N ALA A 974 12.59 -21.09 -28.15
CA ALA A 974 11.28 -21.05 -28.82
C ALA A 974 10.35 -22.20 -28.39
N ASN A 975 10.91 -23.31 -27.90
CA ASN A 975 10.14 -24.43 -27.37
C ASN A 975 9.85 -24.20 -25.86
N PRO A 976 8.59 -24.28 -25.41
CA PRO A 976 8.22 -24.01 -24.02
C PRO A 976 8.84 -24.99 -23.00
N LEU A 977 8.94 -26.28 -23.33
CA LEU A 977 9.60 -27.27 -22.46
C LEU A 977 11.10 -26.98 -22.35
N ALA A 978 11.75 -26.64 -23.46
CA ALA A 978 13.18 -26.29 -23.48
C ALA A 978 13.45 -24.97 -22.73
N PHE A 979 12.55 -23.98 -22.85
CA PHE A 979 12.60 -22.74 -22.08
C PHE A 979 12.53 -23.03 -20.57
N LEU A 980 11.55 -23.82 -20.11
CA LEU A 980 11.47 -24.23 -18.70
C LEU A 980 12.69 -25.04 -18.26
N ALA A 981 13.20 -25.95 -19.09
CA ALA A 981 14.40 -26.72 -18.77
C ALA A 981 15.64 -25.81 -18.57
N ALA A 982 15.78 -24.74 -19.37
CA ALA A 982 16.83 -23.75 -19.19
C ALA A 982 16.70 -23.00 -17.86
N LEU A 983 15.48 -22.53 -17.55
CA LEU A 983 15.19 -21.85 -16.28
C LEU A 983 15.40 -22.75 -15.07
N GLY A 984 14.97 -24.01 -15.14
CA GLY A 984 15.17 -24.98 -14.08
C GLY A 984 16.64 -25.33 -13.88
N THR A 985 17.43 -25.40 -14.96
CA THR A 985 18.89 -25.56 -14.86
C THR A 985 19.52 -24.39 -14.12
N LEU A 986 19.10 -23.16 -14.42
CA LEU A 986 19.54 -21.96 -13.69
C LEU A 986 19.19 -22.06 -12.20
N VAL A 987 17.93 -22.37 -11.87
CA VAL A 987 17.46 -22.47 -10.48
C VAL A 987 18.25 -23.52 -9.70
N VAL A 988 18.44 -24.71 -10.26
CA VAL A 988 19.22 -25.79 -9.64
C VAL A 988 20.67 -25.36 -9.41
N CYS A 989 21.29 -24.75 -10.42
CA CYS A 989 22.68 -24.29 -10.31
C CYS A 989 22.82 -23.19 -9.26
N ASP A 990 21.92 -22.20 -9.20
CA ASP A 990 21.93 -21.15 -8.17
C ASP A 990 21.73 -21.72 -6.76
N GLN A 991 20.85 -22.71 -6.58
CA GLN A 991 20.67 -23.37 -5.29
C GLN A 991 21.92 -24.15 -4.87
N LEU A 992 22.53 -24.90 -5.78
CA LEU A 992 23.75 -25.64 -5.50
C LEU A 992 24.94 -24.72 -5.25
N ALA A 993 24.99 -23.56 -5.90
CA ALA A 993 25.98 -22.51 -5.65
C ALA A 993 25.91 -21.93 -4.23
N ARG A 994 24.69 -21.84 -3.67
CA ARG A 994 24.44 -21.36 -2.30
C ARG A 994 24.47 -22.48 -1.25
N GLY A 995 24.73 -23.72 -1.67
CA GLY A 995 24.85 -24.87 -0.78
C GLY A 995 26.09 -24.80 0.12
N PRO A 996 26.24 -25.75 1.06
CA PRO A 996 27.35 -25.75 2.02
C PRO A 996 28.72 -25.98 1.36
N GLU A 997 28.78 -26.70 0.24
CA GLU A 997 30.03 -27.05 -0.46
C GLU A 997 29.84 -26.99 -2.00
N PRO A 998 29.75 -25.79 -2.60
CA PRO A 998 29.68 -25.66 -4.05
C PRO A 998 31.04 -25.99 -4.69
N PRO A 999 31.08 -26.68 -5.85
CA PRO A 999 32.33 -26.87 -6.57
C PRO A 999 32.88 -25.52 -7.07
N ALA A 1000 34.20 -25.42 -7.27
CA ALA A 1000 34.84 -24.14 -7.63
C ALA A 1000 34.22 -23.44 -8.85
N TRP A 1001 33.80 -24.21 -9.87
CA TRP A 1001 33.15 -23.66 -11.07
C TRP A 1001 31.74 -23.10 -10.83
N LEU A 1002 31.12 -23.40 -9.69
CA LEU A 1002 29.78 -23.00 -9.29
C LEU A 1002 29.77 -22.15 -7.99
N ASN A 1003 30.92 -21.91 -7.38
CA ASN A 1003 31.03 -21.16 -6.13
C ASN A 1003 30.90 -19.66 -6.38
N GLY A 1004 29.67 -19.16 -6.45
CA GLY A 1004 29.37 -17.76 -6.73
C GLY A 1004 28.00 -17.57 -7.37
N ARG A 1005 27.82 -16.46 -8.09
CA ARG A 1005 26.55 -16.15 -8.75
C ARG A 1005 26.41 -16.95 -10.05
N VAL A 1006 25.18 -17.36 -10.36
CA VAL A 1006 24.83 -18.04 -11.62
C VAL A 1006 23.78 -17.21 -12.33
N ALA A 1007 23.95 -16.98 -13.63
CA ALA A 1007 23.02 -16.20 -14.44
C ALA A 1007 22.70 -16.87 -15.77
N LEU A 1008 21.62 -16.45 -16.43
CA LEU A 1008 21.15 -16.98 -17.70
C LEU A 1008 20.92 -15.85 -18.70
N SER A 1009 21.33 -16.08 -19.94
CA SER A 1009 20.99 -15.23 -21.09
C SER A 1009 20.67 -16.11 -22.31
N TRP A 1010 20.14 -15.49 -23.38
CA TRP A 1010 19.83 -16.14 -24.64
C TRP A 1010 20.68 -15.54 -25.76
N GLY A 1011 21.09 -16.43 -26.64
CA GLY A 1011 21.61 -16.07 -27.94
C GLY A 1011 23.12 -16.13 -28.07
N ARG A 1012 23.53 -16.65 -29.22
CA ARG A 1012 24.85 -16.53 -29.83
C ARG A 1012 24.71 -15.92 -31.22
N PRO A 1013 25.78 -15.38 -31.82
CA PRO A 1013 25.71 -14.76 -33.16
C PRO A 1013 25.00 -15.61 -34.23
N LEU A 1014 25.09 -16.95 -34.14
CA LEU A 1014 24.47 -17.89 -35.09
C LEU A 1014 23.30 -18.71 -34.51
N ALA A 1015 22.95 -18.53 -33.24
CA ALA A 1015 21.92 -19.32 -32.56
C ALA A 1015 21.21 -18.45 -31.50
N PRO A 1016 20.28 -17.57 -31.92
CA PRO A 1016 19.70 -16.54 -31.05
C PRO A 1016 18.78 -17.10 -29.96
N ALA A 1017 18.25 -18.31 -30.13
CA ALA A 1017 17.37 -18.96 -29.16
C ALA A 1017 18.09 -19.91 -28.18
N VAL A 1018 19.40 -20.15 -28.35
CA VAL A 1018 20.16 -21.05 -27.46
C VAL A 1018 20.44 -20.35 -26.12
N PRO A 1019 20.06 -20.96 -24.98
CA PRO A 1019 20.38 -20.42 -23.67
C PRO A 1019 21.86 -20.60 -23.33
N VAL A 1020 22.41 -19.64 -22.60
CA VAL A 1020 23.79 -19.61 -22.12
C VAL A 1020 23.78 -19.38 -20.61
N LEU A 1021 24.24 -20.37 -19.87
CA LEU A 1021 24.46 -20.28 -18.44
C LEU A 1021 25.81 -19.59 -18.18
N HIS A 1022 25.82 -18.61 -17.30
CA HIS A 1022 27.04 -17.89 -16.89
C HIS A 1022 27.41 -18.34 -15.49
N LEU A 1023 28.66 -18.76 -15.33
CA LEU A 1023 29.18 -19.41 -14.14
C LEU A 1023 30.36 -18.62 -13.55
N PRO A 1024 30.60 -18.69 -12.23
CA PRO A 1024 31.68 -17.95 -11.56
C PRO A 1024 33.07 -18.54 -11.83
N GLY A 1025 33.16 -19.77 -12.33
CA GLY A 1025 34.42 -20.39 -12.75
C GLY A 1025 34.25 -21.18 -14.05
N PRO A 1026 35.36 -21.64 -14.66
CA PRO A 1026 35.32 -22.31 -15.96
C PRO A 1026 34.49 -23.61 -15.89
N PRO A 1027 33.51 -23.81 -16.80
CA PRO A 1027 32.66 -24.99 -16.76
C PRO A 1027 33.45 -26.27 -17.04
N PRO A 1028 33.11 -27.39 -16.38
CA PRO A 1028 33.67 -28.70 -16.71
C PRO A 1028 33.07 -29.24 -18.02
N ALA A 1029 33.49 -30.43 -18.44
CA ALA A 1029 32.97 -31.02 -19.68
C ALA A 1029 31.45 -31.30 -19.57
N PRO A 1030 30.69 -31.25 -20.68
CA PRO A 1030 29.24 -31.48 -20.67
C PRO A 1030 28.77 -32.74 -19.94
N ALA A 1031 29.54 -33.84 -20.03
CA ALA A 1031 29.24 -35.09 -19.35
C ALA A 1031 29.36 -34.95 -17.82
N ASP A 1032 30.34 -34.19 -17.34
CA ASP A 1032 30.60 -33.97 -15.91
C ASP A 1032 29.55 -33.05 -15.31
N VAL A 1033 29.13 -32.00 -16.04
CA VAL A 1033 28.00 -31.14 -15.63
C VAL A 1033 26.75 -31.99 -15.45
N ALA A 1034 26.40 -32.81 -16.44
CA ALA A 1034 25.22 -33.67 -16.39
C ALA A 1034 25.29 -34.72 -15.26
N ALA A 1035 26.46 -35.33 -15.04
CA ALA A 1035 26.67 -36.28 -13.95
C ALA A 1035 26.56 -35.61 -12.57
N PHE A 1036 27.14 -34.41 -12.42
CA PHE A 1036 27.04 -33.61 -11.20
C PHE A 1036 25.59 -33.27 -10.88
N LEU A 1037 24.83 -32.72 -11.84
CA LEU A 1037 23.42 -32.38 -11.64
C LEU A 1037 22.59 -33.63 -11.30
N ALA A 1038 22.78 -34.74 -12.01
CA ALA A 1038 22.07 -35.99 -11.72
C ALA A 1038 22.40 -36.59 -10.34
N GLY A 1039 23.58 -36.29 -9.78
CA GLY A 1039 23.99 -36.69 -8.44
C GLY A 1039 23.42 -35.79 -7.33
N ARG A 1040 22.97 -34.58 -7.67
CA ARG A 1040 22.43 -33.59 -6.71
C ARG A 1040 20.92 -33.46 -6.74
N LEU A 1041 20.28 -33.76 -7.87
CA LEU A 1041 18.82 -33.73 -7.99
C LEU A 1041 18.19 -34.90 -7.22
N ALA A 1042 17.12 -34.60 -6.47
CA ALA A 1042 16.36 -35.61 -5.74
C ALA A 1042 15.79 -36.68 -6.70
N ARG A 1043 15.93 -37.94 -6.29
CA ARG A 1043 15.42 -39.13 -7.03
C ARG A 1043 14.10 -39.66 -6.49
N ALA A 1044 13.70 -39.21 -5.31
CA ALA A 1044 12.43 -39.52 -4.68
C ALA A 1044 11.76 -38.21 -4.24
N VAL A 1045 10.42 -38.19 -4.17
CA VAL A 1045 9.68 -36.98 -3.78
C VAL A 1045 9.98 -36.60 -2.34
N GLU A 1046 10.21 -37.59 -1.48
CA GLU A 1046 10.51 -37.46 -0.06
C GLU A 1046 11.82 -36.69 0.19
N ASP A 1047 12.76 -36.77 -0.76
CA ASP A 1047 14.05 -36.07 -0.72
C ASP A 1047 13.97 -34.67 -1.37
N HIS A 1048 12.84 -34.33 -2.00
CA HIS A 1048 12.67 -33.09 -2.74
C HIS A 1048 12.11 -31.96 -1.85
N ALA A 1049 12.47 -30.71 -2.13
CA ALA A 1049 12.01 -29.57 -1.34
C ALA A 1049 10.47 -29.39 -1.33
N SER A 1050 9.79 -29.85 -2.39
CA SER A 1050 8.33 -29.84 -2.51
C SER A 1050 7.64 -31.03 -1.81
N ALA A 1051 8.37 -31.96 -1.18
CA ALA A 1051 7.82 -33.19 -0.59
C ALA A 1051 6.55 -32.96 0.22
N TRP A 1052 6.61 -31.98 1.11
CA TRP A 1052 5.52 -31.67 2.04
C TRP A 1052 4.31 -31.03 1.35
N VAL A 1053 4.53 -30.21 0.30
CA VAL A 1053 3.45 -29.65 -0.53
C VAL A 1053 2.77 -30.77 -1.31
N VAL A 1054 3.55 -31.72 -1.83
CA VAL A 1054 3.02 -32.89 -2.53
C VAL A 1054 2.22 -33.79 -1.58
N ASP A 1055 2.72 -34.08 -0.38
CA ASP A 1055 1.98 -34.84 0.65
C ASP A 1055 0.66 -34.14 1.04
N MET A 1056 0.69 -32.82 1.21
CA MET A 1056 -0.51 -32.02 1.47
C MET A 1056 -1.54 -32.16 0.35
N LEU A 1057 -1.11 -32.05 -0.92
CA LEU A 1057 -1.99 -32.23 -2.08
C LEU A 1057 -2.51 -33.68 -2.17
N GLU A 1058 -1.68 -34.69 -1.91
CA GLU A 1058 -2.05 -36.11 -1.93
C GLU A 1058 -3.15 -36.43 -0.91
N ARG A 1059 -3.05 -35.87 0.30
CA ARG A 1059 -4.07 -36.02 1.36
C ARG A 1059 -5.38 -35.33 0.99
N GLY A 1060 -5.32 -34.14 0.40
CA GLY A 1060 -6.49 -33.38 -0.03
C GLY A 1060 -7.27 -34.01 -1.19
N LEU A 1061 -6.68 -34.94 -1.94
CA LEU A 1061 -7.34 -35.68 -3.02
C LEU A 1061 -8.19 -36.87 -2.53
N ARG A 1062 -8.15 -37.21 -1.23
CA ARG A 1062 -8.93 -38.32 -0.66
C ARG A 1062 -10.43 -37.94 -0.58
N LYS A 1063 -11.32 -38.88 -0.89
CA LYS A 1063 -12.78 -38.64 -0.91
C LYS A 1063 -13.28 -38.11 0.44
N GLY A 1064 -13.78 -36.87 0.46
CA GLY A 1064 -14.27 -36.20 1.68
C GLY A 1064 -13.22 -35.42 2.48
N ALA A 1065 -11.96 -35.37 2.03
CA ALA A 1065 -10.93 -34.56 2.66
C ALA A 1065 -10.97 -33.11 2.13
N THR A 1066 -10.84 -32.14 3.02
CA THR A 1066 -10.52 -30.75 2.68
C THR A 1066 -9.00 -30.57 2.71
N ARG A 1067 -8.44 -29.78 1.78
CA ARG A 1067 -7.02 -29.36 1.86
C ARG A 1067 -6.86 -28.57 3.17
N ASP A 1068 -6.10 -29.11 4.11
CA ASP A 1068 -5.93 -28.55 5.47
C ASP A 1068 -4.77 -27.54 5.51
N PHE A 1069 -5.11 -26.25 5.57
CA PHE A 1069 -4.14 -25.17 5.64
C PHE A 1069 -3.43 -25.00 6.97
N SER A 1070 -3.90 -25.64 8.05
CA SER A 1070 -3.17 -25.66 9.31
C SER A 1070 -1.76 -26.27 9.13
N VAL A 1071 -1.59 -27.11 8.11
CA VAL A 1071 -0.29 -27.69 7.72
C VAL A 1071 0.65 -26.60 7.20
N ILE A 1072 0.21 -25.76 6.26
CA ILE A 1072 1.01 -24.66 5.71
C ILE A 1072 1.43 -23.71 6.85
N LYS A 1073 0.49 -23.29 7.69
CA LYS A 1073 0.77 -22.37 8.81
C LYS A 1073 1.79 -22.96 9.78
N ARG A 1074 1.71 -24.26 10.10
CA ARG A 1074 2.68 -24.98 10.95
C ARG A 1074 4.10 -25.05 10.35
N HIS A 1075 4.21 -25.16 9.03
CA HIS A 1075 5.51 -25.24 8.35
C HIS A 1075 6.12 -23.88 8.02
N ALA A 1076 5.30 -22.85 7.87
CA ALA A 1076 5.74 -21.53 7.42
C ALA A 1076 5.93 -20.50 8.55
N VAL A 1077 5.44 -20.77 9.77
CA VAL A 1077 5.47 -19.82 10.89
C VAL A 1077 6.20 -20.42 12.11
N PRO A 1078 7.28 -19.80 12.63
CA PRO A 1078 7.91 -18.57 12.13
C PRO A 1078 8.80 -18.82 10.88
N PRO A 1079 8.84 -17.89 9.91
CA PRO A 1079 9.64 -18.05 8.71
C PRO A 1079 11.14 -17.84 8.97
N ARG A 1080 11.99 -18.70 8.40
CA ARG A 1080 13.47 -18.57 8.48
C ARG A 1080 14.08 -18.48 7.08
N PRO A 1081 15.23 -17.79 6.89
CA PRO A 1081 15.86 -17.66 5.57
C PRO A 1081 16.10 -19.00 4.86
N ALA A 1082 16.47 -20.04 5.62
CA ALA A 1082 16.70 -21.39 5.11
C ALA A 1082 15.44 -22.08 4.56
N ASP A 1083 14.24 -21.66 5.00
CA ASP A 1083 12.97 -22.25 4.55
C ASP A 1083 12.50 -21.66 3.21
N ARG A 1084 13.10 -20.56 2.73
CA ARG A 1084 12.67 -19.82 1.53
C ARG A 1084 12.37 -20.73 0.34
N HIS A 1085 13.31 -21.61 -0.01
CA HIS A 1085 13.14 -22.52 -1.15
C HIS A 1085 11.89 -23.40 -1.01
N ARG A 1086 11.61 -23.92 0.19
CA ARG A 1086 10.42 -24.75 0.47
C ARG A 1086 9.13 -23.95 0.46
N LEU A 1087 9.17 -22.68 0.86
CA LEU A 1087 8.02 -21.77 0.86
C LEU A 1087 7.65 -21.32 -0.55
N ASP A 1088 8.64 -21.03 -1.40
CA ASP A 1088 8.40 -20.64 -2.79
C ASP A 1088 7.68 -21.76 -3.58
N TRP A 1089 7.96 -23.03 -3.25
CA TRP A 1089 7.23 -24.19 -3.80
C TRP A 1089 5.73 -24.19 -3.49
N VAL A 1090 5.32 -23.63 -2.34
CA VAL A 1090 3.89 -23.50 -1.99
C VAL A 1090 3.21 -22.56 -2.98
N THR A 1091 3.79 -21.38 -3.18
CA THR A 1091 3.21 -20.36 -4.07
C THR A 1091 3.23 -20.77 -5.55
N ALA A 1092 4.11 -21.69 -5.95
CA ALA A 1092 4.16 -22.21 -7.32
C ALA A 1092 3.11 -23.29 -7.60
N LEU A 1093 2.84 -24.17 -6.62
CA LEU A 1093 1.99 -25.35 -6.77
C LEU A 1093 0.56 -25.15 -6.25
N SER A 1094 0.36 -24.21 -5.34
CA SER A 1094 -0.88 -24.01 -4.62
C SER A 1094 -1.10 -22.53 -4.30
N CYS A 1095 -2.27 -22.23 -3.77
CA CYS A 1095 -2.64 -20.91 -3.31
C CYS A 1095 -3.47 -21.05 -2.03
N GLU A 1096 -2.97 -20.48 -0.94
CA GLU A 1096 -3.58 -20.59 0.39
C GLU A 1096 -4.92 -19.84 0.52
N SER A 1097 -5.18 -18.92 -0.39
CA SER A 1097 -6.43 -18.16 -0.42
C SER A 1097 -7.40 -18.64 -1.51
N ALA A 1098 -7.00 -19.58 -2.38
CA ALA A 1098 -7.81 -20.12 -3.47
C ALA A 1098 -7.70 -21.65 -3.56
N LEU A 1099 -8.34 -22.33 -2.61
CA LEU A 1099 -8.22 -23.76 -2.34
C LEU A 1099 -8.44 -24.72 -3.51
N GLY A 1100 -9.40 -24.40 -4.37
CA GLY A 1100 -9.76 -25.22 -5.53
C GLY A 1100 -8.98 -24.88 -6.79
N ALA A 1101 -8.17 -23.82 -6.75
CA ALA A 1101 -7.46 -23.32 -7.93
C ALA A 1101 -6.12 -24.04 -8.10
N ASP A 1102 -5.84 -24.46 -9.33
CA ASP A 1102 -4.54 -24.98 -9.74
C ASP A 1102 -3.75 -23.87 -10.45
N SER A 1103 -2.42 -23.91 -10.30
CA SER A 1103 -1.51 -23.04 -11.08
C SER A 1103 -1.82 -23.16 -12.57
N GLN A 1104 -1.76 -22.03 -13.30
CA GLN A 1104 -2.03 -22.04 -14.73
C GLN A 1104 -0.94 -22.79 -15.52
N LEU A 1105 0.24 -22.94 -14.92
CA LEU A 1105 1.34 -23.74 -15.46
C LEU A 1105 1.14 -25.25 -15.21
N GLN A 1106 0.20 -25.65 -14.36
CA GLN A 1106 -0.19 -27.05 -14.20
C GLN A 1106 -1.03 -27.51 -15.40
N THR A 1107 -0.44 -28.41 -16.18
CA THR A 1107 -1.04 -29.03 -17.38
C THR A 1107 -1.40 -30.49 -17.18
N VAL A 1108 -0.94 -31.13 -16.10
CA VAL A 1108 -1.41 -32.44 -15.66
C VAL A 1108 -2.57 -32.28 -14.68
N ARG A 1109 -3.58 -33.14 -14.74
CA ARG A 1109 -4.61 -33.16 -13.70
C ARG A 1109 -4.00 -33.50 -12.34
N CYS A 1110 -4.50 -32.89 -11.27
CA CYS A 1110 -3.97 -33.04 -9.92
C CYS A 1110 -3.89 -34.52 -9.44
N ASP A 1111 -4.82 -35.38 -9.86
CA ASP A 1111 -4.85 -36.81 -9.52
C ASP A 1111 -3.75 -37.64 -10.20
N TYR A 1112 -3.22 -37.18 -11.33
CA TYR A 1112 -2.09 -37.83 -12.04
C TYR A 1112 -0.75 -37.16 -11.76
N LEU A 1113 -0.76 -35.87 -11.38
CA LEU A 1113 0.44 -35.07 -11.19
C LEU A 1113 1.45 -35.75 -10.26
N ILE A 1114 0.99 -36.23 -9.10
CA ILE A 1114 1.86 -36.83 -8.07
C ILE A 1114 2.55 -38.09 -8.60
N GLY A 1115 1.81 -38.96 -9.30
CA GLY A 1115 2.37 -40.15 -9.94
C GLY A 1115 3.40 -39.78 -11.00
N ASN A 1116 3.14 -38.72 -11.77
CA ASN A 1116 4.07 -38.24 -12.79
C ASN A 1116 5.36 -37.68 -12.17
N LEU A 1117 5.26 -36.91 -11.09
CA LEU A 1117 6.41 -36.40 -10.34
C LEU A 1117 7.27 -37.55 -9.79
N LYS A 1118 6.66 -38.53 -9.11
CA LYS A 1118 7.36 -39.71 -8.57
C LYS A 1118 8.12 -40.47 -9.68
N SER A 1119 7.48 -40.69 -10.83
CA SER A 1119 8.08 -41.38 -11.97
C SER A 1119 9.21 -40.59 -12.63
N LEU A 1120 9.05 -39.27 -12.76
CA LEU A 1120 10.03 -38.36 -13.36
C LEU A 1120 11.31 -38.25 -12.51
N LEU A 1121 11.16 -38.10 -11.19
CA LEU A 1121 12.29 -38.03 -10.25
C LEU A 1121 13.08 -39.34 -10.25
N ALA A 1122 12.40 -40.49 -10.20
CA ALA A 1122 13.05 -41.80 -10.16
C ALA A 1122 13.71 -42.19 -11.51
N GLY A 1123 13.11 -41.80 -12.63
CA GLY A 1123 13.54 -42.19 -13.97
C GLY A 1123 14.65 -41.32 -14.58
N THR A 1124 15.02 -40.19 -13.96
CA THR A 1124 16.02 -39.29 -14.54
C THR A 1124 17.46 -39.73 -14.22
N ALA A 1125 18.28 -39.87 -15.26
CA ALA A 1125 19.70 -40.23 -15.16
C ALA A 1125 20.60 -39.18 -15.84
N ALA A 1126 21.91 -39.23 -15.58
CA ALA A 1126 22.89 -38.31 -16.16
C ALA A 1126 22.85 -38.28 -17.70
N GLY A 1127 22.65 -39.43 -18.36
CA GLY A 1127 22.50 -39.50 -19.81
C GLY A 1127 21.27 -38.76 -20.34
N HIS A 1128 20.17 -38.71 -19.56
CA HIS A 1128 18.99 -37.92 -19.92
C HIS A 1128 19.29 -36.42 -19.85
N LEU A 1129 19.95 -35.96 -18.78
CA LEU A 1129 20.33 -34.55 -18.63
C LEU A 1129 21.33 -34.09 -19.69
N ARG A 1130 22.34 -34.92 -20.00
CA ARG A 1130 23.33 -34.62 -21.05
C ARG A 1130 22.66 -34.41 -22.41
N ARG A 1131 21.80 -35.36 -22.83
CA ARG A 1131 21.08 -35.25 -24.10
C ARG A 1131 20.18 -34.02 -24.15
N THR A 1132 19.49 -33.73 -23.05
CA THR A 1132 18.65 -32.53 -22.95
C THR A 1132 19.44 -31.23 -23.09
N LEU A 1133 20.57 -31.11 -22.39
CA LEU A 1133 21.31 -29.85 -22.28
C LEU A 1133 22.22 -29.58 -23.47
N PHE A 1134 22.76 -30.62 -24.12
CA PHE A 1134 23.89 -30.44 -25.06
C PHE A 1134 23.70 -31.09 -26.43
N ASP A 1135 22.84 -32.10 -26.55
CA ASP A 1135 22.63 -32.83 -27.81
C ASP A 1135 21.29 -32.42 -28.47
N PRO A 1136 21.13 -32.51 -29.80
CA PRO A 1136 19.83 -32.30 -30.45
C PRO A 1136 18.78 -33.28 -29.93
N TRP A 1137 17.57 -32.80 -29.61
CA TRP A 1137 16.51 -33.62 -29.01
C TRP A 1137 16.02 -34.72 -29.96
N ASP A 1138 16.18 -35.98 -29.52
CA ASP A 1138 15.84 -37.19 -30.27
C ASP A 1138 14.45 -37.78 -29.90
N TYR A 1139 13.84 -37.26 -28.82
CA TYR A 1139 12.60 -37.74 -28.23
C TYR A 1139 12.57 -39.26 -27.99
N ALA A 1140 13.72 -39.86 -27.68
CA ALA A 1140 13.84 -41.32 -27.59
C ALA A 1140 13.29 -41.92 -26.29
N ASP A 1141 12.87 -41.11 -25.32
CA ASP A 1141 12.38 -41.60 -24.02
C ASP A 1141 10.92 -42.04 -24.09
N GLY A 1142 10.57 -43.10 -23.35
CA GLY A 1142 9.18 -43.53 -23.16
C GLY A 1142 8.43 -42.62 -22.18
N LEU A 1143 7.13 -42.37 -22.42
CA LEU A 1143 6.33 -41.41 -21.62
C LEU A 1143 5.36 -42.07 -20.63
N SER A 1144 5.65 -43.28 -20.11
CA SER A 1144 4.73 -43.97 -19.18
C SER A 1144 4.60 -43.23 -17.83
N ASN A 1145 3.64 -42.31 -17.75
CA ASN A 1145 3.42 -41.38 -16.62
C ASN A 1145 4.63 -40.47 -16.34
N GLN A 1146 5.30 -39.96 -17.36
CA GLN A 1146 6.52 -39.15 -17.19
C GLN A 1146 6.47 -37.79 -17.91
N SER A 1147 5.38 -37.49 -18.63
CA SER A 1147 5.17 -36.16 -19.22
C SER A 1147 4.38 -35.25 -18.29
N LEU A 1148 4.75 -33.98 -18.26
CA LEU A 1148 3.97 -32.91 -17.62
C LEU A 1148 3.11 -32.11 -18.62
N HIS A 1149 3.00 -32.52 -19.89
CA HIS A 1149 2.20 -31.85 -20.94
C HIS A 1149 2.65 -30.41 -21.29
N TRP A 1150 3.94 -30.11 -21.14
CA TRP A 1150 4.54 -28.84 -21.56
C TRP A 1150 5.12 -28.86 -22.98
N GLU A 1151 5.30 -30.05 -23.56
CA GLU A 1151 5.78 -30.20 -24.94
C GLU A 1151 4.61 -30.01 -25.93
N PRO A 1152 4.65 -29.00 -26.84
CA PRO A 1152 3.53 -28.73 -27.75
C PRO A 1152 3.25 -29.86 -28.74
N GLY A 1153 4.24 -30.71 -29.03
CA GLY A 1153 4.04 -31.93 -29.82
C GLY A 1153 3.02 -32.91 -29.22
N GLU A 1154 2.62 -32.72 -27.95
CA GLU A 1154 1.56 -33.47 -27.31
C GLU A 1154 0.13 -32.95 -27.62
N ASP A 1155 -0.01 -31.75 -28.22
CA ASP A 1155 -1.29 -31.27 -28.76
C ASP A 1155 -1.66 -32.02 -30.04
N ARG A 1156 -2.57 -33.00 -29.91
CA ARG A 1156 -3.00 -33.88 -31.01
C ARG A 1156 -4.25 -33.41 -31.74
N ARG A 1157 -4.75 -32.19 -31.54
CA ARG A 1157 -5.96 -31.69 -32.24
C ARG A 1157 -5.81 -31.63 -33.77
N HIS A 1158 -4.58 -31.61 -34.27
CA HIS A 1158 -4.25 -31.64 -35.69
C HIS A 1158 -4.03 -33.07 -36.24
N ALA A 1159 -4.13 -34.12 -35.41
CA ALA A 1159 -3.98 -35.50 -35.84
C ALA A 1159 -5.26 -36.02 -36.51
N TYR A 1160 -5.09 -36.85 -37.54
CA TYR A 1160 -6.17 -37.39 -38.40
C TYR A 1160 -7.29 -38.13 -37.63
N GLN A 1161 -7.02 -38.59 -36.40
CA GLN A 1161 -7.95 -39.30 -35.51
C GLN A 1161 -8.12 -38.61 -34.13
N TRP A 1162 -8.04 -37.29 -34.05
CA TRP A 1162 -8.11 -36.57 -32.76
C TRP A 1162 -9.41 -36.81 -31.95
N HIS A 1163 -10.51 -37.16 -32.63
CA HIS A 1163 -11.82 -37.46 -32.03
C HIS A 1163 -11.96 -38.90 -31.53
N GLN A 1164 -10.99 -39.78 -31.84
CA GLN A 1164 -10.89 -41.16 -31.34
C GLN A 1164 -9.41 -41.52 -31.03
N PRO A 1165 -8.84 -41.01 -29.94
CA PRO A 1165 -7.46 -41.28 -29.58
C PRO A 1165 -7.33 -42.70 -29.02
N ASN A 1166 -7.32 -43.73 -29.87
CA ASN A 1166 -6.78 -45.03 -29.46
C ASN A 1166 -5.32 -44.82 -29.05
N GLY A 1167 -4.94 -45.34 -27.88
CA GLY A 1167 -3.62 -45.13 -27.30
C GLY A 1167 -2.53 -45.54 -28.29
N ASP A 1168 -1.74 -44.57 -28.74
CA ASP A 1168 -0.60 -44.79 -29.62
C ASP A 1168 0.32 -45.88 -29.03
N PRO A 1169 0.45 -47.05 -29.68
CA PRO A 1169 1.19 -48.19 -29.13
C PRO A 1169 2.69 -47.90 -29.00
N THR A 1170 3.20 -46.85 -29.64
CA THR A 1170 4.60 -46.41 -29.56
C THR A 1170 4.87 -45.44 -28.42
N ARG A 1171 3.83 -44.86 -27.80
CA ARG A 1171 3.93 -43.87 -26.70
C ARG A 1171 4.66 -44.39 -25.45
N LYS A 1172 4.63 -45.71 -25.23
CA LYS A 1172 5.36 -46.37 -24.14
C LYS A 1172 6.84 -46.63 -24.48
N ARG A 1173 7.28 -46.36 -25.71
CA ARG A 1173 8.61 -46.72 -26.24
C ARG A 1173 9.43 -45.52 -26.73
N ARG A 1174 8.80 -44.45 -27.23
CA ARG A 1174 9.42 -43.19 -27.71
C ARG A 1174 8.44 -42.01 -27.58
N GLY A 1175 8.93 -40.78 -27.62
CA GLY A 1175 8.13 -39.55 -27.71
C GLY A 1175 8.37 -38.49 -26.63
N GLY A 1176 9.30 -38.70 -25.69
CA GLY A 1176 9.58 -37.78 -24.59
C GLY A 1176 11.03 -37.35 -24.44
N MET A 1177 11.24 -36.27 -23.68
CA MET A 1177 12.54 -35.81 -23.17
C MET A 1177 12.49 -35.78 -21.64
N LEU A 1178 12.95 -36.85 -20.99
CA LEU A 1178 12.84 -36.99 -19.52
C LEU A 1178 13.69 -35.96 -18.78
N GLY A 1179 14.92 -35.75 -19.24
CA GLY A 1179 15.82 -34.75 -18.65
C GLY A 1179 15.21 -33.34 -18.72
N ALA A 1180 14.52 -33.01 -19.80
CA ALA A 1180 13.87 -31.71 -20.00
C ALA A 1180 12.69 -31.54 -19.04
N ASN A 1181 11.82 -32.53 -18.89
CA ASN A 1181 10.72 -32.47 -17.92
C ASN A 1181 11.25 -32.35 -16.48
N ARG A 1182 12.33 -33.08 -16.13
CA ARG A 1182 12.92 -33.04 -14.79
C ARG A 1182 13.50 -31.68 -14.47
N LEU A 1183 14.18 -31.04 -15.41
CA LEU A 1183 14.71 -29.69 -15.22
C LEU A 1183 13.57 -28.66 -15.22
N ALA A 1184 12.62 -28.78 -16.15
CA ALA A 1184 11.45 -27.89 -16.24
C ALA A 1184 10.62 -27.87 -14.94
N LEU A 1185 10.54 -28.99 -14.21
CA LEU A 1185 9.94 -29.04 -12.89
C LEU A 1185 10.54 -27.98 -11.95
N GLU A 1186 11.86 -27.86 -11.89
CA GLU A 1186 12.56 -26.94 -10.98
C GLU A 1186 12.32 -25.46 -11.34
N ALA A 1187 11.91 -25.17 -12.59
CA ALA A 1187 11.57 -23.82 -13.00
C ALA A 1187 10.28 -23.30 -12.35
N TRP A 1188 9.43 -24.18 -11.80
CA TRP A 1188 8.12 -23.78 -11.25
C TRP A 1188 8.21 -22.67 -10.20
N LEU A 1189 9.31 -22.63 -9.44
CA LEU A 1189 9.60 -21.59 -8.44
C LEU A 1189 9.61 -20.17 -9.01
N LEU A 1190 9.87 -20.01 -10.30
CA LEU A 1190 9.82 -18.73 -10.99
C LEU A 1190 8.39 -18.34 -11.43
N PHE A 1191 7.39 -19.19 -11.19
CA PHE A 1191 6.01 -19.01 -11.61
C PHE A 1191 5.01 -19.08 -10.44
N PRO A 1192 5.11 -18.18 -9.44
CA PRO A 1192 4.14 -18.13 -8.36
C PRO A 1192 2.74 -17.79 -8.87
N SER A 1193 1.73 -18.31 -8.18
CA SER A 1193 0.31 -18.09 -8.42
C SER A 1193 -0.29 -17.29 -7.26
N PHE A 1194 -1.04 -16.24 -7.58
CA PHE A 1194 -1.75 -15.41 -6.60
C PHE A 1194 -3.26 -15.43 -6.85
N PRO A 1195 -4.09 -15.23 -5.82
CA PRO A 1195 -5.55 -15.15 -5.96
C PRO A 1195 -6.00 -14.09 -6.97
N ASP A 1196 -7.08 -14.36 -7.70
CA ASP A 1196 -7.73 -13.44 -8.63
C ASP A 1196 -9.26 -13.61 -8.58
N GLY A 1197 -9.85 -13.12 -7.48
CA GLY A 1197 -11.25 -13.37 -7.12
C GLY A 1197 -11.48 -14.76 -6.51
N ASP A 1198 -12.74 -15.12 -6.35
CA ASP A 1198 -13.14 -16.37 -5.70
C ASP A 1198 -12.74 -17.59 -6.57
N GLU A 1199 -11.96 -18.50 -5.96
CA GLU A 1199 -11.54 -19.80 -6.52
C GLU A 1199 -10.66 -19.77 -7.79
N ARG A 1200 -10.05 -18.62 -8.12
CA ARG A 1200 -9.15 -18.49 -9.27
C ARG A 1200 -7.78 -17.94 -8.88
N VAL A 1201 -6.79 -18.26 -9.71
CA VAL A 1201 -5.43 -17.73 -9.57
C VAL A 1201 -4.90 -17.17 -10.88
N ARG A 1202 -4.04 -16.15 -10.78
CA ARG A 1202 -3.15 -15.73 -11.85
C ARG A 1202 -1.73 -16.18 -11.56
N THR A 1203 -1.08 -16.74 -12.57
CA THR A 1203 0.30 -17.21 -12.50
C THR A 1203 1.22 -16.27 -13.26
N ARG A 1204 2.44 -16.03 -12.77
CA ARG A 1204 3.45 -15.24 -13.50
C ARG A 1204 3.63 -15.74 -14.94
N GLY A 1205 3.80 -14.82 -15.88
CA GLY A 1205 3.93 -15.15 -17.31
C GLY A 1205 2.62 -15.54 -18.02
N PHE A 1206 1.50 -15.71 -17.30
CA PHE A 1206 0.20 -16.01 -17.91
C PHE A 1206 -0.68 -14.77 -18.02
N ARG A 1207 -1.49 -14.73 -19.09
CA ARG A 1207 -2.54 -13.74 -19.32
C ARG A 1207 -3.89 -14.42 -19.44
N GLY A 1208 -4.90 -13.84 -18.80
CA GLY A 1208 -6.28 -14.34 -18.81
C GLY A 1208 -6.49 -15.49 -17.84
N ASN A 1209 -7.74 -15.72 -17.44
CA ASN A 1209 -8.12 -16.72 -16.43
C ASN A 1209 -9.34 -17.58 -16.86
N ARG A 1210 -9.82 -17.42 -18.11
CA ARG A 1210 -10.96 -18.17 -18.66
C ARG A 1210 -10.53 -19.19 -19.71
N ALA A 1211 -11.35 -20.23 -19.86
CA ALA A 1211 -11.18 -21.22 -20.92
C ALA A 1211 -11.22 -20.53 -22.28
N GLY A 1212 -10.13 -20.66 -23.04
CA GLY A 1212 -9.98 -20.05 -24.37
C GLY A 1212 -9.33 -18.67 -24.41
N SER A 1213 -9.14 -17.98 -23.28
CA SER A 1213 -8.43 -16.69 -23.23
C SER A 1213 -7.17 -16.71 -22.37
N THR A 1214 -6.72 -17.91 -21.97
CA THR A 1214 -5.50 -18.11 -21.19
C THR A 1214 -4.30 -18.33 -22.11
N PHE A 1215 -3.31 -17.46 -22.04
CA PHE A 1215 -2.07 -17.53 -22.82
C PHE A 1215 -0.87 -17.52 -21.88
N TRP A 1216 0.13 -18.34 -22.20
CA TRP A 1216 1.46 -18.24 -21.61
C TRP A 1216 2.35 -17.43 -22.54
N LEU A 1217 3.04 -16.43 -22.01
CA LEU A 1217 3.98 -15.59 -22.72
C LEU A 1217 5.35 -15.68 -22.05
N TRP A 1218 6.41 -15.81 -22.85
CA TRP A 1218 7.77 -15.80 -22.33
C TRP A 1218 8.73 -15.04 -23.26
N PRO A 1219 9.64 -14.22 -22.70
CA PRO A 1219 10.65 -13.51 -23.45
C PRO A 1219 11.95 -14.32 -23.58
N LEU A 1220 12.72 -14.04 -24.62
CA LEU A 1220 14.16 -14.33 -24.68
C LEU A 1220 14.93 -13.02 -24.52
N TRP A 1221 16.03 -13.00 -23.77
CA TRP A 1221 16.79 -11.78 -23.46
C TRP A 1221 18.30 -11.96 -23.56
N ARG A 1222 19.06 -10.87 -23.75
CA ARG A 1222 20.54 -10.93 -23.84
C ARG A 1222 21.28 -10.67 -22.53
N SER A 1223 20.64 -10.00 -21.58
CA SER A 1223 21.26 -9.65 -20.29
C SER A 1223 21.55 -10.90 -19.46
N ARG A 1224 22.56 -10.85 -18.60
CA ARG A 1224 22.89 -11.97 -17.69
C ARG A 1224 22.04 -11.83 -16.44
N LEU A 1225 20.94 -12.57 -16.36
CA LEU A 1225 19.99 -12.45 -15.25
C LEU A 1225 20.10 -13.64 -14.30
N THR A 1226 20.20 -13.38 -12.99
CA THR A 1226 20.08 -14.38 -11.92
C THR A 1226 18.60 -14.76 -11.73
N PRO A 1227 18.24 -15.79 -10.93
CA PRO A 1227 16.84 -16.17 -10.72
C PRO A 1227 15.93 -15.00 -10.31
N ASP A 1228 16.43 -14.07 -9.50
CA ASP A 1228 15.69 -12.87 -9.09
C ASP A 1228 15.45 -11.92 -10.29
N GLY A 1229 16.46 -11.68 -11.12
CA GLY A 1229 16.33 -10.91 -12.37
C GLY A 1229 15.40 -11.58 -13.39
N VAL A 1230 15.45 -12.91 -13.48
CA VAL A 1230 14.52 -13.70 -14.32
C VAL A 1230 13.09 -13.57 -13.83
N ALA A 1231 12.85 -13.69 -12.53
CA ALA A 1231 11.53 -13.48 -11.93
C ALA A 1231 10.97 -12.09 -12.25
N SER A 1232 11.82 -11.05 -12.19
CA SER A 1232 11.45 -9.68 -12.54
C SER A 1232 11.09 -9.53 -14.02
N ILE A 1233 11.90 -10.03 -14.95
CA ILE A 1233 11.62 -9.88 -16.39
C ILE A 1233 10.35 -10.63 -16.80
N LEU A 1234 10.09 -11.82 -16.23
CA LEU A 1234 8.87 -12.60 -16.46
C LEU A 1234 7.59 -11.92 -15.94
N SER A 1235 7.73 -10.91 -15.08
CA SER A 1235 6.62 -10.17 -14.47
C SER A 1235 6.37 -8.81 -15.11
N VAL A 1236 7.10 -8.40 -16.15
CA VAL A 1236 6.92 -7.08 -16.75
C VAL A 1236 5.54 -6.96 -17.42
N PRO A 1237 4.73 -5.91 -17.11
CA PRO A 1237 3.38 -5.74 -17.67
C PRO A 1237 3.33 -5.71 -19.20
N ASN A 1238 4.36 -5.16 -19.84
CA ASN A 1238 4.44 -5.01 -21.29
C ASN A 1238 4.53 -6.34 -22.03
N LEU A 1239 4.99 -7.42 -21.36
CA LEU A 1239 4.92 -8.77 -21.94
C LEU A 1239 3.47 -9.23 -22.11
N ALA A 1240 2.56 -8.77 -21.25
CA ALA A 1240 1.16 -9.15 -21.28
C ALA A 1240 0.31 -8.28 -22.23
N SER A 1241 0.80 -7.13 -22.71
CA SER A 1241 0.02 -6.20 -23.55
C SER A 1241 0.12 -6.58 -25.03
N ALA A 1242 -1.02 -6.65 -25.72
CA ALA A 1242 -1.06 -6.83 -27.19
C ALA A 1242 -0.66 -5.55 -27.95
N ALA A 1243 -0.59 -4.42 -27.25
CA ALA A 1243 -0.32 -3.08 -27.80
C ALA A 1243 1.09 -2.56 -27.49
N ALA A 1244 1.91 -3.31 -26.74
CA ALA A 1244 3.28 -2.89 -26.44
C ALA A 1244 4.14 -2.89 -27.72
N GLY A 1245 4.64 -1.72 -28.12
CA GLY A 1245 5.56 -1.61 -29.25
C GLY A 1245 6.86 -2.38 -29.00
N ALA A 1246 7.40 -3.00 -30.06
CA ALA A 1246 8.62 -3.82 -30.00
C ALA A 1246 9.82 -3.09 -29.35
N ASP A 1247 9.89 -1.76 -29.46
CA ASP A 1247 10.97 -0.94 -28.92
C ASP A 1247 10.98 -0.92 -27.38
N SER A 1248 9.81 -1.02 -26.73
CA SER A 1248 9.74 -1.06 -25.27
C SER A 1248 10.40 -2.33 -24.70
N LEU A 1249 10.15 -3.47 -25.35
CA LEU A 1249 10.73 -4.76 -24.96
C LEU A 1249 12.23 -4.82 -25.28
N ARG A 1250 12.66 -4.26 -26.42
CA ARG A 1250 14.08 -4.15 -26.78
C ARG A 1250 14.87 -3.33 -25.75
N GLY A 1251 14.26 -2.29 -25.17
CA GLY A 1251 14.82 -1.51 -24.06
C GLY A 1251 15.09 -2.32 -22.78
N LEU A 1252 14.41 -3.45 -22.59
CA LEU A 1252 14.65 -4.39 -21.48
C LEU A 1252 15.69 -5.47 -21.83
N GLY A 1253 16.27 -5.41 -23.04
CA GLY A 1253 17.17 -6.45 -23.55
C GLY A 1253 16.45 -7.69 -24.09
N VAL A 1254 15.12 -7.66 -24.22
CA VAL A 1254 14.32 -8.71 -24.83
C VAL A 1254 14.55 -8.72 -26.34
N THR A 1255 14.81 -9.89 -26.91
CA THR A 1255 15.09 -10.09 -28.33
C THR A 1255 13.97 -10.78 -29.09
N ALA A 1256 13.15 -11.56 -28.40
CA ALA A 1256 11.99 -12.25 -28.95
C ALA A 1256 10.98 -12.49 -27.84
N VAL A 1257 9.70 -12.57 -28.20
CA VAL A 1257 8.63 -12.99 -27.28
C VAL A 1257 7.82 -14.08 -27.95
N TYR A 1258 7.60 -15.17 -27.23
CA TYR A 1258 6.79 -16.29 -27.68
C TYR A 1258 5.50 -16.37 -26.88
N ARG A 1259 4.46 -16.88 -27.52
CA ARG A 1259 3.14 -17.08 -26.92
C ARG A 1259 2.61 -18.47 -27.25
N SER A 1260 2.09 -19.16 -26.23
CA SER A 1260 1.31 -20.38 -26.40
C SER A 1260 -0.08 -20.21 -25.76
N ARG A 1261 -1.10 -20.84 -26.34
CA ARG A 1261 -2.45 -20.85 -25.78
C ARG A 1261 -2.61 -22.07 -24.88
N ARG A 1262 -3.15 -21.87 -23.68
CA ARG A 1262 -3.58 -22.98 -22.81
C ARG A 1262 -4.95 -23.45 -23.26
N ILE A 1263 -5.03 -24.72 -23.64
CA ILE A 1263 -6.22 -25.37 -24.20
C ILE A 1263 -6.61 -26.58 -23.36
N LEU A 1264 -7.84 -27.08 -23.54
CA LEU A 1264 -8.27 -28.37 -23.00
C LEU A 1264 -8.39 -29.38 -24.13
N VAL A 1265 -7.71 -30.51 -24.00
CA VAL A 1265 -7.86 -31.67 -24.88
C VAL A 1265 -8.53 -32.78 -24.06
N GLY A 1266 -9.83 -32.98 -24.27
CA GLY A 1266 -10.66 -33.77 -23.34
C GLY A 1266 -10.75 -33.08 -21.97
N LYS A 1267 -10.28 -33.77 -20.91
CA LYS A 1267 -10.20 -33.23 -19.53
C LYS A 1267 -8.78 -32.78 -19.12
N THR A 1268 -7.83 -32.81 -20.04
CA THR A 1268 -6.42 -32.53 -19.74
C THR A 1268 -5.98 -31.21 -20.37
N PRO A 1269 -5.46 -30.26 -19.60
CA PRO A 1269 -4.88 -29.05 -20.15
C PRO A 1269 -3.62 -29.34 -20.98
N ASN A 1270 -3.45 -28.62 -22.09
CA ASN A 1270 -2.26 -28.69 -22.95
C ASN A 1270 -1.86 -27.28 -23.40
N LEU A 1271 -0.67 -27.17 -23.99
CA LEU A 1271 -0.16 -25.96 -24.63
C LEU A 1271 -0.14 -26.13 -26.14
N THR A 1272 -0.54 -25.11 -26.88
CA THR A 1272 -0.39 -25.09 -28.34
C THR A 1272 1.06 -24.89 -28.74
N PRO A 1273 1.43 -25.14 -30.01
CA PRO A 1273 2.67 -24.62 -30.58
C PRO A 1273 2.81 -23.11 -30.32
N ALA A 1274 4.07 -22.67 -30.17
CA ALA A 1274 4.39 -21.30 -29.84
C ALA A 1274 4.34 -20.40 -31.09
N ASP A 1275 3.68 -19.24 -30.96
CA ASP A 1275 3.74 -18.15 -31.94
C ASP A 1275 4.83 -17.15 -31.51
N ALA A 1276 5.64 -16.68 -32.45
CA ALA A 1276 6.52 -15.53 -32.22
C ALA A 1276 5.71 -14.22 -32.35
N LEU A 1277 5.87 -13.31 -31.39
CA LEU A 1277 5.16 -12.02 -31.36
C LEU A 1277 6.06 -10.82 -31.70
N VAL A 1278 7.36 -10.91 -31.42
CA VAL A 1278 8.37 -9.85 -31.57
C VAL A 1278 9.63 -10.41 -32.20
#